data_AF-A0A7Y2GUD1-F1
#
_entry.id   AF-A0A7Y2GUD1-F1
#
_cell.length_a   1.000
_cell.length_b   1.000
_cell.length_c   1.000
_cell.angle_alpha   90.00
_cell.angle_beta   90.00
_cell.angle_gamma   90.00
#
_symmetry.space_group_name_H-M   'P 1'
#
loop_
_entity.id
_entity.type
_entity.pdbx_description
1 polymer ?
#
loop_
_entity_poly.entity_id
_entity_poly.type
_entity_poly.pdbx_seq_one_letter_code
_entity_poly.pdbx_strand_id
1 'polypeptide(L)'
;MNTFRKNYILILAAILLIVSAPTKSFLQTPTQAGTTITNVAEGEYNDDDGTTFETVSEPVVVEVQAVSSVVVTPDETNPSEVVVQNETIVREFNVCNSSNQADSYTITRASVSAPAQITGIFYDADDNGSISSGDVEITIGQALTNIVDPNSCIKILVRIDTNDVSLNQDVEIDLTARSNDTGTVNGPVEDTGSILNNSGRPAEFTDPVDPTLIPSKLVENQSSYISSKNEPLEYAISFKNNGDAEARNVVVSDELPEELSYIAGTLKLDGVTLTDAEDADEGHVIGKNVIVRLADPLIPGEIVKITFKALVDGSAAPGQGVVNVASVSADNAVTAETTQAIAVIDPFGTVYAARGGASSPIPGATVTILTDANSGNALPIPSGQGFEPNIDNTNPFLTDNQGRFAFALRPDQLGTPSQPAVYVVRVTAQDFRSRLIQISLSPAGNGLFRMVVSALDGLPVAIADGFALTENDVEISSIADIAFNIPMFEETTIEVNKSADRIQGEIGEIVNYRVEVANTSVIPMLNVVLRDTLPDSFSYAEETARILRGTAETKIDPVVTGNVLEFSLGDLASGERFSILYRVRIGVNAKRGDNYNLASVTGTFASGEVVRSADAKALVRVSPGLFSMQQFIIGRVYVDKNQNNVFDFGEKPVVGARLYLSNGNSVVTDSQGLYSIPAVSRGAQVIALDPITIPEFHVLTDNRSRSGKDWTRLLRTPLGGGGMLRQNFALISTKDENETDKDKAVVKTRLAKSESKPKVKPAAKKRVFKKVAPGDLVIHDFSDGSVASDPAVSMDISVASGWSAKLELNGKRVSDKSIGTTRKDPGNKIVTFSFVGLGLKPGPNKVRATALSPDSTEGNFTEIEVFGRGPIKDLEISSARKELQASGRDSAKLIVSALDAWGNPAQDSSVMIQTSAGRFLDPNQDEKEKIDSKSTKGVFNSNLNPTKGITSEQVNDTKREIRVNLVNGVGQIELISDNKTGVAKIEAADGKVAAETEIQFTSEIRPSFLAGLAELTIGKAAPEMFNRNVEQTVRAHVQFFYRGSIFDEKNVLTLAYDSQQPLNRIGGRDRLFQLNPLDQLYPLFGDSSTRFQETESNSKVYARFDRGRSYAMFGDFESGLENKRLVGYGRRLTGGKVHLENSRGDSITVTGARPDTAFARQVIPGGSLGVVQLRFGDIMQGSEVLAIETRDRRNPELIVSREILSRSVDYNIDTSTGTIFLLRQVPTFDRDLNLNQIVATYEYRSEGFESSVYTANANKHFRSLGLRLG
;
A
#
# COMPACT_ATOMS: atom_id res chain seq x y z
N MET A 1 3.00 12.69 106.94
CA MET A 1 2.82 12.09 108.28
C MET A 1 2.23 10.70 108.07
N ASN A 2 3.01 9.71 107.63
CA ASN A 2 4.21 9.09 108.25
C ASN A 2 3.80 8.13 109.36
N THR A 3 4.20 6.86 109.19
CA THR A 3 4.25 5.77 110.19
C THR A 3 2.92 5.47 110.92
N PHE A 4 2.27 4.32 110.73
CA PHE A 4 2.83 2.97 110.52
C PHE A 4 2.09 2.14 109.45
N ARG A 5 2.78 1.86 108.33
CA ARG A 5 2.52 0.67 107.51
C ARG A 5 3.20 -0.54 108.19
N LYS A 6 2.44 -1.35 108.90
CA LYS A 6 2.67 -2.78 109.25
C LYS A 6 1.51 -3.26 110.13
N ASN A 7 1.15 -4.54 110.05
CA ASN A 7 0.18 -5.28 110.89
C ASN A 7 -1.31 -5.31 110.48
N TYR A 8 -1.81 -4.55 109.48
CA TYR A 8 -3.18 -4.76 108.95
C TYR A 8 -3.30 -5.81 107.83
N ILE A 9 -2.16 -6.30 107.30
CA ILE A 9 -2.11 -7.38 106.29
C ILE A 9 -2.23 -8.77 106.95
N LEU A 10 -2.00 -8.90 108.25
CA LEU A 10 -1.94 -10.19 108.96
C LEU A 10 -3.27 -10.68 109.53
N ILE A 11 -4.33 -9.85 109.56
CA ILE A 11 -5.63 -10.20 110.15
C ILE A 11 -6.73 -10.38 109.09
N LEU A 12 -6.65 -9.71 107.93
CA LEU A 12 -7.49 -10.08 106.77
C LEU A 12 -7.00 -11.35 106.06
N ALA A 13 -5.70 -11.66 106.14
CA ALA A 13 -5.15 -12.92 105.64
C ALA A 13 -5.52 -14.14 106.50
N ALA A 14 -5.99 -13.94 107.74
CA ALA A 14 -6.33 -15.03 108.67
C ALA A 14 -7.79 -15.50 108.58
N ILE A 15 -8.67 -14.77 107.87
CA ILE A 15 -10.12 -15.06 107.78
C ILE A 15 -10.53 -15.47 106.36
N LEU A 16 -9.73 -15.14 105.33
CA LEU A 16 -9.94 -15.66 103.96
C LEU A 16 -9.21 -16.99 103.67
N LEU A 17 -8.53 -17.57 104.66
CA LEU A 17 -7.76 -18.83 104.57
C LEU A 17 -8.52 -20.05 105.12
N ILE A 18 -9.84 -19.93 105.33
CA ILE A 18 -10.72 -20.96 105.93
C ILE A 18 -11.71 -21.54 104.89
N VAL A 19 -11.62 -21.15 103.61
CA VAL A 19 -12.45 -21.69 102.50
C VAL A 19 -11.59 -22.16 101.32
N SER A 20 -10.55 -22.96 101.61
CA SER A 20 -9.82 -23.79 100.62
C SER A 20 -8.80 -24.74 101.25
N ALA A 21 -9.03 -25.19 102.50
CA ALA A 21 -8.29 -26.33 103.03
C ALA A 21 -8.92 -27.60 102.44
N PRO A 22 -8.24 -28.39 101.58
CA PRO A 22 -8.73 -29.71 101.26
C PRO A 22 -8.80 -30.50 102.57
N THR A 23 -9.90 -31.21 102.78
CA THR A 23 -9.97 -32.23 103.82
C THR A 23 -8.93 -33.29 103.48
N LYS A 24 -7.74 -33.19 104.07
CA LYS A 24 -6.89 -34.36 104.26
C LYS A 24 -7.68 -35.30 105.16
N SER A 25 -8.40 -36.22 104.54
CA SER A 25 -8.67 -37.52 105.14
C SER A 25 -7.34 -38.01 105.71
N PHE A 26 -7.26 -38.09 107.03
CA PHE A 26 -6.32 -39.02 107.64
C PHE A 26 -6.79 -40.41 107.20
N LEU A 27 -6.22 -40.91 106.11
CA LEU A 27 -6.12 -42.34 105.89
C LEU A 27 -5.47 -42.89 107.15
N GLN A 28 -6.27 -43.52 108.02
CA GLN A 28 -5.77 -44.11 109.24
C GLN A 28 -4.82 -45.22 108.84
N THR A 29 -3.52 -45.02 109.04
CA THR A 29 -2.54 -46.09 108.89
C THR A 29 -3.01 -47.26 109.76
N PRO A 30 -3.23 -48.46 109.21
CA PRO A 30 -3.71 -49.59 110.00
C PRO A 30 -2.70 -49.85 111.11
N THR A 31 -3.19 -50.10 112.32
CA THR A 31 -2.32 -50.21 113.49
C THR A 31 -1.41 -51.42 113.32
N GLN A 32 -0.09 -51.20 113.32
CA GLN A 32 0.89 -52.21 112.95
C GLN A 32 0.76 -53.47 113.81
N ALA A 33 0.88 -54.64 113.20
CA ALA A 33 0.91 -55.90 113.94
C ALA A 33 2.00 -55.91 115.02
N GLY A 34 1.73 -56.55 116.16
CA GLY A 34 2.59 -56.51 117.35
C GLY A 34 2.47 -55.22 118.18
N THR A 35 1.68 -54.22 117.74
CA THR A 35 1.42 -53.03 118.57
C THR A 35 0.72 -53.44 119.85
N THR A 36 1.37 -53.19 120.99
CA THR A 36 0.86 -53.50 122.32
C THR A 36 -0.07 -52.38 122.79
N ILE A 37 -1.38 -52.59 122.72
CA ILE A 37 -2.39 -51.68 123.27
C ILE A 37 -2.59 -52.05 124.75
N THR A 38 -2.00 -51.28 125.65
CA THR A 38 -2.15 -51.46 127.09
C THR A 38 -3.27 -50.56 127.60
N ASN A 39 -4.36 -51.14 128.09
CA ASN A 39 -5.41 -50.41 128.79
C ASN A 39 -5.26 -50.60 130.31
N VAL A 40 -5.19 -49.50 131.04
CA VAL A 40 -4.98 -49.48 132.49
C VAL A 40 -6.06 -48.59 133.12
N ALA A 41 -6.73 -49.08 134.15
CA ALA A 41 -7.66 -48.30 134.93
C ALA A 41 -7.00 -47.90 136.27
N GLU A 42 -6.81 -46.61 136.46
CA GLU A 42 -6.32 -46.03 137.72
C GLU A 42 -7.51 -45.66 138.61
N GLY A 43 -7.43 -45.99 139.90
CA GLY A 43 -8.47 -45.73 140.89
C GLY A 43 -7.87 -45.16 142.16
N GLU A 44 -8.26 -43.93 142.50
CA GLU A 44 -7.84 -43.24 143.71
C GLU A 44 -8.96 -43.35 144.77
N TYR A 45 -8.61 -43.73 146.01
CA TYR A 45 -9.53 -43.66 147.14
C TYR A 45 -8.81 -43.13 148.39
N ASN A 46 -9.54 -42.40 149.23
CA ASN A 46 -9.02 -41.88 150.50
C ASN A 46 -9.55 -42.72 151.67
N ASP A 47 -8.74 -42.96 152.69
CA ASP A 47 -9.20 -43.56 153.95
C ASP A 47 -9.85 -42.53 154.90
N ASP A 48 -10.38 -43.02 156.03
CA ASP A 48 -11.04 -42.20 157.05
C ASP A 48 -10.10 -41.20 157.74
N ASP A 49 -8.78 -41.39 157.65
CA ASP A 49 -7.74 -40.47 158.16
C ASP A 49 -7.30 -39.43 157.11
N GLY A 50 -7.86 -39.48 155.89
CA GLY A 50 -7.56 -38.57 154.78
C GLY A 50 -6.31 -38.94 153.97
N THR A 51 -5.84 -40.17 154.10
CA THR A 51 -4.69 -40.70 153.36
C THR A 51 -5.13 -41.22 152.00
N THR A 52 -4.53 -40.71 150.93
CA THR A 52 -4.80 -41.12 149.56
C THR A 52 -4.09 -42.43 149.22
N PHE A 53 -4.85 -43.40 148.70
CA PHE A 53 -4.36 -44.65 148.14
C PHE A 53 -4.73 -44.72 146.66
N GLU A 54 -3.70 -44.70 145.82
CA GLU A 54 -3.82 -45.02 144.40
C GLU A 54 -3.72 -46.54 144.23
N THR A 55 -4.69 -47.13 143.54
CA THR A 55 -4.59 -48.48 143.01
C THR A 55 -4.65 -48.44 141.49
N VAL A 56 -3.86 -49.31 140.86
CA VAL A 56 -3.80 -49.44 139.41
C VAL A 56 -4.30 -50.84 139.09
N SER A 57 -5.24 -50.98 138.15
CA SER A 57 -5.67 -52.30 137.69
C SER A 57 -4.49 -53.06 137.09
N GLU A 58 -4.57 -54.40 137.08
CA GLU A 58 -3.68 -55.15 136.20
C GLU A 58 -3.86 -54.64 134.76
N PRO A 59 -2.75 -54.41 134.01
CA PRO A 59 -2.85 -53.89 132.65
C PRO A 59 -3.52 -54.91 131.74
N VAL A 60 -4.63 -54.52 131.12
CA VAL A 60 -5.23 -55.31 130.03
C VAL A 60 -4.42 -55.03 128.77
N VAL A 61 -3.48 -55.93 128.50
CA VAL A 61 -2.62 -55.89 127.32
C VAL A 61 -3.33 -56.61 126.17
N VAL A 62 -3.61 -55.88 125.08
CA VAL A 62 -4.09 -56.44 123.81
C VAL A 62 -3.05 -56.18 122.74
N GLU A 63 -2.48 -57.24 122.19
CA GLU A 63 -1.54 -57.15 121.07
C GLU A 63 -2.31 -57.17 119.75
N VAL A 64 -2.14 -56.13 118.93
CA VAL A 64 -2.75 -56.06 117.60
C VAL A 64 -2.21 -57.19 116.74
N GLN A 65 -3.10 -58.12 116.39
CA GLN A 65 -2.74 -59.28 115.59
C GLN A 65 -2.46 -58.89 114.14
N ALA A 66 -1.64 -59.71 113.48
CA ALA A 66 -1.39 -59.62 112.06
C ALA A 66 -2.64 -60.02 111.26
N VAL A 67 -3.05 -59.19 110.29
CA VAL A 67 -4.21 -59.42 109.41
C VAL A 67 -3.76 -59.24 107.97
N SER A 68 -3.81 -60.30 107.16
CA SER A 68 -3.51 -60.24 105.73
C SER A 68 -4.59 -59.47 104.98
N SER A 69 -4.20 -58.65 104.02
CA SER A 69 -5.12 -58.03 103.06
C SER A 69 -4.34 -57.62 101.81
N VAL A 70 -4.99 -57.73 100.66
CA VAL A 70 -4.49 -57.33 99.36
C VAL A 70 -5.65 -56.68 98.62
N VAL A 71 -5.36 -55.65 97.84
CA VAL A 71 -6.29 -55.04 96.89
C VAL A 71 -5.60 -55.02 95.53
N VAL A 72 -6.25 -55.57 94.50
CA VAL A 72 -5.76 -55.51 93.12
C VAL A 72 -6.66 -54.57 92.33
N THR A 73 -6.06 -53.64 91.61
CA THR A 73 -6.78 -52.61 90.84
C THR A 73 -6.20 -52.45 89.43
N PRO A 74 -6.97 -51.98 88.45
CA PRO A 74 -8.38 -51.57 88.55
C PRO A 74 -9.35 -52.76 88.61
N ASP A 75 -10.63 -52.45 88.87
CA ASP A 75 -11.79 -53.36 88.79
C ASP A 75 -12.83 -52.67 87.89
N GLU A 76 -12.68 -52.88 86.58
CA GLU A 76 -13.36 -52.11 85.53
C GLU A 76 -14.74 -52.70 85.18
N THR A 77 -15.74 -51.83 85.14
CA THR A 77 -17.14 -52.21 84.80
C THR A 77 -17.60 -51.66 83.45
N ASN A 78 -16.74 -50.93 82.74
CA ASN A 78 -16.93 -50.42 81.39
C ASN A 78 -15.56 -50.46 80.69
N PRO A 79 -15.50 -50.64 79.36
CA PRO A 79 -14.23 -50.68 78.64
C PRO A 79 -13.41 -49.39 78.82
N SER A 80 -12.13 -49.53 79.17
CA SER A 80 -11.18 -48.42 79.37
C SER A 80 -10.44 -48.02 78.08
N GLU A 81 -10.20 -48.96 77.16
CA GLU A 81 -9.48 -48.71 75.91
C GLU A 81 -10.05 -49.55 74.74
N VAL A 82 -9.82 -49.10 73.51
CA VAL A 82 -10.13 -49.84 72.28
C VAL A 82 -8.87 -50.49 71.72
N VAL A 83 -8.90 -51.82 71.55
CA VAL A 83 -7.78 -52.63 71.05
C VAL A 83 -8.07 -53.13 69.63
N VAL A 84 -7.03 -53.43 68.85
CA VAL A 84 -7.17 -53.83 67.44
C VAL A 84 -6.76 -55.29 67.24
N GLN A 85 -7.13 -55.88 66.10
CA GLN A 85 -6.79 -57.27 65.78
C GLN A 85 -5.28 -57.43 65.53
N ASN A 86 -4.68 -58.51 66.06
CA ASN A 86 -3.24 -58.84 65.95
C ASN A 86 -2.29 -57.75 66.51
N GLU A 87 -2.73 -57.07 67.58
CA GLU A 87 -1.95 -56.10 68.33
C GLU A 87 -1.31 -56.74 69.57
N THR A 88 -0.12 -56.29 69.95
CA THR A 88 0.44 -56.54 71.29
C THR A 88 0.24 -55.32 72.16
N ILE A 89 -0.50 -55.46 73.26
CA ILE A 89 -0.79 -54.41 74.23
C ILE A 89 -0.16 -54.72 75.58
N VAL A 90 -0.02 -53.70 76.42
CA VAL A 90 0.37 -53.82 77.83
C VAL A 90 -0.71 -53.18 78.70
N ARG A 91 -1.01 -53.79 79.84
CA ARG A 91 -1.95 -53.28 80.84
C ARG A 91 -1.35 -53.33 82.25
N GLU A 92 -1.48 -52.25 83.00
CA GLU A 92 -0.96 -52.11 84.36
C GLU A 92 -2.01 -52.51 85.39
N PHE A 93 -1.65 -53.41 86.30
CA PHE A 93 -2.40 -53.69 87.53
C PHE A 93 -1.58 -53.23 88.75
N ASN A 94 -2.26 -52.62 89.71
CA ASN A 94 -1.68 -52.24 91.00
C ASN A 94 -2.07 -53.27 92.07
N VAL A 95 -1.08 -53.98 92.61
CA VAL A 95 -1.23 -54.91 93.74
C VAL A 95 -0.82 -54.18 95.02
N CYS A 96 -1.81 -53.78 95.81
CA CYS A 96 -1.67 -52.94 96.98
C CYS A 96 -1.74 -53.72 98.29
N ASN A 97 -0.80 -53.44 99.20
CA ASN A 97 -0.84 -53.97 100.56
C ASN A 97 -1.78 -53.13 101.43
N SER A 98 -3.03 -53.58 101.55
CA SER A 98 -4.03 -53.02 102.48
C SER A 98 -3.99 -53.66 103.88
N SER A 99 -3.00 -54.50 104.16
CA SER A 99 -2.81 -55.21 105.43
C SER A 99 -2.19 -54.29 106.51
N ASN A 100 -2.06 -54.79 107.75
CA ASN A 100 -1.43 -54.06 108.84
C ASN A 100 0.05 -54.40 109.08
N GLN A 101 0.70 -55.11 108.17
CA GLN A 101 2.16 -55.36 108.21
C GLN A 101 2.77 -55.51 106.81
N ALA A 102 4.09 -55.55 106.73
CA ALA A 102 4.77 -55.77 105.46
C ALA A 102 4.60 -57.23 105.00
N ASP A 103 4.24 -57.43 103.73
CA ASP A 103 3.91 -58.73 103.14
C ASP A 103 4.56 -58.87 101.74
N SER A 104 4.58 -60.07 101.18
CA SER A 104 4.89 -60.31 99.77
C SER A 104 3.71 -60.98 99.08
N TYR A 105 3.57 -60.78 97.77
CA TYR A 105 2.43 -61.33 97.02
C TYR A 105 2.85 -62.44 96.05
N THR A 106 1.94 -63.36 95.76
CA THR A 106 2.05 -64.31 94.66
C THR A 106 0.96 -63.98 93.65
N ILE A 107 1.31 -63.80 92.37
CA ILE A 107 0.29 -63.79 91.31
C ILE A 107 -0.17 -65.23 91.11
N THR A 108 -1.38 -65.57 91.56
CA THR A 108 -1.89 -66.95 91.56
C THR A 108 -2.68 -67.30 90.31
N ARG A 109 -3.22 -66.30 89.61
CA ARG A 109 -3.89 -66.44 88.31
C ARG A 109 -3.76 -65.16 87.52
N ALA A 110 -3.61 -65.29 86.21
CA ALA A 110 -3.91 -64.24 85.25
C ALA A 110 -4.67 -64.87 84.08
N SER A 111 -5.67 -64.19 83.55
CA SER A 111 -6.49 -64.68 82.42
C SER A 111 -6.87 -63.53 81.49
N VAL A 112 -7.09 -63.87 80.21
CA VAL A 112 -7.69 -62.96 79.24
C VAL A 112 -8.73 -63.72 78.43
N SER A 113 -9.82 -63.04 78.04
CA SER A 113 -10.85 -63.63 77.20
C SER A 113 -10.33 -63.98 75.78
N ALA A 114 -10.58 -65.20 75.33
CA ALA A 114 -10.18 -65.66 74.00
C ALA A 114 -10.87 -64.84 72.86
N PRO A 115 -10.21 -64.62 71.71
CA PRO A 115 -8.97 -65.27 71.25
C PRO A 115 -7.65 -64.58 71.67
N ALA A 116 -7.69 -63.50 72.43
CA ALA A 116 -6.47 -62.87 72.98
C ALA A 116 -5.70 -63.84 73.91
N GLN A 117 -4.40 -63.61 74.09
CA GLN A 117 -3.52 -64.41 74.94
C GLN A 117 -2.51 -63.55 75.72
N ILE A 118 -2.33 -63.83 77.01
CA ILE A 118 -1.25 -63.22 77.80
C ILE A 118 0.09 -63.84 77.37
N THR A 119 1.03 -63.00 76.93
CA THR A 119 2.36 -63.39 76.45
C THR A 119 3.51 -62.98 77.37
N GLY A 120 3.20 -62.38 78.52
CA GLY A 120 4.15 -62.09 79.59
C GLY A 120 3.49 -61.33 80.74
N ILE A 121 4.07 -61.42 81.93
CA ILE A 121 3.66 -60.66 83.12
C ILE A 121 4.94 -60.16 83.77
N PHE A 122 5.04 -58.88 84.10
CA PHE A 122 6.26 -58.25 84.59
C PHE A 122 5.98 -57.41 85.84
N TYR A 123 6.92 -57.37 86.78
CA TYR A 123 6.96 -56.34 87.81
C TYR A 123 7.64 -55.11 87.21
N ASP A 124 6.91 -53.99 87.18
CA ASP A 124 7.43 -52.68 86.79
C ASP A 124 8.38 -52.18 87.89
N ALA A 125 9.67 -52.19 87.58
CA ALA A 125 10.74 -51.97 88.54
C ALA A 125 11.24 -50.51 88.59
N ASP A 126 10.96 -49.71 87.55
CA ASP A 126 11.34 -48.30 87.45
C ASP A 126 10.12 -47.34 87.44
N ASP A 127 8.90 -47.87 87.60
CA ASP A 127 7.63 -47.15 87.70
C ASP A 127 7.28 -46.37 86.43
N ASN A 128 7.70 -46.90 85.26
CA ASN A 128 7.55 -46.23 83.98
C ASN A 128 6.27 -46.61 83.21
N GLY A 129 5.55 -47.67 83.62
CA GLY A 129 4.29 -48.12 83.01
C GLY A 129 4.43 -48.92 81.71
N SER A 130 5.66 -49.24 81.28
CA SER A 130 5.97 -49.93 80.03
C SER A 130 7.04 -51.00 80.21
N ILE A 131 7.03 -52.06 79.39
CA ILE A 131 7.96 -53.18 79.56
C ILE A 131 9.35 -52.80 79.04
N SER A 132 10.26 -52.56 79.98
CA SER A 132 11.64 -52.15 79.79
C SER A 132 12.63 -53.30 80.04
N SER A 133 13.92 -53.04 79.79
CA SER A 133 14.99 -53.98 80.17
C SER A 133 15.28 -54.03 81.69
N GLY A 134 14.65 -53.16 82.49
CA GLY A 134 14.77 -53.14 83.95
C GLY A 134 13.80 -54.08 84.66
N ASP A 135 12.73 -54.50 83.98
CA ASP A 135 11.59 -55.19 84.58
C ASP A 135 11.81 -56.68 84.77
N VAL A 136 11.12 -57.24 85.77
CA VAL A 136 11.29 -58.63 86.18
C VAL A 136 10.09 -59.46 85.77
N GLU A 137 10.28 -60.42 84.87
CA GLU A 137 9.22 -61.35 84.45
C GLU A 137 8.74 -62.25 85.61
N ILE A 138 7.43 -62.32 85.78
CA ILE A 138 6.74 -63.01 86.87
C ILE A 138 6.24 -64.38 86.39
N THR A 139 6.67 -65.44 87.07
CA THR A 139 6.09 -66.78 86.89
C THR A 139 4.88 -66.96 87.81
N ILE A 140 3.70 -67.21 87.23
CA ILE A 140 2.46 -67.47 87.98
C ILE A 140 2.67 -68.59 89.02
N GLY A 141 2.21 -68.35 90.25
CA GLY A 141 2.35 -69.28 91.37
C GLY A 141 3.69 -69.20 92.12
N GLN A 142 4.64 -68.37 91.70
CA GLN A 142 5.84 -68.05 92.48
C GLN A 142 5.65 -66.78 93.31
N ALA A 143 6.16 -66.80 94.54
CA ALA A 143 6.16 -65.63 95.42
C ALA A 143 7.10 -64.56 94.88
N LEU A 144 6.63 -63.32 94.78
CA LEU A 144 7.44 -62.17 94.47
C LEU A 144 8.45 -61.93 95.60
N THR A 145 9.69 -61.59 95.25
CA THR A 145 10.75 -61.29 96.22
C THR A 145 10.56 -59.96 96.95
N ASN A 146 9.61 -59.15 96.48
CA ASN A 146 9.43 -57.78 96.91
C ASN A 146 8.53 -57.77 98.14
N ILE A 147 9.04 -57.20 99.23
CA ILE A 147 8.27 -56.91 100.44
C ILE A 147 7.61 -55.56 100.22
N VAL A 148 6.27 -55.53 100.32
CA VAL A 148 5.44 -54.34 100.15
C VAL A 148 5.02 -53.87 101.54
N ASP A 149 5.32 -52.63 101.90
CA ASP A 149 4.89 -52.04 103.19
C ASP A 149 3.37 -51.71 103.20
N PRO A 150 2.73 -51.62 104.37
CA PRO A 150 1.32 -51.21 104.49
C PRO A 150 0.98 -49.89 103.79
N ASN A 151 -0.08 -49.91 102.98
CA ASN A 151 -0.54 -48.84 102.07
C ASN A 151 0.41 -48.50 100.91
N SER A 152 1.40 -49.35 100.62
CA SER A 152 2.19 -49.29 99.39
C SER A 152 1.61 -50.26 98.34
N CYS A 153 1.87 -49.97 97.06
CA CYS A 153 1.49 -50.84 95.95
C CYS A 153 2.73 -51.22 95.12
N ILE A 154 2.63 -52.34 94.41
CA ILE A 154 3.55 -52.69 93.32
C ILE A 154 2.75 -52.77 92.02
N LYS A 155 3.39 -52.35 90.92
CA LYS A 155 2.80 -52.39 89.59
C LYS A 155 3.18 -53.67 88.85
N ILE A 156 2.20 -54.21 88.12
CA ILE A 156 2.29 -55.47 87.40
C ILE A 156 1.82 -55.22 85.96
N LEU A 157 2.74 -55.31 85.01
CA LEU A 157 2.48 -55.14 83.58
C LEU A 157 2.12 -56.48 82.95
N VAL A 158 0.92 -56.61 82.42
CA VAL A 158 0.46 -57.80 81.68
C VAL A 158 0.56 -57.49 80.19
N ARG A 159 1.37 -58.27 79.46
CA ARG A 159 1.46 -58.20 78.00
C ARG A 159 0.45 -59.16 77.37
N ILE A 160 -0.37 -58.67 76.45
CA ILE A 160 -1.41 -59.43 75.77
C ILE A 160 -1.24 -59.29 74.25
N ASP A 161 -1.25 -60.40 73.54
CA ASP A 161 -1.44 -60.42 72.09
C ASP A 161 -2.94 -60.63 71.81
N THR A 162 -3.57 -59.70 71.09
CA THR A 162 -5.03 -59.75 70.85
C THR A 162 -5.43 -60.84 69.86
N ASN A 163 -4.54 -61.27 68.98
CA ASN A 163 -4.82 -62.25 67.91
C ASN A 163 -6.08 -61.86 67.11
N ASP A 164 -6.91 -62.82 66.71
CA ASP A 164 -8.09 -62.64 65.86
C ASP A 164 -9.37 -62.18 66.61
N VAL A 165 -9.26 -61.24 67.56
CA VAL A 165 -10.44 -60.65 68.22
C VAL A 165 -11.35 -59.98 67.18
N SER A 166 -12.66 -60.21 67.29
CA SER A 166 -13.67 -59.71 66.34
C SER A 166 -14.24 -58.36 66.76
N LEU A 167 -14.43 -57.43 65.81
CA LEU A 167 -14.96 -56.08 66.06
C LEU A 167 -16.17 -56.03 67.02
N ASN A 168 -16.12 -55.11 67.97
CA ASN A 168 -17.05 -54.87 69.08
C ASN A 168 -17.13 -56.00 70.12
N GLN A 169 -16.13 -56.89 70.18
CA GLN A 169 -15.98 -57.87 71.26
C GLN A 169 -15.21 -57.24 72.43
N ASP A 170 -15.71 -57.42 73.66
CA ASP A 170 -14.96 -57.06 74.86
C ASP A 170 -13.79 -58.03 75.11
N VAL A 171 -12.65 -57.48 75.55
CA VAL A 171 -11.45 -58.22 75.95
C VAL A 171 -11.21 -57.99 77.43
N GLU A 172 -11.71 -58.92 78.24
CA GLU A 172 -11.61 -58.92 79.71
C GLU A 172 -10.27 -59.56 80.14
N ILE A 173 -9.54 -58.89 81.04
CA ILE A 173 -8.23 -59.29 81.55
C ILE A 173 -8.29 -59.32 83.07
N ASP A 174 -8.06 -60.47 83.69
CA ASP A 174 -8.03 -60.62 85.15
C ASP A 174 -6.61 -60.84 85.67
N LEU A 175 -6.30 -60.25 86.83
CA LEU A 175 -5.10 -60.56 87.61
C LEU A 175 -5.48 -60.84 89.07
N THR A 176 -5.24 -62.07 89.54
CA THR A 176 -5.45 -62.47 90.94
C THR A 176 -4.12 -62.53 91.68
N ALA A 177 -4.01 -61.78 92.79
CA ALA A 177 -2.85 -61.79 93.68
C ALA A 177 -3.22 -62.31 95.08
N ARG A 178 -2.30 -63.05 95.70
CA ARG A 178 -2.45 -63.63 97.05
C ARG A 178 -1.38 -63.13 98.02
N SER A 179 -1.79 -62.75 99.22
CA SER A 179 -0.93 -62.55 100.40
C SER A 179 -0.12 -63.82 100.71
N ASN A 180 1.20 -63.70 100.92
CA ASN A 180 2.04 -64.84 101.28
C ASN A 180 2.23 -64.99 102.79
N ASP A 181 1.83 -63.98 103.58
CA ASP A 181 1.91 -64.08 105.03
C ASP A 181 0.98 -65.17 105.58
N THR A 182 1.58 -66.09 106.33
CA THR A 182 0.92 -67.25 106.95
C THR A 182 0.83 -67.12 108.48
N GLY A 183 1.37 -66.04 109.06
CA GLY A 183 1.30 -65.70 110.47
C GLY A 183 0.07 -64.87 110.87
N THR A 184 -0.83 -64.59 109.92
CA THR A 184 -2.00 -63.72 110.11
C THR A 184 -3.24 -64.49 110.60
N VAL A 185 -4.11 -63.82 111.38
CA VAL A 185 -5.28 -64.49 112.01
C VAL A 185 -6.39 -64.87 111.03
N ASN A 186 -6.42 -64.25 109.85
CA ASN A 186 -7.32 -64.61 108.74
C ASN A 186 -6.63 -65.50 107.69
N GLY A 187 -5.32 -65.70 107.78
CA GLY A 187 -4.52 -66.41 106.79
C GLY A 187 -4.42 -65.69 105.43
N PRO A 188 -3.80 -66.33 104.43
CA PRO A 188 -3.66 -65.80 103.08
C PRO A 188 -5.00 -65.37 102.46
N VAL A 189 -5.07 -64.12 102.01
CA VAL A 189 -6.20 -63.54 101.26
C VAL A 189 -5.83 -63.38 99.79
N GLU A 190 -6.79 -63.63 98.90
CA GLU A 190 -6.71 -63.32 97.47
C GLU A 190 -7.65 -62.17 97.11
N ASP A 191 -7.24 -61.34 96.16
CA ASP A 191 -8.09 -60.37 95.48
C ASP A 191 -7.82 -60.39 93.97
N THR A 192 -8.79 -59.95 93.16
CA THR A 192 -8.69 -59.91 91.69
C THR A 192 -9.07 -58.54 91.17
N GLY A 193 -8.17 -57.94 90.39
CA GLY A 193 -8.49 -56.81 89.55
C GLY A 193 -8.84 -57.28 88.14
N SER A 194 -9.72 -56.55 87.48
CA SER A 194 -10.18 -56.82 86.13
C SER A 194 -10.07 -55.54 85.29
N ILE A 195 -9.47 -55.64 84.11
CA ILE A 195 -9.42 -54.61 83.07
C ILE A 195 -10.32 -55.05 81.93
N LEU A 196 -11.11 -54.12 81.39
CA LEU A 196 -11.99 -54.37 80.27
C LEU A 196 -11.55 -53.50 79.10
N ASN A 197 -11.19 -54.11 77.97
CA ASN A 197 -11.06 -53.39 76.70
C ASN A 197 -12.27 -53.72 75.81
N ASN A 198 -12.54 -52.90 74.79
CA ASN A 198 -13.38 -53.30 73.66
C ASN A 198 -12.50 -53.41 72.41
N SER A 199 -12.95 -54.10 71.36
CA SER A 199 -12.20 -54.21 70.11
C SER A 199 -12.82 -53.40 68.98
N GLY A 200 -12.00 -52.64 68.28
CA GLY A 200 -12.46 -51.70 67.26
C GLY A 200 -11.64 -51.75 65.99
N ARG A 201 -11.97 -50.87 65.05
CA ARG A 201 -11.15 -50.61 63.87
C ARG A 201 -9.82 -49.98 64.29
N PRO A 202 -8.72 -50.32 63.60
CA PRO A 202 -7.45 -49.62 63.78
C PRO A 202 -7.59 -48.13 63.44
N ALA A 203 -6.62 -47.35 63.91
CA ALA A 203 -6.53 -45.94 63.58
C ALA A 203 -6.51 -45.74 62.06
N GLU A 204 -7.34 -44.82 61.56
CA GLU A 204 -7.56 -44.60 60.14
C GLU A 204 -7.47 -43.10 59.83
N PHE A 205 -6.36 -42.69 59.22
CA PHE A 205 -6.11 -41.30 58.84
C PHE A 205 -6.83 -40.95 57.55
N THR A 206 -7.74 -39.98 57.63
CA THR A 206 -8.59 -39.53 56.52
C THR A 206 -8.77 -38.01 56.54
N ASP A 207 -9.44 -37.44 55.53
CA ASP A 207 -9.74 -36.01 55.48
C ASP A 207 -10.56 -35.57 56.72
N PRO A 208 -10.33 -34.36 57.28
CA PRO A 208 -11.05 -33.88 58.45
C PRO A 208 -12.57 -33.73 58.29
N VAL A 209 -13.06 -33.61 57.06
CA VAL A 209 -14.47 -33.35 56.73
C VAL A 209 -15.15 -34.57 56.12
N ASP A 210 -14.49 -35.27 55.18
CA ASP A 210 -15.03 -36.46 54.51
C ASP A 210 -14.20 -37.72 54.82
N PRO A 211 -14.69 -38.63 55.68
CA PRO A 211 -13.97 -39.85 56.05
C PRO A 211 -13.83 -40.87 54.91
N THR A 212 -14.34 -40.59 53.71
CA THR A 212 -14.10 -41.41 52.51
C THR A 212 -12.91 -40.93 51.68
N LEU A 213 -12.31 -39.79 52.03
CA LEU A 213 -11.14 -39.21 51.38
C LEU A 213 -9.88 -39.42 52.24
N ILE A 214 -8.75 -39.53 51.55
CA ILE A 214 -7.41 -39.53 52.15
C ILE A 214 -7.10 -38.17 52.82
N PRO A 215 -6.10 -38.09 53.74
CA PRO A 215 -5.65 -36.85 54.36
C PRO A 215 -5.53 -35.65 53.41
N SER A 216 -5.86 -34.46 53.89
CA SER A 216 -5.84 -33.24 53.09
C SER A 216 -4.44 -32.61 53.06
N LYS A 217 -3.99 -32.16 51.88
CA LYS A 217 -2.87 -31.22 51.73
C LYS A 217 -3.23 -30.15 50.72
N LEU A 218 -3.01 -28.89 51.12
CA LEU A 218 -3.35 -27.69 50.37
C LEU A 218 -2.13 -26.75 50.28
N VAL A 219 -2.09 -25.95 49.23
CA VAL A 219 -1.18 -24.81 49.03
C VAL A 219 -2.02 -23.53 48.97
N GLU A 220 -1.69 -22.51 49.76
CA GLU A 220 -2.48 -21.27 49.90
C GLU A 220 -4.00 -21.54 50.14
N ASN A 221 -4.29 -22.58 50.93
CA ASN A 221 -5.64 -23.07 51.22
C ASN A 221 -6.45 -23.53 49.97
N GLN A 222 -5.76 -23.99 48.92
CA GLN A 222 -6.32 -24.56 47.68
C GLN A 222 -5.58 -25.85 47.29
N SER A 223 -6.17 -26.69 46.43
CA SER A 223 -5.48 -27.88 45.90
C SER A 223 -4.49 -27.55 44.77
N SER A 224 -4.69 -26.42 44.09
CA SER A 224 -3.77 -25.86 43.11
C SER A 224 -3.74 -24.34 43.23
N TYR A 225 -2.55 -23.74 43.15
CA TYR A 225 -2.32 -22.30 43.26
C TYR A 225 -1.37 -21.82 42.16
N ILE A 226 -1.61 -20.63 41.61
CA ILE A 226 -0.74 -19.99 40.61
C ILE A 226 0.30 -19.18 41.37
N SER A 227 1.59 -19.46 41.15
CA SER A 227 2.68 -18.82 41.87
C SER A 227 3.74 -18.26 40.92
N SER A 228 4.55 -17.31 41.38
CA SER A 228 5.75 -16.85 40.66
C SER A 228 7.04 -17.33 41.33
N LYS A 229 8.13 -17.41 40.55
CA LYS A 229 9.46 -17.75 41.08
C LYS A 229 9.87 -16.89 42.29
N ASN A 230 10.42 -17.52 43.33
CA ASN A 230 10.81 -16.91 44.61
C ASN A 230 9.63 -16.40 45.46
N GLU A 231 8.40 -16.87 45.22
CA GLU A 231 7.26 -16.62 46.10
C GLU A 231 7.25 -17.62 47.29
N PRO A 232 6.98 -17.16 48.52
CA PRO A 232 6.82 -18.03 49.68
C PRO A 232 5.38 -18.55 49.80
N LEU A 233 5.18 -19.84 49.58
CA LEU A 233 3.89 -20.52 49.61
C LEU A 233 3.64 -21.23 50.95
N GLU A 234 2.46 -21.03 51.53
CA GLU A 234 1.99 -21.74 52.72
C GLU A 234 1.36 -23.09 52.35
N TYR A 235 1.94 -24.17 52.86
CA TYR A 235 1.40 -25.52 52.78
C TYR A 235 0.67 -25.86 54.08
N ALA A 236 -0.47 -26.53 53.95
CA ALA A 236 -1.26 -27.02 55.08
C ALA A 236 -1.58 -28.50 54.88
N ILE A 237 -1.16 -29.34 55.84
CA ILE A 237 -1.55 -30.75 55.95
C ILE A 237 -2.66 -30.82 57.01
N SER A 238 -3.71 -31.60 56.78
CA SER A 238 -4.75 -31.81 57.78
C SER A 238 -5.38 -33.19 57.66
N PHE A 239 -5.52 -33.89 58.79
CA PHE A 239 -6.07 -35.24 58.84
C PHE A 239 -6.82 -35.47 60.14
N LYS A 240 -7.61 -36.53 60.17
CA LYS A 240 -8.42 -36.95 61.31
C LYS A 240 -8.29 -38.44 61.52
N ASN A 241 -8.20 -38.88 62.78
CA ASN A 241 -8.39 -40.28 63.12
C ASN A 241 -9.90 -40.61 63.09
N ASN A 242 -10.35 -41.36 62.09
CA ASN A 242 -11.72 -41.89 62.00
C ASN A 242 -11.79 -43.40 62.31
N GLY A 243 -10.71 -43.98 62.83
CA GLY A 243 -10.70 -45.31 63.44
C GLY A 243 -11.35 -45.31 64.84
N ASP A 244 -11.52 -46.50 65.42
CA ASP A 244 -12.09 -46.64 66.77
C ASP A 244 -11.00 -46.66 67.86
N ALA A 245 -9.75 -46.94 67.50
CA ALA A 245 -8.58 -46.94 68.39
C ALA A 245 -7.74 -45.65 68.29
N GLU A 246 -7.05 -45.30 69.36
CA GLU A 246 -6.07 -44.20 69.40
C GLU A 246 -4.86 -44.50 68.51
N ALA A 247 -4.38 -43.52 67.73
CA ALA A 247 -3.21 -43.71 66.87
C ALA A 247 -1.92 -43.44 67.65
N ARG A 248 -1.03 -44.44 67.74
CA ARG A 248 0.20 -44.36 68.55
C ARG A 248 1.44 -44.00 67.72
N ASN A 249 2.32 -43.17 68.28
CA ASN A 249 3.56 -42.71 67.63
C ASN A 249 3.29 -42.11 66.24
N VAL A 250 2.34 -41.17 66.16
CA VAL A 250 1.94 -40.56 64.88
C VAL A 250 3.08 -39.73 64.30
N VAL A 251 3.51 -40.07 63.10
CA VAL A 251 4.54 -39.34 62.35
C VAL A 251 3.96 -38.82 61.03
N VAL A 252 4.12 -37.53 60.80
CA VAL A 252 3.88 -36.89 59.50
C VAL A 252 5.23 -36.58 58.86
N SER A 253 5.42 -36.98 57.60
CA SER A 253 6.64 -36.71 56.83
C SER A 253 6.29 -36.11 55.47
N ASP A 254 6.93 -35.00 55.13
CA ASP A 254 6.69 -34.21 53.92
C ASP A 254 8.03 -33.90 53.24
N GLU A 255 8.38 -34.70 52.24
CA GLU A 255 9.60 -34.51 51.44
C GLU A 255 9.33 -33.50 50.32
N LEU A 256 9.83 -32.27 50.49
CA LEU A 256 9.62 -31.21 49.51
C LEU A 256 10.34 -31.51 48.18
N PRO A 257 9.66 -31.33 47.02
CA PRO A 257 10.24 -31.54 45.69
C PRO A 257 11.45 -30.63 45.39
N GLU A 258 12.18 -30.92 44.31
CA GLU A 258 13.41 -30.21 43.95
C GLU A 258 13.22 -28.70 43.77
N GLU A 259 12.04 -28.28 43.31
CA GLU A 259 11.66 -26.88 43.08
C GLU A 259 11.18 -26.12 44.33
N LEU A 260 11.08 -26.78 45.49
CA LEU A 260 10.70 -26.13 46.75
C LEU A 260 11.83 -26.16 47.78
N SER A 261 12.02 -25.05 48.49
CA SER A 261 12.93 -24.96 49.64
C SER A 261 12.17 -24.54 50.90
N TYR A 262 12.28 -25.30 51.98
CA TYR A 262 11.66 -24.96 53.26
C TYR A 262 12.11 -23.58 53.79
N ILE A 263 11.18 -22.81 54.36
CA ILE A 263 11.48 -21.51 54.99
C ILE A 263 11.58 -21.71 56.50
N ALA A 264 12.79 -21.52 57.03
CA ALA A 264 13.10 -21.70 58.45
C ALA A 264 12.20 -20.89 59.40
N GLY A 265 11.81 -21.53 60.51
CA GLY A 265 10.96 -20.95 61.56
C GLY A 265 9.49 -20.76 61.16
N THR A 266 8.98 -21.54 60.20
CA THR A 266 7.59 -21.43 59.73
C THR A 266 6.69 -22.61 60.08
N LEU A 267 7.26 -23.73 60.55
CA LEU A 267 6.53 -24.92 60.98
C LEU A 267 5.61 -24.65 62.18
N LYS A 268 4.38 -25.15 62.07
CA LYS A 268 3.35 -25.07 63.12
C LYS A 268 2.53 -26.34 63.19
N LEU A 269 2.16 -26.70 64.42
CA LEU A 269 1.18 -27.74 64.76
C LEU A 269 0.00 -27.07 65.47
N ASP A 270 -1.19 -27.20 64.90
CA ASP A 270 -2.47 -26.60 65.36
C ASP A 270 -2.39 -25.09 65.68
N GLY A 271 -1.52 -24.39 64.94
CA GLY A 271 -1.26 -22.96 65.06
C GLY A 271 -0.17 -22.58 66.06
N VAL A 272 0.28 -23.50 66.92
CA VAL A 272 1.47 -23.37 67.78
C VAL A 272 2.71 -23.50 66.90
N THR A 273 3.74 -22.67 67.13
CA THR A 273 4.99 -22.70 66.35
C THR A 273 5.97 -23.67 66.99
N LEU A 274 6.53 -24.56 66.16
CA LEU A 274 7.56 -25.54 66.53
C LEU A 274 8.94 -25.01 66.13
N THR A 275 10.01 -25.64 66.63
CA THR A 275 11.35 -25.43 66.11
C THR A 275 11.59 -26.23 64.82
N ASP A 276 12.70 -25.93 64.13
CA ASP A 276 13.15 -26.70 62.97
C ASP A 276 14.21 -27.77 63.36
N ALA A 277 14.65 -27.79 64.62
CA ALA A 277 15.78 -28.59 65.08
C ALA A 277 15.28 -29.92 65.68
N GLU A 278 16.08 -30.98 65.59
CA GLU A 278 15.80 -32.21 66.33
C GLU A 278 16.07 -31.98 67.83
N ASP A 279 15.06 -31.45 68.54
CA ASP A 279 15.11 -31.22 69.99
C ASP A 279 14.01 -31.96 70.78
N ALA A 280 13.26 -31.29 71.65
CA ALA A 280 12.27 -31.88 72.54
C ALA A 280 10.82 -31.50 72.18
N ASP A 281 10.61 -30.64 71.17
CA ASP A 281 9.28 -30.41 70.60
C ASP A 281 8.95 -31.39 69.46
N GLU A 282 7.72 -31.34 68.98
CA GLU A 282 7.17 -32.29 68.00
C GLU A 282 7.76 -32.15 66.58
N GLY A 283 8.50 -31.08 66.26
CA GLY A 283 8.84 -30.67 64.90
C GLY A 283 10.33 -30.64 64.60
N HIS A 284 10.72 -31.10 63.41
CA HIS A 284 12.08 -30.88 62.89
C HIS A 284 12.12 -30.93 61.37
N VAL A 285 13.14 -30.31 60.77
CA VAL A 285 13.34 -30.30 59.31
C VAL A 285 14.74 -30.75 58.95
N ILE A 286 14.84 -31.86 58.21
CA ILE A 286 16.11 -32.43 57.75
C ILE A 286 16.24 -32.20 56.24
N GLY A 287 16.99 -31.16 55.87
CA GLY A 287 17.21 -30.77 54.48
C GLY A 287 15.93 -30.25 53.82
N LYS A 288 15.19 -31.15 53.16
CA LYS A 288 13.89 -30.88 52.53
C LYS A 288 12.73 -31.68 53.12
N ASN A 289 12.99 -32.60 54.05
CA ASN A 289 11.94 -33.37 54.70
C ASN A 289 11.47 -32.65 55.97
N VAL A 290 10.21 -32.22 56.00
CA VAL A 290 9.53 -31.65 57.16
C VAL A 290 8.88 -32.81 57.93
N ILE A 291 9.24 -32.97 59.20
CA ILE A 291 8.80 -34.09 60.03
C ILE A 291 8.11 -33.56 61.28
N VAL A 292 6.92 -34.06 61.58
CA VAL A 292 6.20 -33.81 62.83
C VAL A 292 5.88 -35.14 63.49
N ARG A 293 6.25 -35.31 64.77
CA ARG A 293 5.94 -36.49 65.59
C ARG A 293 5.09 -36.05 66.76
N LEU A 294 3.84 -36.51 66.82
CA LEU A 294 2.94 -36.10 67.91
C LEU A 294 3.42 -36.72 69.24
N ALA A 295 3.46 -35.90 70.29
CA ALA A 295 3.91 -36.33 71.62
C ALA A 295 2.90 -37.27 72.29
N ASP A 296 1.60 -36.99 72.13
CA ASP A 296 0.49 -37.79 72.66
C ASP A 296 -0.16 -38.64 71.54
N PRO A 297 -0.77 -39.81 71.86
CA PRO A 297 -1.56 -40.58 70.90
C PRO A 297 -2.78 -39.80 70.38
N LEU A 298 -3.09 -39.92 69.09
CA LEU A 298 -4.19 -39.19 68.46
C LEU A 298 -5.53 -39.91 68.67
N ILE A 299 -6.42 -39.34 69.47
CA ILE A 299 -7.66 -40.01 69.88
C ILE A 299 -8.70 -40.09 68.75
N PRO A 300 -9.62 -41.08 68.77
CA PRO A 300 -10.72 -41.18 67.81
C PRO A 300 -11.52 -39.88 67.71
N GLY A 301 -11.64 -39.35 66.50
CA GLY A 301 -12.36 -38.12 66.20
C GLY A 301 -11.50 -36.84 66.18
N GLU A 302 -10.26 -36.88 66.66
CA GLU A 302 -9.38 -35.71 66.73
C GLU A 302 -8.80 -35.34 65.36
N ILE A 303 -8.65 -34.02 65.13
CA ILE A 303 -8.19 -33.42 63.87
C ILE A 303 -6.85 -32.73 64.15
N VAL A 304 -5.84 -33.04 63.35
CA VAL A 304 -4.51 -32.41 63.38
C VAL A 304 -4.36 -31.50 62.17
N LYS A 305 -3.79 -30.31 62.37
CA LYS A 305 -3.40 -29.40 61.29
C LYS A 305 -1.95 -28.95 61.43
N ILE A 306 -1.12 -29.31 60.45
CA ILE A 306 0.26 -28.84 60.33
C ILE A 306 0.32 -27.77 59.23
N THR A 307 1.03 -26.67 59.48
CA THR A 307 1.31 -25.67 58.43
C THR A 307 2.77 -25.25 58.43
N PHE A 308 3.30 -24.95 57.24
CA PHE A 308 4.64 -24.39 57.07
C PHE A 308 4.72 -23.60 55.76
N LYS A 309 5.84 -22.91 55.50
CA LYS A 309 6.07 -22.22 54.22
C LYS A 309 7.27 -22.79 53.47
N ALA A 310 7.16 -22.87 52.15
CA ALA A 310 8.24 -23.20 51.25
C ALA A 310 8.37 -22.13 50.16
N LEU A 311 9.61 -21.82 49.78
CA LEU A 311 9.95 -20.90 48.70
C LEU A 311 10.03 -21.67 47.37
N VAL A 312 9.41 -21.14 46.32
CA VAL A 312 9.61 -21.63 44.95
C VAL A 312 11.02 -21.27 44.49
N ASP A 313 11.84 -22.27 44.17
CA ASP A 313 13.20 -22.09 43.66
C ASP A 313 13.19 -21.41 42.27
N GLY A 314 14.19 -20.58 41.98
CA GLY A 314 14.35 -19.91 40.70
C GLY A 314 14.57 -20.87 39.52
N SER A 315 14.95 -22.12 39.79
CA SER A 315 15.11 -23.20 38.80
C SER A 315 13.79 -23.69 38.18
N ALA A 316 12.64 -23.50 38.84
CA ALA A 316 11.35 -24.01 38.37
C ALA A 316 10.98 -23.53 36.96
N ALA A 317 10.35 -24.38 36.15
CA ALA A 317 9.99 -24.08 34.77
C ALA A 317 8.70 -23.24 34.66
N PRO A 318 8.60 -22.24 33.75
CA PRO A 318 7.32 -21.58 33.46
C PRO A 318 6.28 -22.59 32.96
N GLY A 319 5.08 -22.55 33.54
CA GLY A 319 4.01 -23.53 33.37
C GLY A 319 4.13 -24.78 34.24
N GLN A 320 5.23 -25.01 34.96
CA GLN A 320 5.43 -26.23 35.74
C GLN A 320 4.48 -26.30 36.94
N GLY A 321 3.77 -27.42 37.06
CA GLY A 321 3.07 -27.82 38.27
C GLY A 321 4.01 -28.58 39.20
N VAL A 322 4.47 -27.90 40.26
CA VAL A 322 5.25 -28.50 41.34
C VAL A 322 4.29 -29.22 42.28
N VAL A 323 4.28 -30.55 42.23
CA VAL A 323 3.37 -31.40 43.00
C VAL A 323 4.00 -31.74 44.34
N ASN A 324 3.31 -31.42 45.44
CA ASN A 324 3.73 -31.73 46.80
C ASN A 324 2.72 -32.68 47.48
N VAL A 325 3.21 -33.73 48.16
CA VAL A 325 2.44 -34.77 48.88
C VAL A 325 3.12 -35.04 50.22
N ALA A 326 2.37 -35.32 51.27
CA ALA A 326 2.91 -35.75 52.57
C ALA A 326 2.33 -37.11 52.96
N SER A 327 3.01 -37.81 53.86
CA SER A 327 2.59 -39.08 54.41
C SER A 327 2.28 -38.96 55.90
N VAL A 328 1.29 -39.71 56.39
CA VAL A 328 0.92 -39.83 57.80
C VAL A 328 0.97 -41.31 58.19
N SER A 329 1.71 -41.66 59.24
CA SER A 329 1.87 -43.02 59.75
C SER A 329 1.75 -43.09 61.27
N ALA A 330 1.48 -44.29 61.79
CA ALA A 330 1.45 -44.63 63.21
C ALA A 330 1.66 -46.15 63.36
N ASP A 331 2.04 -46.61 64.54
CA ASP A 331 2.37 -48.03 64.77
C ASP A 331 1.19 -48.98 64.52
N ASN A 332 -0.03 -48.51 64.79
CA ASN A 332 -1.29 -49.25 64.66
C ASN A 332 -2.22 -48.71 63.55
N ALA A 333 -1.66 -48.01 62.55
CA ALA A 333 -2.38 -47.50 61.39
C ALA A 333 -1.69 -47.88 60.07
N VAL A 334 -2.44 -47.91 58.97
CA VAL A 334 -1.85 -47.97 57.63
C VAL A 334 -1.36 -46.57 57.25
N THR A 335 -0.14 -46.45 56.72
CA THR A 335 0.39 -45.18 56.21
C THR A 335 -0.53 -44.60 55.13
N ALA A 336 -0.97 -43.37 55.31
CA ALA A 336 -1.85 -42.65 54.41
C ALA A 336 -1.11 -41.47 53.75
N GLU A 337 -1.08 -41.44 52.42
CA GLU A 337 -0.65 -40.27 51.65
C GLU A 337 -1.74 -39.19 51.66
N THR A 338 -1.35 -37.93 51.60
CA THR A 338 -2.29 -36.81 51.44
C THR A 338 -2.80 -36.69 50.01
N THR A 339 -3.82 -35.86 49.82
CA THR A 339 -4.07 -35.22 48.52
C THR A 339 -2.82 -34.48 48.02
N GLN A 340 -2.79 -34.20 46.73
CA GLN A 340 -1.72 -33.41 46.12
C GLN A 340 -2.02 -31.92 46.25
N ALA A 341 -1.01 -31.14 46.64
CA ALA A 341 -1.01 -29.69 46.54
C ALA A 341 -0.10 -29.28 45.38
N ILE A 342 -0.62 -28.56 44.38
CA ILE A 342 0.11 -28.23 43.15
C ILE A 342 0.37 -26.72 43.06
N ALA A 343 1.64 -26.31 43.03
CA ALA A 343 2.01 -24.93 42.72
C ALA A 343 2.32 -24.82 41.22
N VAL A 344 1.50 -24.08 40.47
CA VAL A 344 1.70 -23.83 39.04
C VAL A 344 2.53 -22.55 38.87
N ILE A 345 3.79 -22.71 38.49
CA ILE A 345 4.76 -21.62 38.45
C ILE A 345 4.68 -20.87 37.12
N ASP A 346 4.47 -19.56 37.17
CA ASP A 346 4.47 -18.62 36.03
C ASP A 346 3.85 -19.24 34.75
N PRO A 347 2.52 -19.53 34.71
CA PRO A 347 1.84 -20.25 33.62
C PRO A 347 1.65 -19.42 32.36
N PHE A 348 2.74 -18.88 31.83
CA PHE A 348 2.78 -18.14 30.58
C PHE A 348 4.12 -18.37 29.85
N GLY A 349 4.06 -18.47 28.53
CA GLY A 349 5.22 -18.35 27.66
C GLY A 349 5.50 -16.91 27.29
N THR A 350 6.74 -16.58 26.90
CA THR A 350 7.08 -15.25 26.36
C THR A 350 7.44 -15.32 24.89
N VAL A 351 6.78 -14.52 24.04
CA VAL A 351 7.24 -14.26 22.67
C VAL A 351 8.29 -13.15 22.70
N TYR A 352 9.46 -13.40 22.14
CA TYR A 352 10.61 -12.48 22.21
C TYR A 352 11.41 -12.45 20.92
N ALA A 353 12.16 -11.37 20.69
CA ALA A 353 13.07 -11.27 19.57
C ALA A 353 14.33 -12.10 19.87
N ALA A 354 14.58 -13.12 19.04
CA ALA A 354 15.56 -14.18 19.29
C ALA A 354 16.98 -13.66 19.63
N ARG A 355 17.35 -12.51 19.07
CA ARG A 355 18.66 -11.85 19.27
C ARG A 355 18.78 -11.07 20.58
N GLY A 356 17.67 -10.56 21.11
CA GLY A 356 17.62 -9.80 22.36
C GLY A 356 17.31 -10.64 23.60
N GLY A 357 16.84 -11.88 23.41
CA GLY A 357 16.51 -12.79 24.52
C GLY A 357 15.44 -12.20 25.45
N ALA A 358 15.57 -12.46 26.75
CA ALA A 358 14.70 -11.94 27.80
C ALA A 358 14.54 -10.40 27.80
N SER A 359 15.51 -9.67 27.23
CA SER A 359 15.49 -8.19 27.20
C SER A 359 14.68 -7.59 26.05
N SER A 360 14.09 -8.41 25.17
CA SER A 360 13.34 -7.95 24.00
C SER A 360 12.06 -8.74 23.77
N PRO A 361 11.09 -8.72 24.72
CA PRO A 361 9.76 -9.27 24.50
C PRO A 361 9.03 -8.55 23.35
N ILE A 362 8.11 -9.25 22.69
CA ILE A 362 7.34 -8.74 21.56
C ILE A 362 5.85 -8.61 21.96
N PRO A 363 5.37 -7.40 22.28
CA PRO A 363 3.96 -7.17 22.61
C PRO A 363 3.08 -7.17 21.36
N GLY A 364 1.83 -7.60 21.50
CA GLY A 364 0.87 -7.68 20.39
C GLY A 364 1.18 -8.73 19.32
N ALA A 365 2.10 -9.66 19.58
CA ALA A 365 2.30 -10.84 18.75
C ALA A 365 1.05 -11.73 18.82
N THR A 366 0.54 -12.17 17.68
CA THR A 366 -0.61 -13.09 17.63
C THR A 366 -0.11 -14.53 17.76
N VAL A 367 -0.46 -15.20 18.85
CA VAL A 367 -0.21 -16.63 19.06
C VAL A 367 -1.49 -17.40 18.76
N THR A 368 -1.41 -18.44 17.93
CA THR A 368 -2.54 -19.33 17.59
C THR A 368 -2.15 -20.77 17.82
N ILE A 369 -2.97 -21.54 18.56
CA ILE A 369 -2.86 -23.00 18.60
C ILE A 369 -3.75 -23.57 17.49
N LEU A 370 -3.17 -24.31 16.54
CA LEU A 370 -3.84 -24.89 15.37
C LEU A 370 -3.93 -26.40 15.47
N THR A 371 -4.95 -27.00 14.86
CA THR A 371 -5.08 -28.48 14.80
C THR A 371 -4.00 -29.13 13.95
N ASP A 372 -3.52 -28.44 12.92
CA ASP A 372 -2.43 -28.85 12.03
C ASP A 372 -1.90 -27.64 11.25
N ALA A 373 -0.76 -27.80 10.57
CA ALA A 373 -0.10 -26.70 9.85
C ALA A 373 -0.84 -26.21 8.58
N ASN A 374 -1.73 -27.03 8.00
CA ASN A 374 -2.28 -26.81 6.66
C ASN A 374 -3.73 -26.31 6.67
N SER A 375 -4.53 -26.68 7.67
CA SER A 375 -5.95 -26.35 7.72
C SER A 375 -6.24 -24.90 8.12
N GLY A 376 -5.30 -24.26 8.84
CA GLY A 376 -5.49 -22.93 9.41
C GLY A 376 -6.55 -22.85 10.51
N ASN A 377 -7.11 -24.00 10.94
CA ASN A 377 -8.14 -24.09 11.95
C ASN A 377 -7.54 -23.96 13.36
N ALA A 378 -8.06 -23.03 14.14
CA ALA A 378 -7.73 -22.91 15.56
C ALA A 378 -8.26 -24.12 16.35
N LEU A 379 -7.45 -24.62 17.28
CA LEU A 379 -7.85 -25.65 18.24
C LEU A 379 -8.96 -25.09 19.16
N PRO A 380 -10.13 -25.76 19.27
CA PRO A 380 -11.20 -25.34 20.19
C PRO A 380 -10.84 -25.65 21.65
N ILE A 381 -10.22 -24.68 22.31
CA ILE A 381 -9.86 -24.70 23.74
C ILE A 381 -11.02 -24.21 24.64
N PRO A 382 -11.06 -24.58 25.92
CA PRO A 382 -12.17 -24.23 26.82
C PRO A 382 -12.14 -22.75 27.22
N SER A 383 -13.18 -21.98 26.86
CA SER A 383 -13.31 -20.56 27.24
C SER A 383 -13.40 -20.37 28.75
N GLY A 384 -12.69 -19.37 29.29
CA GLY A 384 -12.74 -18.99 30.71
C GLY A 384 -12.07 -19.99 31.66
N GLN A 385 -11.08 -20.73 31.17
CA GLN A 385 -10.27 -21.68 31.95
C GLN A 385 -8.76 -21.39 31.85
N GLY A 386 -8.38 -20.21 31.33
CA GLY A 386 -6.99 -19.84 31.09
C GLY A 386 -6.36 -19.08 32.26
N PHE A 387 -5.02 -18.98 32.24
CA PHE A 387 -4.24 -18.22 33.21
C PHE A 387 -3.92 -16.81 32.69
N GLU A 388 -3.46 -15.90 33.56
CA GLU A 388 -2.95 -14.59 33.11
C GLU A 388 -1.75 -14.81 32.17
N PRO A 389 -1.68 -14.17 30.99
CA PRO A 389 -2.51 -13.05 30.53
C PRO A 389 -3.77 -13.41 29.71
N ASN A 390 -4.04 -14.69 29.43
CA ASN A 390 -5.17 -15.15 28.61
C ASN A 390 -6.28 -15.81 29.46
N ILE A 391 -6.82 -15.11 30.45
CA ILE A 391 -7.80 -15.64 31.41
C ILE A 391 -9.06 -16.20 30.73
N ASP A 392 -9.56 -15.50 29.70
CA ASP A 392 -10.69 -15.93 28.88
C ASP A 392 -10.38 -17.15 27.99
N ASN A 393 -9.11 -17.58 27.92
CA ASN A 393 -8.58 -18.67 27.11
C ASN A 393 -8.96 -18.53 25.63
N THR A 394 -8.73 -17.35 25.07
CA THR A 394 -9.01 -17.02 23.67
C THR A 394 -7.95 -17.59 22.74
N ASN A 395 -8.35 -18.04 21.54
CA ASN A 395 -7.45 -18.54 20.51
C ASN A 395 -7.95 -18.10 19.12
N PRO A 396 -7.22 -17.26 18.37
CA PRO A 396 -5.89 -16.71 18.68
C PRO A 396 -5.88 -15.72 19.85
N PHE A 397 -4.73 -15.59 20.51
CA PHE A 397 -4.45 -14.61 21.56
C PHE A 397 -3.43 -13.57 21.08
N LEU A 398 -3.49 -12.35 21.61
CA LEU A 398 -2.50 -11.29 21.40
C LEU A 398 -1.65 -11.14 22.66
N THR A 399 -0.33 -11.23 22.54
CA THR A 399 0.57 -11.09 23.69
C THR A 399 0.43 -9.73 24.38
N ASP A 400 0.60 -9.74 25.70
CA ASP A 400 0.54 -8.52 26.51
C ASP A 400 1.75 -7.58 26.31
N ASN A 401 1.84 -6.53 27.10
CA ASN A 401 2.95 -5.56 27.04
C ASN A 401 4.34 -6.14 27.37
N GLN A 402 4.40 -7.34 27.96
CA GLN A 402 5.60 -8.11 28.27
C GLN A 402 5.81 -9.29 27.32
N GLY A 403 5.01 -9.40 26.25
CA GLY A 403 5.11 -10.50 25.29
C GLY A 403 4.57 -11.83 25.80
N ARG A 404 3.85 -11.85 26.94
CA ARG A 404 3.37 -13.07 27.58
C ARG A 404 2.14 -13.65 26.86
N PHE A 405 1.97 -14.98 26.89
CA PHE A 405 0.78 -15.71 26.42
C PHE A 405 0.54 -16.96 27.28
N ALA A 406 -0.70 -17.45 27.34
CA ALA A 406 -1.09 -18.69 28.02
C ALA A 406 -2.21 -19.39 27.23
N PHE A 407 -2.31 -20.72 27.30
CA PHE A 407 -3.39 -21.51 26.70
C PHE A 407 -3.66 -22.81 27.49
N ALA A 408 -4.78 -22.82 28.22
CA ALA A 408 -5.17 -23.96 29.02
C ALA A 408 -5.90 -25.01 28.16
N LEU A 409 -5.63 -26.29 28.44
CA LEU A 409 -6.18 -27.42 27.69
C LEU A 409 -7.11 -28.27 28.56
N ARG A 410 -8.06 -28.95 27.92
CA ARG A 410 -8.83 -30.02 28.57
C ARG A 410 -8.08 -31.35 28.52
N PRO A 411 -8.32 -32.27 29.47
CA PRO A 411 -7.70 -33.60 29.45
C PRO A 411 -7.89 -34.39 28.15
N ASP A 412 -9.02 -34.23 27.44
CA ASP A 412 -9.28 -34.89 26.16
C ASP A 412 -8.41 -34.35 24.99
N GLN A 413 -7.75 -33.21 25.19
CA GLN A 413 -6.86 -32.58 24.21
C GLN A 413 -5.39 -32.98 24.38
N LEU A 414 -5.06 -33.78 25.41
CA LEU A 414 -3.69 -34.21 25.72
C LEU A 414 -3.31 -35.55 25.07
N GLY A 415 -4.23 -36.23 24.38
CA GLY A 415 -3.97 -37.55 23.82
C GLY A 415 -3.72 -38.61 24.91
N THR A 416 -2.76 -39.50 24.69
CA THR A 416 -2.38 -40.57 25.64
C THR A 416 -0.85 -40.74 25.68
N PRO A 417 -0.28 -41.38 26.73
CA PRO A 417 1.18 -41.57 26.81
C PRO A 417 1.79 -42.38 25.65
N SER A 418 1.02 -43.29 25.04
CA SER A 418 1.43 -44.09 23.88
C SER A 418 1.05 -43.46 22.53
N GLN A 419 0.14 -42.49 22.53
CA GLN A 419 -0.28 -41.75 21.34
C GLN A 419 -0.52 -40.27 21.71
N PRO A 420 0.55 -39.44 21.71
CA PRO A 420 0.48 -38.02 21.99
C PRO A 420 -0.46 -37.27 21.02
N ALA A 421 -1.10 -36.20 21.51
CA ALA A 421 -1.81 -35.24 20.67
C ALA A 421 -0.80 -34.26 20.05
N VAL A 422 -0.90 -34.03 18.73
CA VAL A 422 0.03 -33.15 18.00
C VAL A 422 -0.71 -31.94 17.46
N TYR A 423 -0.21 -30.74 17.79
CA TYR A 423 -0.75 -29.45 17.38
C TYR A 423 0.35 -28.52 16.86
N VAL A 424 -0.04 -27.39 16.27
CA VAL A 424 0.90 -26.40 15.72
C VAL A 424 0.65 -25.02 16.34
N VAL A 425 1.67 -24.48 16.99
CA VAL A 425 1.72 -23.09 17.44
C VAL A 425 2.19 -22.22 16.28
N ARG A 426 1.33 -21.32 15.82
CA ARG A 426 1.68 -20.28 14.84
C ARG A 426 1.79 -18.93 15.54
N VAL A 427 2.92 -18.26 15.37
CA VAL A 427 3.12 -16.89 15.89
C VAL A 427 3.41 -15.91 14.77
N THR A 428 2.72 -14.76 14.78
CA THR A 428 2.92 -13.67 13.83
C THR A 428 3.06 -12.34 14.55
N ALA A 429 4.08 -11.55 14.22
CA ALA A 429 4.29 -10.20 14.72
C ALA A 429 4.78 -9.30 13.59
N GLN A 430 4.57 -7.99 13.70
CA GLN A 430 5.05 -7.02 12.70
C GLN A 430 6.60 -7.04 12.64
N ASP A 431 7.17 -6.96 11.43
CA ASP A 431 8.61 -6.93 11.17
C ASP A 431 9.38 -8.23 11.51
N PHE A 432 8.69 -9.28 11.99
CA PHE A 432 9.22 -10.61 12.25
C PHE A 432 8.68 -11.67 11.27
N ARG A 433 9.52 -12.66 10.96
CA ARG A 433 9.09 -13.85 10.22
C ARG A 433 8.07 -14.64 11.02
N SER A 434 7.01 -15.10 10.35
CA SER A 434 6.00 -15.98 10.95
C SER A 434 6.63 -17.29 11.44
N ARG A 435 6.37 -17.65 12.69
CA ARG A 435 6.91 -18.84 13.36
C ARG A 435 5.91 -19.99 13.24
N LEU A 436 6.41 -21.20 12.94
CA LEU A 436 5.63 -22.44 12.99
C LEU A 436 6.37 -23.48 13.85
N ILE A 437 5.76 -23.84 14.97
CA ILE A 437 6.28 -24.76 15.96
C ILE A 437 5.25 -25.88 16.15
N GLN A 438 5.70 -27.13 16.10
CA GLN A 438 4.89 -28.27 16.50
C GLN A 438 5.01 -28.47 18.01
N ILE A 439 3.89 -28.75 18.67
CA ILE A 439 3.85 -29.25 20.04
C ILE A 439 3.24 -30.65 20.05
N SER A 440 3.88 -31.57 20.75
CA SER A 440 3.41 -32.94 20.98
C SER A 440 3.14 -33.12 22.46
N LEU A 441 1.88 -33.42 22.81
CA LEU A 441 1.36 -33.38 24.17
C LEU A 441 0.96 -34.78 24.61
N SER A 442 1.29 -35.14 25.86
CA SER A 442 0.86 -36.39 26.50
C SER A 442 0.61 -36.18 27.98
N PRO A 443 -0.44 -36.75 28.59
CA PRO A 443 -0.71 -36.57 30.01
C PRO A 443 0.42 -37.15 30.88
N ALA A 444 0.80 -36.41 31.92
CA ALA A 444 1.81 -36.81 32.91
C ALA A 444 1.20 -37.28 34.24
N GLY A 445 -0.09 -37.03 34.44
CA GLY A 445 -0.82 -37.31 35.70
C GLY A 445 -1.21 -36.02 36.42
N ASN A 446 -2.10 -36.10 37.41
CA ASN A 446 -2.41 -35.01 38.33
C ASN A 446 -2.90 -33.69 37.67
N GLY A 447 -3.49 -33.77 36.47
CA GLY A 447 -3.88 -32.60 35.66
C GLY A 447 -2.74 -31.97 34.84
N LEU A 448 -1.51 -32.48 34.99
CA LEU A 448 -0.31 -32.02 34.29
C LEU A 448 -0.03 -32.86 33.04
N PHE A 449 0.77 -32.28 32.13
CA PHE A 449 1.20 -32.93 30.89
C PHE A 449 2.68 -32.71 30.58
N ARG A 450 3.17 -33.53 29.65
CA ARG A 450 4.47 -33.42 29.01
C ARG A 450 4.27 -32.85 27.62
N MET A 451 5.12 -31.89 27.25
CA MET A 451 5.13 -31.23 25.95
C MET A 451 6.52 -31.38 25.31
N VAL A 452 6.55 -31.82 24.05
CA VAL A 452 7.75 -31.78 23.20
C VAL A 452 7.55 -30.73 22.12
N VAL A 453 8.51 -29.81 22.01
CA VAL A 453 8.49 -28.63 21.14
C VAL A 453 9.49 -28.82 20.00
N SER A 454 9.00 -28.74 18.75
CA SER A 454 9.81 -28.93 17.53
C SER A 454 9.59 -27.79 16.54
N ALA A 455 10.64 -27.33 15.84
CA ALA A 455 10.49 -26.34 14.77
C ALA A 455 9.97 -26.97 13.46
N LEU A 456 8.96 -26.35 12.82
CA LEU A 456 8.48 -26.76 11.49
C LEU A 456 8.97 -25.86 10.34
N ASP A 457 9.48 -24.67 10.67
CA ASP A 457 9.97 -23.64 9.74
C ASP A 457 11.50 -23.65 9.55
N GLY A 458 12.22 -24.53 10.26
CA GLY A 458 13.68 -24.64 10.24
C GLY A 458 14.45 -23.59 11.04
N LEU A 459 13.80 -22.82 11.92
CA LEU A 459 14.46 -21.85 12.81
C LEU A 459 14.58 -22.42 14.26
N PRO A 460 15.68 -22.13 14.99
CA PRO A 460 15.91 -22.62 16.36
C PRO A 460 14.80 -22.27 17.38
N VAL A 461 14.46 -23.21 18.28
CA VAL A 461 13.55 -22.99 19.42
C VAL A 461 14.34 -22.54 20.65
N ALA A 462 13.65 -22.01 21.68
CA ALA A 462 14.28 -21.75 22.97
C ALA A 462 14.47 -23.07 23.73
N ILE A 463 15.57 -23.20 24.49
CA ILE A 463 15.70 -24.26 25.50
C ILE A 463 14.61 -24.14 26.57
N ALA A 464 14.35 -25.22 27.31
CA ALA A 464 13.54 -25.16 28.52
C ALA A 464 14.08 -24.05 29.45
N ASP A 465 13.14 -23.25 29.99
CA ASP A 465 13.36 -22.27 31.06
C ASP A 465 14.33 -21.13 30.75
N GLY A 466 14.70 -21.00 29.48
CA GLY A 466 15.68 -20.04 29.01
C GLY A 466 15.26 -19.32 27.74
N PHE A 467 16.19 -18.49 27.28
CA PHE A 467 16.08 -17.73 26.02
C PHE A 467 17.21 -18.08 25.05
N ALA A 468 18.09 -19.03 25.42
CA ALA A 468 19.12 -19.57 24.55
C ALA A 468 18.50 -20.49 23.49
N LEU A 469 19.09 -20.51 22.30
CA LEU A 469 18.52 -21.16 21.13
C LEU A 469 19.11 -22.56 20.92
N THR A 470 18.27 -23.51 20.47
CA THR A 470 18.64 -24.88 20.11
C THR A 470 17.94 -25.31 18.81
N GLU A 471 18.63 -26.14 18.02
CA GLU A 471 18.07 -26.79 16.82
C GLU A 471 17.43 -28.16 17.14
N ASN A 472 17.68 -28.70 18.33
CA ASN A 472 17.08 -29.95 18.80
C ASN A 472 15.67 -29.72 19.38
N ASP A 473 14.85 -30.76 19.34
CA ASP A 473 13.57 -30.79 20.07
C ASP A 473 13.77 -30.52 21.56
N VAL A 474 12.82 -29.80 22.16
CA VAL A 474 12.85 -29.42 23.58
C VAL A 474 11.70 -30.08 24.31
N GLU A 475 12.00 -30.81 25.36
CA GLU A 475 11.03 -31.46 26.23
C GLU A 475 10.80 -30.62 27.50
N ILE A 476 9.54 -30.41 27.85
CA ILE A 476 9.11 -29.78 29.09
C ILE A 476 8.07 -30.71 29.73
N SER A 477 8.32 -31.15 30.95
CA SER A 477 7.47 -32.11 31.67
C SER A 477 6.75 -31.46 32.84
N SER A 478 5.66 -32.09 33.29
CA SER A 478 4.86 -31.65 34.45
C SER A 478 4.30 -30.22 34.32
N ILE A 479 3.87 -29.80 33.13
CA ILE A 479 3.26 -28.47 32.92
C ILE A 479 1.72 -28.51 32.99
N ALA A 480 1.12 -27.41 33.44
CA ALA A 480 -0.33 -27.22 33.55
C ALA A 480 -0.95 -26.37 32.40
N ASP A 481 -0.12 -25.65 31.64
CA ASP A 481 -0.51 -24.74 30.56
C ASP A 481 0.48 -24.82 29.38
N ILE A 482 0.10 -24.36 28.18
CA ILE A 482 1.07 -24.19 27.08
C ILE A 482 1.92 -22.93 27.34
N ALA A 483 2.86 -23.06 28.27
CA ALA A 483 3.85 -22.04 28.59
C ALA A 483 5.25 -22.47 28.10
N PHE A 484 5.82 -21.72 27.16
CA PHE A 484 7.22 -21.85 26.74
C PHE A 484 7.69 -20.59 25.99
N ASN A 485 8.99 -20.34 25.95
CA ASN A 485 9.53 -19.15 25.30
C ASN A 485 9.62 -19.33 23.78
N ILE A 486 9.07 -18.37 23.02
CA ILE A 486 9.01 -18.42 21.55
C ILE A 486 9.95 -17.36 20.94
N PRO A 487 11.10 -17.78 20.36
CA PRO A 487 11.99 -16.88 19.64
C PRO A 487 11.41 -16.53 18.26
N MET A 488 11.28 -15.22 18.00
CA MET A 488 10.94 -14.64 16.71
C MET A 488 12.19 -14.05 16.04
N PHE A 489 12.31 -14.20 14.72
CA PHE A 489 13.46 -13.74 13.95
C PHE A 489 13.05 -12.61 13.01
N GLU A 490 13.80 -11.51 12.99
CA GLU A 490 13.46 -10.35 12.16
C GLU A 490 13.41 -10.75 10.67
N GLU A 491 12.48 -10.15 9.91
CA GLU A 491 12.39 -10.33 8.46
C GLU A 491 13.56 -9.64 7.74
N THR A 492 13.92 -8.45 8.21
CA THR A 492 15.15 -7.75 7.82
C THR A 492 15.89 -7.27 9.06
N THR A 493 17.21 -7.48 9.10
CA THR A 493 18.06 -6.99 10.19
C THR A 493 18.72 -5.64 9.87
N ILE A 494 18.96 -5.37 8.58
CA ILE A 494 19.50 -4.11 8.09
C ILE A 494 18.84 -3.72 6.77
N GLU A 495 18.25 -2.53 6.73
CA GLU A 495 17.64 -1.94 5.54
C GLU A 495 18.65 -0.98 4.88
N VAL A 496 18.66 -0.97 3.54
CA VAL A 496 19.37 0.05 2.75
C VAL A 496 18.50 0.53 1.61
N ASN A 497 18.41 1.86 1.47
CA ASN A 497 17.74 2.53 0.36
C ASN A 497 18.73 3.44 -0.36
N LYS A 498 18.57 3.60 -1.67
CA LYS A 498 19.51 4.34 -2.51
C LYS A 498 18.81 5.21 -3.53
N SER A 499 19.20 6.47 -3.62
CA SER A 499 18.69 7.43 -4.59
C SER A 499 19.81 8.24 -5.23
N ALA A 500 19.51 8.85 -6.38
CA ALA A 500 20.32 9.85 -7.06
C ALA A 500 19.51 11.16 -7.16
N ASP A 501 20.18 12.31 -7.12
CA ASP A 501 19.55 13.62 -7.32
C ASP A 501 18.92 13.78 -8.72
N ARG A 502 19.43 13.04 -9.70
CA ARG A 502 18.99 13.06 -11.09
C ARG A 502 18.95 11.65 -11.70
N ILE A 503 17.91 11.39 -12.47
CA ILE A 503 17.74 10.15 -13.25
C ILE A 503 18.41 10.27 -14.64
N GLN A 504 18.72 11.48 -15.10
CA GLN A 504 19.48 11.74 -16.33
C GLN A 504 20.75 12.52 -16.00
N GLY A 505 21.86 12.20 -16.66
CA GLY A 505 23.09 12.97 -16.57
C GLY A 505 23.88 12.93 -17.87
N GLU A 506 24.61 14.00 -18.16
CA GLU A 506 25.49 14.09 -19.33
C GLU A 506 26.93 13.66 -19.00
N ILE A 507 27.71 13.31 -20.03
CA ILE A 507 29.14 13.02 -19.87
C ILE A 507 29.86 14.26 -19.31
N GLY A 508 30.57 14.09 -18.20
CA GLY A 508 31.27 15.15 -17.48
C GLY A 508 30.51 15.75 -16.30
N GLU A 509 29.19 15.54 -16.21
CA GLU A 509 28.37 16.00 -15.07
C GLU A 509 28.67 15.25 -13.77
N ILE A 510 28.15 15.81 -12.68
CA ILE A 510 28.20 15.24 -11.33
C ILE A 510 26.78 14.84 -10.91
N VAL A 511 26.64 13.60 -10.46
CA VAL A 511 25.45 13.05 -9.78
C VAL A 511 25.72 13.06 -8.28
N ASN A 512 24.74 13.48 -7.48
CA ASN A 512 24.75 13.32 -6.03
C ASN A 512 23.98 12.05 -5.68
N TYR A 513 24.62 11.09 -5.02
CA TYR A 513 23.95 9.90 -4.48
C TYR A 513 23.65 10.09 -3.00
N ARG A 514 22.51 9.54 -2.56
CA ARG A 514 22.19 9.32 -1.16
C ARG A 514 21.98 7.82 -0.92
N VAL A 515 22.63 7.28 0.11
CA VAL A 515 22.38 5.94 0.64
C VAL A 515 21.85 6.10 2.06
N GLU A 516 20.64 5.64 2.31
CA GLU A 516 20.00 5.65 3.64
C GLU A 516 20.10 4.23 4.21
N VAL A 517 20.52 4.09 5.46
CA VAL A 517 20.79 2.81 6.12
C VAL A 517 20.10 2.81 7.49
N ALA A 518 19.47 1.69 7.84
CA ALA A 518 18.81 1.49 9.12
C ALA A 518 19.16 0.13 9.72
N ASN A 519 19.56 0.08 10.99
CA ASN A 519 19.54 -1.18 11.76
C ASN A 519 18.09 -1.41 12.21
N THR A 520 17.45 -2.44 11.68
CA THR A 520 16.06 -2.82 12.00
C THR A 520 15.98 -3.93 13.05
N SER A 521 17.12 -4.47 13.49
CA SER A 521 17.18 -5.47 14.55
C SER A 521 17.12 -4.86 15.95
N VAL A 522 16.73 -5.67 16.94
CA VAL A 522 16.55 -5.24 18.34
C VAL A 522 17.84 -4.98 19.11
N ILE A 523 19.01 -5.34 18.55
CA ILE A 523 20.33 -5.20 19.17
C ILE A 523 21.28 -4.36 18.29
N PRO A 524 22.35 -3.75 18.86
CA PRO A 524 23.34 -3.05 18.07
C PRO A 524 24.07 -3.98 17.10
N MET A 525 24.35 -3.48 15.89
CA MET A 525 25.29 -4.08 14.95
C MET A 525 26.67 -3.46 15.11
N LEU A 526 27.69 -4.31 15.05
CA LEU A 526 29.10 -3.93 15.13
C LEU A 526 29.75 -3.98 13.76
N ASN A 527 30.84 -3.22 13.59
CA ASN A 527 31.69 -3.25 12.38
C ASN A 527 30.90 -3.08 11.08
N VAL A 528 29.95 -2.14 11.03
CA VAL A 528 29.10 -1.93 9.86
C VAL A 528 29.93 -1.30 8.73
N VAL A 529 29.81 -1.87 7.53
CA VAL A 529 30.52 -1.44 6.32
C VAL A 529 29.52 -1.31 5.17
N LEU A 530 29.44 -0.13 4.56
CA LEU A 530 28.73 0.08 3.30
C LEU A 530 29.69 -0.15 2.14
N ARG A 531 29.32 -1.05 1.23
CA ARG A 531 29.99 -1.25 -0.06
C ARG A 531 29.11 -0.74 -1.19
N ASP A 532 29.62 0.21 -1.95
CA ASP A 532 28.96 0.84 -3.09
C ASP A 532 29.72 0.52 -4.38
N THR A 533 29.03 0.10 -5.44
CA THR A 533 29.64 -0.31 -6.71
C THR A 533 29.13 0.60 -7.84
N LEU A 534 29.98 1.55 -8.24
CA LEU A 534 29.70 2.51 -9.29
C LEU A 534 29.61 1.83 -10.67
N PRO A 535 28.83 2.37 -11.62
CA PRO A 535 28.85 1.92 -13.00
C PRO A 535 30.21 2.15 -13.70
N ASP A 536 30.44 1.45 -14.81
CA ASP A 536 31.67 1.62 -15.60
C ASP A 536 31.88 3.08 -16.04
N SER A 537 33.11 3.58 -15.85
CA SER A 537 33.51 4.97 -16.10
C SER A 537 32.76 6.03 -15.27
N PHE A 538 32.09 5.67 -14.17
CA PHE A 538 31.71 6.62 -13.13
C PHE A 538 32.84 6.69 -12.09
N SER A 539 33.21 7.90 -11.66
CA SER A 539 34.28 8.10 -10.67
C SER A 539 33.79 8.90 -9.47
N TYR A 540 34.11 8.44 -8.26
CA TYR A 540 33.86 9.20 -7.04
C TYR A 540 34.59 10.55 -7.11
N ALA A 541 33.89 11.63 -6.76
CA ALA A 541 34.50 12.93 -6.58
C ALA A 541 35.07 12.98 -5.16
N GLU A 542 36.40 12.94 -5.06
CA GLU A 542 37.13 12.91 -3.79
C GLU A 542 36.70 14.01 -2.81
N GLU A 543 36.79 13.70 -1.51
CA GLU A 543 36.41 14.56 -0.39
C GLU A 543 34.93 15.00 -0.30
N THR A 544 34.05 14.50 -1.17
CA THR A 544 32.63 14.91 -1.19
C THR A 544 31.72 14.10 -0.28
N ALA A 545 32.15 12.94 0.20
CA ALA A 545 31.31 12.07 1.01
C ALA A 545 31.08 12.58 2.45
N ARG A 546 29.83 12.55 2.89
CA ARG A 546 29.34 13.01 4.18
C ARG A 546 28.41 11.96 4.77
N ILE A 547 28.48 11.74 6.08
CA ILE A 547 27.50 10.94 6.83
C ILE A 547 26.68 11.86 7.72
N LEU A 548 25.36 11.67 7.71
CA LEU A 548 24.38 12.36 8.54
C LEU A 548 23.77 11.34 9.51
N ARG A 549 24.23 11.34 10.76
CA ARG A 549 23.66 10.57 11.89
C ARG A 549 22.87 11.55 12.78
N GLY A 550 21.56 11.39 12.86
CA GLY A 550 20.67 12.36 13.51
C GLY A 550 20.78 13.75 12.89
N THR A 551 21.21 14.75 13.67
CA THR A 551 21.46 16.13 13.21
C THR A 551 22.93 16.42 12.89
N ALA A 552 23.84 15.47 13.12
CA ALA A 552 25.27 15.68 12.92
C ALA A 552 25.72 15.23 11.53
N GLU A 553 26.21 16.18 10.73
CA GLU A 553 26.85 15.91 9.43
C GLU A 553 28.37 15.94 9.57
N THR A 554 29.06 14.86 9.21
CA THR A 554 30.52 14.73 9.28
C THR A 554 31.12 14.19 7.98
N LYS A 555 32.42 14.46 7.73
CA LYS A 555 33.15 13.92 6.57
C LYS A 555 33.48 12.45 6.82
N ILE A 556 33.22 11.60 5.82
CA ILE A 556 33.61 10.19 5.80
C ILE A 556 34.20 9.88 4.42
N ASP A 557 35.49 9.57 4.32
CA ASP A 557 36.10 9.22 3.03
C ASP A 557 36.10 7.70 2.84
N PRO A 558 35.66 7.17 1.68
CA PRO A 558 35.69 5.75 1.39
C PRO A 558 37.09 5.27 1.00
N VAL A 559 37.35 3.99 1.23
CA VAL A 559 38.43 3.27 0.54
C VAL A 559 37.94 2.97 -0.88
N VAL A 560 38.65 3.49 -1.89
CA VAL A 560 38.27 3.36 -3.31
C VAL A 560 39.12 2.28 -3.98
N THR A 561 38.47 1.23 -4.49
CA THR A 561 39.12 0.14 -5.24
C THR A 561 38.44 -0.04 -6.59
N GLY A 562 39.02 0.53 -7.64
CA GLY A 562 38.42 0.52 -8.98
C GLY A 562 37.13 1.34 -9.02
N ASN A 563 36.00 0.68 -9.27
CA ASN A 563 34.65 1.27 -9.21
C ASN A 563 33.93 1.01 -7.88
N VAL A 564 34.56 0.36 -6.90
CA VAL A 564 33.99 0.08 -5.58
C VAL A 564 34.42 1.14 -4.57
N LEU A 565 33.47 1.66 -3.80
CA LEU A 565 33.67 2.52 -2.65
C LEU A 565 33.29 1.74 -1.39
N GLU A 566 34.19 1.67 -0.42
CA GLU A 566 33.94 1.01 0.86
C GLU A 566 34.02 2.01 2.01
N PHE A 567 32.93 2.15 2.75
CA PHE A 567 32.80 3.07 3.88
C PHE A 567 32.73 2.25 5.17
N SER A 568 33.73 2.38 6.04
CA SER A 568 33.69 1.84 7.41
C SER A 568 32.86 2.76 8.30
N LEU A 569 31.71 2.29 8.76
CA LEU A 569 30.69 3.11 9.43
C LEU A 569 30.78 3.02 10.95
N GLY A 570 31.52 2.04 11.47
CA GLY A 570 31.59 1.71 12.89
C GLY A 570 30.33 0.98 13.35
N ASP A 571 29.96 1.17 14.61
CA ASP A 571 28.81 0.49 15.19
C ASP A 571 27.51 1.27 14.93
N LEU A 572 26.39 0.56 14.98
CA LEU A 572 25.06 1.05 14.64
C LEU A 572 24.06 0.55 15.68
N ALA A 573 23.51 1.46 16.48
CA ALA A 573 22.60 1.09 17.57
C ALA A 573 21.28 0.47 17.03
N SER A 574 20.56 -0.24 17.90
CA SER A 574 19.20 -0.74 17.59
C SER A 574 18.30 0.41 17.13
N GLY A 575 17.59 0.24 16.02
CA GLY A 575 16.73 1.25 15.42
C GLY A 575 17.44 2.49 14.82
N GLU A 576 18.77 2.58 14.88
CA GLU A 576 19.51 3.76 14.40
C GLU A 576 19.45 3.86 12.87
N ARG A 577 19.18 5.08 12.38
CA ARG A 577 19.12 5.43 10.97
C ARG A 577 20.11 6.55 10.64
N PHE A 578 20.78 6.44 9.50
CA PHE A 578 21.65 7.49 8.98
C PHE A 578 21.61 7.54 7.45
N SER A 579 22.18 8.61 6.89
CA SER A 579 22.37 8.71 5.43
C SER A 579 23.79 9.08 5.07
N ILE A 580 24.27 8.55 3.94
CA ILE A 580 25.56 8.88 3.34
C ILE A 580 25.29 9.61 2.02
N LEU A 581 25.83 10.81 1.90
CA LEU A 581 25.70 11.73 0.77
C LEU A 581 27.06 11.84 0.10
N TYR A 582 27.17 11.61 -1.21
CA TYR A 582 28.45 11.71 -1.92
C TYR A 582 28.24 12.01 -3.41
N ARG A 583 29.30 12.49 -4.07
CA ARG A 583 29.25 12.92 -5.47
C ARG A 583 30.05 12.00 -6.37
N VAL A 584 29.55 11.79 -7.58
CA VAL A 584 30.16 10.92 -8.59
C VAL A 584 30.12 11.65 -9.93
N ARG A 585 31.27 11.73 -10.61
CA ARG A 585 31.41 12.30 -11.96
C ARG A 585 31.20 11.21 -13.01
N ILE A 586 30.42 11.54 -14.05
CA ILE A 586 30.21 10.70 -15.22
C ILE A 586 31.41 10.86 -16.16
N GLY A 587 32.19 9.81 -16.38
CA GLY A 587 33.38 9.82 -17.23
C GLY A 587 33.10 9.70 -18.72
N VAL A 588 34.13 9.98 -19.54
CA VAL A 588 34.01 10.08 -21.01
C VAL A 588 33.62 8.78 -21.72
N ASN A 589 33.89 7.63 -21.11
CA ASN A 589 33.57 6.30 -21.64
C ASN A 589 32.32 5.68 -20.99
N ALA A 590 31.53 6.46 -20.24
CA ALA A 590 30.32 5.97 -19.59
C ALA A 590 29.34 5.40 -20.63
N LYS A 591 28.81 4.21 -20.33
CA LYS A 591 27.86 3.51 -21.20
C LYS A 591 26.61 4.37 -21.40
N ARG A 592 26.26 4.68 -22.65
CA ARG A 592 25.02 5.42 -22.94
C ARG A 592 23.78 4.61 -22.55
N GLY A 593 22.75 5.28 -22.07
CA GLY A 593 21.55 4.62 -21.55
C GLY A 593 21.67 4.31 -20.06
N ASP A 594 21.06 3.21 -19.62
CA ASP A 594 20.87 2.90 -18.20
C ASP A 594 22.13 2.37 -17.52
N ASN A 595 22.52 3.04 -16.43
CA ASN A 595 23.63 2.69 -15.55
C ASN A 595 23.13 2.61 -14.12
N TYR A 596 23.45 1.52 -13.41
CA TYR A 596 23.00 1.27 -12.05
C TYR A 596 24.17 1.36 -11.08
N ASN A 597 24.05 2.23 -10.07
CA ASN A 597 24.91 2.19 -8.91
C ASN A 597 24.27 1.27 -7.85
N LEU A 598 25.05 0.33 -7.30
CA LEU A 598 24.59 -0.73 -6.40
C LEU A 598 25.22 -0.58 -5.00
N ALA A 599 24.41 -0.40 -3.97
CA ALA A 599 24.83 -0.33 -2.57
C ALA A 599 24.40 -1.58 -1.79
N SER A 600 25.29 -2.13 -0.97
CA SER A 600 24.95 -3.17 0.02
C SER A 600 25.71 -2.93 1.32
N VAL A 601 25.09 -3.18 2.46
CA VAL A 601 25.70 -3.01 3.77
C VAL A 601 25.91 -4.37 4.42
N THR A 602 27.06 -4.55 5.06
CA THR A 602 27.38 -5.70 5.92
C THR A 602 27.60 -5.24 7.35
N GLY A 603 27.19 -6.04 8.33
CA GLY A 603 27.43 -5.80 9.76
C GLY A 603 27.55 -7.13 10.50
N THR A 604 28.06 -7.10 11.74
CA THR A 604 28.25 -8.29 12.57
C THR A 604 27.60 -8.10 13.93
N PHE A 605 26.83 -9.08 14.41
CA PHE A 605 26.29 -9.06 15.77
C PHE A 605 27.33 -9.49 16.81
N ALA A 606 27.08 -9.20 18.09
CA ALA A 606 27.95 -9.64 19.19
C ALA A 606 28.13 -11.17 19.28
N SER A 607 27.20 -11.95 18.70
CA SER A 607 27.31 -13.41 18.53
C SER A 607 28.33 -13.86 17.49
N GLY A 608 28.89 -12.94 16.70
CA GLY A 608 29.74 -13.25 15.54
C GLY A 608 28.98 -13.51 14.24
N GLU A 609 27.64 -13.47 14.26
CA GLU A 609 26.84 -13.62 13.03
C GLU A 609 27.00 -12.40 12.12
N VAL A 610 27.42 -12.64 10.88
CA VAL A 610 27.55 -11.62 9.84
C VAL A 610 26.28 -11.56 9.00
N VAL A 611 25.67 -10.37 8.90
CA VAL A 611 24.51 -10.11 8.06
C VAL A 611 24.85 -9.17 6.90
N ARG A 612 24.11 -9.31 5.79
CA ARG A 612 24.24 -8.48 4.60
C ARG A 612 22.86 -8.06 4.10
N SER A 613 22.70 -6.78 3.77
CA SER A 613 21.49 -6.25 3.14
C SER A 613 21.30 -6.78 1.70
N ALA A 614 20.09 -6.59 1.17
CA ALA A 614 19.89 -6.62 -0.28
C ALA A 614 20.64 -5.48 -0.98
N ASP A 615 20.79 -5.57 -2.30
CA ASP A 615 21.42 -4.54 -3.13
C ASP A 615 20.43 -3.40 -3.44
N ALA A 616 20.59 -2.23 -2.82
CA ALA A 616 19.85 -1.03 -3.19
C ALA A 616 20.42 -0.39 -4.47
N LYS A 617 19.55 0.01 -5.39
CA LYS A 617 19.93 0.41 -6.76
C LYS A 617 19.45 1.82 -7.08
N ALA A 618 20.36 2.66 -7.58
CA ALA A 618 20.00 3.95 -8.15
C ALA A 618 20.37 3.99 -9.64
N LEU A 619 19.38 4.34 -10.47
CA LEU A 619 19.52 4.45 -11.92
C LEU A 619 19.94 5.86 -12.34
N VAL A 620 21.01 5.96 -13.12
CA VAL A 620 21.36 7.14 -13.91
C VAL A 620 21.39 6.76 -15.39
N ARG A 621 20.57 7.46 -16.18
CA ARG A 621 20.57 7.35 -17.64
C ARG A 621 21.56 8.36 -18.22
N VAL A 622 22.65 7.86 -18.80
CA VAL A 622 23.67 8.70 -19.43
C VAL A 622 23.23 9.08 -20.83
N SER A 623 22.99 10.38 -21.03
CA SER A 623 22.60 10.96 -22.30
C SER A 623 23.81 11.60 -23.00
N PRO A 624 23.93 11.52 -24.34
CA PRO A 624 24.76 12.46 -25.08
C PRO A 624 24.08 13.84 -24.99
N GLY A 625 24.75 14.79 -24.35
CA GLY A 625 24.18 16.08 -23.99
C GLY A 625 23.92 17.05 -25.15
N LEU A 626 23.94 18.35 -24.85
CA LEU A 626 23.76 19.48 -25.78
C LEU A 626 24.53 19.37 -27.11
N PHE A 627 25.60 18.56 -27.18
CA PHE A 627 26.21 18.09 -28.42
C PHE A 627 25.36 17.03 -29.15
N SER A 628 24.17 17.46 -29.61
CA SER A 628 23.39 16.73 -30.59
C SER A 628 24.20 16.58 -31.89
N MET A 629 24.52 15.35 -32.31
CA MET A 629 25.09 15.11 -33.64
C MET A 629 24.04 15.18 -34.77
N GLN A 630 22.85 15.75 -34.53
CA GLN A 630 21.90 16.02 -35.60
C GLN A 630 22.54 16.99 -36.62
N GLN A 631 22.33 16.69 -37.89
CA GLN A 631 22.83 17.52 -38.99
C GLN A 631 21.74 18.52 -39.39
N PHE A 632 22.15 19.64 -39.99
CA PHE A 632 21.23 20.63 -40.54
C PHE A 632 21.61 20.92 -41.99
N ILE A 633 20.65 20.79 -42.90
CA ILE A 633 20.84 21.04 -44.33
C ILE A 633 20.34 22.44 -44.66
N ILE A 634 21.14 23.25 -45.35
CA ILE A 634 20.76 24.55 -45.90
C ILE A 634 21.07 24.63 -47.39
N GLY A 635 20.37 25.49 -48.13
CA GLY A 635 20.60 25.61 -49.57
C GLY A 635 19.81 26.69 -50.28
N ARG A 636 20.07 26.83 -51.59
CA ARG A 636 19.31 27.68 -52.50
C ARG A 636 19.02 26.95 -53.82
N VAL A 637 17.83 27.16 -54.38
CA VAL A 637 17.46 26.81 -55.76
C VAL A 637 17.37 28.11 -56.58
N TYR A 638 18.05 28.18 -57.72
CA TYR A 638 18.14 29.40 -58.54
C TYR A 638 18.43 29.10 -60.01
N VAL A 639 18.19 30.09 -60.88
CA VAL A 639 18.55 30.06 -62.30
C VAL A 639 19.95 30.68 -62.46
N ASP A 640 20.92 29.79 -62.67
CA ASP A 640 22.33 30.05 -62.92
C ASP A 640 22.50 30.49 -64.39
N LYS A 641 22.61 31.80 -64.60
CA LYS A 641 22.66 32.42 -65.94
C LYS A 641 24.08 32.41 -66.51
N ASN A 642 25.09 32.50 -65.66
CA ASN A 642 26.49 32.53 -66.08
C ASN A 642 27.18 31.14 -66.08
N GLN A 643 26.45 30.12 -65.61
CA GLN A 643 26.83 28.70 -65.51
C GLN A 643 27.98 28.41 -64.52
N ASN A 644 28.20 29.28 -63.53
CA ASN A 644 29.32 29.17 -62.59
C ASN A 644 29.00 28.37 -61.31
N ASN A 645 27.76 27.90 -61.12
CA ASN A 645 27.28 27.19 -59.92
C ASN A 645 27.35 27.99 -58.59
N VAL A 646 27.41 29.32 -58.66
CA VAL A 646 27.31 30.27 -57.55
C VAL A 646 26.12 31.20 -57.81
N PHE A 647 25.36 31.57 -56.78
CA PHE A 647 24.28 32.54 -56.94
C PHE A 647 24.85 33.96 -56.95
N ASP A 648 24.80 34.62 -58.11
CA ASP A 648 25.33 35.96 -58.32
C ASP A 648 24.26 37.06 -58.37
N PHE A 649 24.70 38.32 -58.26
CA PHE A 649 23.81 39.48 -58.38
C PHE A 649 23.22 39.58 -59.80
N GLY A 650 21.89 39.53 -59.90
CA GLY A 650 21.15 39.53 -61.17
C GLY A 650 20.60 38.16 -61.58
N GLU A 651 20.93 37.10 -60.84
CA GLU A 651 20.34 35.77 -61.03
C GLU A 651 18.99 35.63 -60.34
N LYS A 652 18.09 34.82 -60.92
CA LYS A 652 16.73 34.66 -60.42
C LYS A 652 16.64 33.52 -59.39
N PRO A 653 16.18 33.76 -58.14
CA PRO A 653 15.84 32.68 -57.23
C PRO A 653 14.63 31.90 -57.75
N VAL A 654 14.55 30.61 -57.41
CA VAL A 654 13.40 29.76 -57.78
C VAL A 654 12.51 29.59 -56.56
N VAL A 655 11.39 30.31 -56.56
CA VAL A 655 10.39 30.29 -55.50
C VAL A 655 9.48 29.07 -55.65
N GLY A 656 9.12 28.43 -54.52
CA GLY A 656 8.16 27.32 -54.53
C GLY A 656 8.69 26.03 -55.16
N ALA A 657 10.01 25.86 -55.26
CA ALA A 657 10.63 24.59 -55.59
C ALA A 657 10.62 23.68 -54.34
N ARG A 658 10.18 22.44 -54.52
CA ARG A 658 10.04 21.44 -53.45
C ARG A 658 11.24 20.50 -53.46
N LEU A 659 11.78 20.20 -52.29
CA LEU A 659 12.84 19.23 -52.08
C LEU A 659 12.37 18.15 -51.10
N TYR A 660 12.75 16.91 -51.36
CA TYR A 660 12.44 15.73 -50.57
C TYR A 660 13.70 15.11 -49.98
N LEU A 661 13.64 14.65 -48.73
CA LEU A 661 14.61 13.72 -48.17
C LEU A 661 14.16 12.27 -48.38
N SER A 662 15.10 11.32 -48.30
CA SER A 662 14.81 9.88 -48.36
C SER A 662 13.90 9.36 -47.25
N ASN A 663 13.69 10.12 -46.17
CA ASN A 663 12.73 9.82 -45.10
C ASN A 663 11.34 10.48 -45.28
N GLY A 664 11.09 11.15 -46.42
CA GLY A 664 9.83 11.82 -46.73
C GLY A 664 9.59 13.16 -46.02
N ASN A 665 10.57 13.69 -45.28
CA ASN A 665 10.62 15.10 -44.92
C ASN A 665 10.74 15.93 -46.21
N SER A 666 10.03 17.05 -46.30
CA SER A 666 10.12 17.95 -47.45
C SER A 666 10.21 19.42 -47.06
N VAL A 667 10.77 20.22 -47.96
CA VAL A 667 10.88 21.67 -47.80
C VAL A 667 10.61 22.37 -49.13
N VAL A 668 9.90 23.49 -49.07
CA VAL A 668 9.57 24.32 -50.23
C VAL A 668 10.30 25.66 -50.07
N THR A 669 11.01 26.06 -51.12
CA THR A 669 11.84 27.27 -51.13
C THR A 669 11.02 28.55 -50.97
N ASP A 670 11.60 29.52 -50.28
CA ASP A 670 11.03 30.85 -50.08
C ASP A 670 11.20 31.79 -51.29
N SER A 671 10.81 33.05 -51.13
CA SER A 671 10.91 34.10 -52.18
C SER A 671 12.34 34.38 -52.64
N GLN A 672 13.35 33.99 -51.86
CA GLN A 672 14.79 34.11 -52.17
C GLN A 672 15.39 32.77 -52.62
N GLY A 673 14.55 31.77 -52.91
CA GLY A 673 14.94 30.43 -53.31
C GLY A 673 15.63 29.64 -52.20
N LEU A 674 15.65 30.15 -50.96
CA LEU A 674 16.35 29.53 -49.83
C LEU A 674 15.51 28.40 -49.24
N TYR A 675 16.20 27.40 -48.69
CA TYR A 675 15.58 26.34 -47.90
C TYR A 675 16.48 25.89 -46.75
N SER A 676 15.86 25.37 -45.69
CA SER A 676 16.56 24.76 -44.57
C SER A 676 15.81 23.59 -43.93
N ILE A 677 16.56 22.59 -43.45
CA ILE A 677 16.08 21.42 -42.72
C ILE A 677 16.96 21.28 -41.46
N PRO A 678 16.51 21.74 -40.28
CA PRO A 678 17.37 21.97 -39.12
C PRO A 678 17.66 20.71 -38.27
N ALA A 679 16.91 19.63 -38.46
CA ALA A 679 17.13 18.35 -37.79
C ALA A 679 17.10 17.21 -38.79
N VAL A 680 18.27 16.62 -39.03
CA VAL A 680 18.45 15.48 -39.92
C VAL A 680 19.30 14.42 -39.22
N SER A 681 18.96 13.15 -39.43
CA SER A 681 19.54 12.00 -38.74
C SER A 681 21.06 11.86 -38.96
N ARG A 682 21.75 11.30 -37.97
CA ARG A 682 23.20 11.02 -38.04
C ARG A 682 23.50 10.04 -39.17
N GLY A 683 24.36 10.41 -40.13
CA GLY A 683 24.82 9.52 -41.20
C GLY A 683 24.86 10.21 -42.57
N ALA A 684 24.63 9.46 -43.64
CA ALA A 684 24.37 10.03 -44.94
C ALA A 684 22.91 10.44 -45.10
N GLN A 685 22.69 11.46 -45.92
CA GLN A 685 21.38 12.01 -46.19
C GLN A 685 21.21 12.22 -47.69
N VAL A 686 20.07 11.81 -48.23
CA VAL A 686 19.74 12.02 -49.63
C VAL A 686 18.70 13.13 -49.72
N ILE A 687 19.01 14.19 -50.46
CA ILE A 687 18.07 15.28 -50.79
C ILE A 687 17.85 15.34 -52.30
N ALA A 688 16.59 15.41 -52.72
CA ALA A 688 16.19 15.39 -54.12
C ALA A 688 15.24 16.55 -54.44
N LEU A 689 15.56 17.31 -55.47
CA LEU A 689 14.77 18.43 -55.98
C LEU A 689 13.63 17.89 -56.87
N ASP A 690 12.40 18.33 -56.66
CA ASP A 690 11.23 17.79 -57.34
C ASP A 690 11.02 18.45 -58.73
N PRO A 691 11.18 17.72 -59.86
CA PRO A 691 11.17 18.32 -61.20
C PRO A 691 9.85 19.00 -61.56
N ILE A 692 8.72 18.56 -61.01
CA ILE A 692 7.40 19.17 -61.27
C ILE A 692 7.28 20.58 -60.69
N THR A 693 8.15 20.91 -59.73
CA THR A 693 8.20 22.22 -59.06
C THR A 693 9.20 23.18 -59.70
N ILE A 694 9.77 22.83 -60.85
CA ILE A 694 10.71 23.66 -61.60
C ILE A 694 9.95 24.49 -62.65
N PRO A 695 10.39 25.72 -63.01
CA PRO A 695 9.78 26.48 -64.10
C PRO A 695 9.90 25.73 -65.44
N GLU A 696 8.93 25.92 -66.35
CA GLU A 696 9.02 25.35 -67.71
C GLU A 696 10.35 25.77 -68.39
N PHE A 697 10.92 24.88 -69.21
CA PHE A 697 12.17 25.09 -69.95
C PHE A 697 13.41 25.32 -69.07
N HIS A 698 13.49 24.72 -67.88
CA HIS A 698 14.68 24.74 -67.04
C HIS A 698 15.14 23.32 -66.68
N VAL A 699 16.46 23.09 -66.68
CA VAL A 699 17.10 21.82 -66.27
C VAL A 699 18.28 22.12 -65.35
N LEU A 700 18.79 21.12 -64.64
CA LEU A 700 19.99 21.28 -63.81
C LEU A 700 21.25 21.52 -64.66
N THR A 701 22.13 22.38 -64.16
CA THR A 701 23.42 22.69 -64.80
C THR A 701 24.36 21.49 -64.86
N ASP A 702 25.03 21.27 -66.00
CA ASP A 702 25.97 20.16 -66.20
C ASP A 702 27.37 20.49 -65.68
N ASN A 703 27.56 20.41 -64.37
CA ASN A 703 28.85 20.66 -63.73
C ASN A 703 29.85 19.47 -63.86
N ARG A 704 29.73 18.63 -64.91
CA ARG A 704 30.60 17.47 -65.28
C ARG A 704 30.83 16.38 -64.21
N SER A 705 30.41 16.58 -62.97
CA SER A 705 30.31 15.56 -61.93
C SER A 705 29.16 14.61 -62.23
N ARG A 706 29.32 13.31 -61.93
CA ARG A 706 28.24 12.30 -62.06
C ARG A 706 26.94 12.68 -61.36
N SER A 707 26.99 13.51 -60.32
CA SER A 707 25.81 13.97 -59.59
C SER A 707 25.14 15.21 -60.21
N GLY A 708 25.83 16.01 -61.03
CA GLY A 708 25.32 17.32 -61.49
C GLY A 708 23.97 17.25 -62.22
N LYS A 709 23.79 16.21 -63.06
CA LYS A 709 22.58 15.99 -63.88
C LYS A 709 21.42 15.32 -63.17
N ASP A 710 21.67 14.70 -62.01
CA ASP A 710 20.62 14.03 -61.24
C ASP A 710 19.82 15.09 -60.47
N TRP A 711 18.54 14.85 -60.22
CA TRP A 711 17.75 15.65 -59.28
C TRP A 711 18.11 15.36 -57.81
N THR A 712 18.87 14.29 -57.57
CA THR A 712 19.23 13.72 -56.26
C THR A 712 20.67 14.03 -55.84
N ARG A 713 20.90 14.32 -54.56
CA ARG A 713 22.21 14.61 -53.96
C ARG A 713 22.42 13.78 -52.70
N LEU A 714 23.58 13.12 -52.59
CA LEU A 714 24.02 12.44 -51.38
C LEU A 714 24.93 13.38 -50.57
N LEU A 715 24.55 13.65 -49.32
CA LEU A 715 25.26 14.48 -48.37
C LEU A 715 25.79 13.59 -47.22
N ARG A 716 27.01 13.84 -46.76
CA ARG A 716 27.64 13.12 -45.64
C ARG A 716 28.51 14.08 -44.82
N THR A 717 28.43 14.03 -43.49
CA THR A 717 29.45 14.64 -42.63
C THR A 717 30.63 13.68 -42.43
N PRO A 718 31.88 14.17 -42.30
CA PRO A 718 32.98 13.34 -41.87
C PRO A 718 32.74 12.75 -40.47
N LEU A 719 32.89 11.42 -40.35
CA LEU A 719 33.08 10.68 -39.10
C LEU A 719 32.09 10.98 -37.94
N GLY A 720 30.80 11.16 -38.26
CA GLY A 720 29.71 11.09 -37.28
C GLY A 720 29.51 12.30 -36.38
N GLY A 721 30.16 13.43 -36.68
CA GLY A 721 29.86 14.73 -36.08
C GLY A 721 28.54 15.34 -36.59
N GLY A 722 27.86 16.11 -35.74
CA GLY A 722 26.82 17.05 -36.16
C GLY A 722 27.44 18.24 -36.88
N GLY A 723 26.76 18.78 -37.90
CA GLY A 723 27.32 19.88 -38.70
C GLY A 723 26.36 20.42 -39.76
N MET A 724 26.74 21.58 -40.30
CA MET A 724 26.04 22.25 -41.39
C MET A 724 26.37 21.55 -42.73
N LEU A 725 25.36 21.00 -43.38
CA LEU A 725 25.43 20.53 -44.75
C LEU A 725 24.87 21.62 -45.66
N ARG A 726 25.61 22.02 -46.70
CA ARG A 726 25.15 23.01 -47.69
C ARG A 726 24.98 22.35 -49.05
N GLN A 727 23.80 22.47 -49.65
CA GLN A 727 23.52 21.97 -51.00
C GLN A 727 22.74 23.00 -51.81
N ASN A 728 23.28 23.43 -52.95
CA ASN A 728 22.56 24.31 -53.87
C ASN A 728 22.06 23.51 -55.08
N PHE A 729 21.03 24.01 -55.76
CA PHE A 729 20.58 23.49 -57.05
C PHE A 729 20.52 24.65 -58.07
N ALA A 730 21.46 24.64 -58.99
CA ALA A 730 21.60 25.61 -60.07
C ALA A 730 20.89 25.09 -61.34
N LEU A 731 19.99 25.90 -61.90
CA LEU A 731 19.24 25.59 -63.12
C LEU A 731 19.72 26.44 -64.30
N ILE A 732 19.75 25.86 -65.50
CA ILE A 732 19.92 26.58 -66.76
C ILE A 732 18.62 26.58 -67.56
N SER A 733 18.36 27.67 -68.29
CA SER A 733 17.28 27.74 -69.27
C SER A 733 17.62 26.90 -70.50
N THR A 734 16.67 26.09 -70.97
CA THR A 734 16.76 25.33 -72.23
C THR A 734 16.05 26.03 -73.40
N LYS A 735 15.70 27.32 -73.26
CA LYS A 735 15.35 28.14 -74.42
C LYS A 735 16.62 28.64 -75.09
N ASP A 736 16.84 28.24 -76.33
CA ASP A 736 17.82 28.87 -77.19
C ASP A 736 17.43 30.34 -77.43
N GLU A 737 18.24 31.29 -76.95
CA GLU A 737 18.04 32.73 -77.19
C GLU A 737 18.42 33.16 -78.64
N ASN A 738 18.53 32.22 -79.59
CA ASN A 738 19.05 32.44 -80.95
C ASN A 738 18.14 32.02 -82.12
N GLU A 739 16.84 31.79 -81.90
CA GLU A 739 15.85 31.69 -83.00
C GLU A 739 14.70 32.72 -82.87
N THR A 740 15.06 34.00 -83.04
CA THR A 740 14.14 34.96 -83.67
C THR A 740 14.42 34.99 -85.17
N ASP A 741 13.35 34.98 -85.98
CA ASP A 741 13.36 35.02 -87.45
C ASP A 741 13.79 33.72 -88.19
N LYS A 742 12.91 32.69 -88.13
CA LYS A 742 12.35 31.95 -89.30
C LYS A 742 11.35 30.88 -88.88
N ASP A 743 10.05 31.18 -89.02
CA ASP A 743 9.11 30.37 -89.80
C ASP A 743 7.67 30.88 -89.67
N LYS A 744 7.28 31.69 -90.66
CA LYS A 744 5.88 31.86 -91.04
C LYS A 744 5.61 30.99 -92.25
N ALA A 745 4.55 30.18 -92.15
CA ALA A 745 4.11 29.17 -93.13
C ALA A 745 5.02 27.92 -93.14
N VAL A 746 4.50 26.69 -93.26
CA VAL A 746 3.23 26.23 -93.84
C VAL A 746 2.61 25.09 -93.01
N VAL A 747 1.28 25.08 -92.83
CA VAL A 747 0.36 23.93 -93.08
C VAL A 747 -1.04 24.28 -92.55
N LYS A 748 -2.00 24.38 -93.48
CA LYS A 748 -3.46 24.34 -93.24
C LYS A 748 -3.82 22.86 -92.98
N THR A 749 -4.81 22.42 -92.22
CA THR A 749 -6.28 22.62 -92.30
C THR A 749 -6.86 21.65 -91.23
N ARG A 750 -8.05 21.77 -90.64
CA ARG A 750 -9.28 22.52 -90.93
C ARG A 750 -9.84 23.16 -89.65
N LEU A 751 -10.54 24.29 -89.80
CA LEU A 751 -11.51 24.76 -88.82
C LEU A 751 -12.88 24.11 -89.09
N ALA A 752 -13.56 23.62 -88.06
CA ALA A 752 -15.01 23.46 -88.06
C ALA A 752 -15.63 24.66 -87.32
N LYS A 753 -16.73 25.21 -87.86
CA LYS A 753 -17.43 26.38 -87.31
C LYS A 753 -18.19 26.02 -86.03
N SER A 754 -18.15 26.92 -85.05
CA SER A 754 -19.28 27.39 -84.22
C SER A 754 -18.70 28.39 -83.20
N GLU A 755 -19.20 29.59 -82.89
CA GLU A 755 -20.13 30.57 -83.45
C GLU A 755 -19.96 31.83 -82.55
N SER A 756 -20.61 32.94 -82.89
CA SER A 756 -20.93 34.08 -81.99
C SER A 756 -19.84 34.61 -81.02
N LYS A 757 -19.01 35.56 -81.52
CA LYS A 757 -18.45 36.62 -80.65
C LYS A 757 -19.60 37.45 -80.05
N PRO A 758 -19.65 37.70 -78.72
CA PRO A 758 -20.44 38.79 -78.17
C PRO A 758 -19.81 40.15 -78.53
N LYS A 759 -20.16 40.71 -79.69
CA LYS A 759 -19.94 42.13 -79.98
C LYS A 759 -20.88 42.96 -79.09
N VAL A 760 -20.45 43.38 -77.90
CA VAL A 760 -21.03 44.57 -77.26
C VAL A 760 -19.94 45.37 -76.53
N LYS A 761 -19.23 46.22 -77.27
CA LYS A 761 -19.07 47.59 -76.74
C LYS A 761 -20.45 48.23 -76.86
N PRO A 762 -21.07 48.76 -75.80
CA PRO A 762 -22.18 49.67 -75.96
C PRO A 762 -21.61 50.96 -76.56
N ALA A 763 -21.49 50.98 -77.88
CA ALA A 763 -21.49 52.24 -78.61
C ALA A 763 -22.74 52.99 -78.13
N ALA A 764 -22.57 54.20 -77.58
CA ALA A 764 -23.68 55.00 -77.10
C ALA A 764 -24.73 55.10 -78.22
N LYS A 765 -25.86 54.40 -78.05
CA LYS A 765 -27.00 54.53 -78.96
C LYS A 765 -27.35 56.01 -78.92
N LYS A 766 -27.21 56.71 -80.06
CA LYS A 766 -27.80 58.05 -80.20
C LYS A 766 -29.28 57.89 -79.83
N ARG A 767 -29.69 58.45 -78.69
CA ARG A 767 -31.07 58.35 -78.20
C ARG A 767 -32.00 58.82 -79.32
N VAL A 768 -32.84 57.91 -79.81
CA VAL A 768 -33.76 58.20 -80.91
C VAL A 768 -35.04 58.75 -80.29
N PHE A 769 -35.04 60.05 -80.05
CA PHE A 769 -36.21 60.75 -79.55
C PHE A 769 -37.31 60.74 -80.62
N LYS A 770 -38.46 60.15 -80.32
CA LYS A 770 -39.63 60.11 -81.20
C LYS A 770 -40.52 61.34 -80.93
N LYS A 771 -41.33 61.74 -81.92
CA LYS A 771 -42.36 62.76 -81.74
C LYS A 771 -43.30 62.37 -80.60
N VAL A 772 -43.42 63.26 -79.60
CA VAL A 772 -44.37 63.17 -78.50
C VAL A 772 -45.58 64.05 -78.82
N ALA A 773 -46.79 63.61 -78.50
CA ALA A 773 -48.00 64.40 -78.72
C ALA A 773 -48.15 65.52 -77.66
N PRO A 774 -48.81 66.65 -77.96
CA PRO A 774 -49.18 67.62 -76.95
C PRO A 774 -50.02 66.95 -75.84
N GLY A 775 -49.63 67.14 -74.58
CA GLY A 775 -50.21 66.44 -73.43
C GLY A 775 -49.44 65.20 -72.98
N ASP A 776 -48.61 64.58 -73.82
CA ASP A 776 -47.84 63.37 -73.49
C ASP A 776 -46.38 63.67 -73.13
N LEU A 777 -45.69 62.66 -72.59
CA LEU A 777 -44.26 62.66 -72.31
C LEU A 777 -43.62 61.27 -72.49
N VAL A 778 -42.29 61.22 -72.55
CA VAL A 778 -41.50 59.97 -72.53
C VAL A 778 -40.25 60.14 -71.66
N ILE A 779 -40.02 59.19 -70.74
CA ILE A 779 -38.77 59.04 -69.98
C ILE A 779 -37.84 58.09 -70.78
N HIS A 780 -36.55 58.41 -70.93
CA HIS A 780 -35.63 57.63 -71.79
C HIS A 780 -34.61 56.77 -71.03
N ASP A 781 -34.36 57.08 -69.76
CA ASP A 781 -33.14 56.63 -69.08
C ASP A 781 -33.35 55.38 -68.22
N PHE A 782 -34.60 55.16 -67.81
CA PHE A 782 -35.04 54.05 -66.99
C PHE A 782 -36.37 53.51 -67.51
N SER A 783 -36.54 52.20 -67.46
CA SER A 783 -37.85 51.55 -67.58
C SER A 783 -38.39 51.24 -66.19
N ASP A 784 -39.69 50.96 -66.10
CA ASP A 784 -40.29 50.44 -64.87
C ASP A 784 -39.54 49.17 -64.39
N GLY A 785 -39.27 49.09 -63.09
CA GLY A 785 -38.50 48.02 -62.45
C GLY A 785 -36.98 48.02 -62.71
N SER A 786 -36.41 49.04 -63.36
CA SER A 786 -34.96 49.07 -63.63
C SER A 786 -34.12 49.52 -62.42
N VAL A 787 -32.89 49.01 -62.33
CA VAL A 787 -31.93 49.31 -61.26
C VAL A 787 -30.95 50.38 -61.72
N ALA A 788 -30.75 51.41 -60.90
CA ALA A 788 -29.76 52.44 -61.15
C ALA A 788 -28.37 52.01 -60.67
N SER A 789 -27.36 52.08 -61.55
CA SER A 789 -25.97 51.77 -61.21
C SER A 789 -25.38 52.71 -60.16
N ASP A 790 -25.75 54.00 -60.22
CA ASP A 790 -25.26 55.08 -59.37
C ASP A 790 -26.38 55.67 -58.47
N PRO A 791 -26.06 56.14 -57.25
CA PRO A 791 -27.05 56.74 -56.34
C PRO A 791 -27.52 58.15 -56.77
N ALA A 792 -26.78 58.82 -57.66
CA ALA A 792 -27.14 60.14 -58.20
C ALA A 792 -27.27 60.03 -59.73
N VAL A 793 -28.51 59.93 -60.22
CA VAL A 793 -28.79 59.67 -61.64
C VAL A 793 -29.17 60.93 -62.42
N SER A 794 -29.18 60.81 -63.74
CA SER A 794 -29.84 61.74 -64.66
C SER A 794 -31.06 61.09 -65.31
N MET A 795 -32.07 61.90 -65.66
CA MET A 795 -33.25 61.47 -66.41
C MET A 795 -33.60 62.46 -67.51
N ASP A 796 -33.52 62.01 -68.76
CA ASP A 796 -34.08 62.71 -69.92
C ASP A 796 -35.59 62.47 -70.00
N ILE A 797 -36.35 63.58 -70.07
CA ILE A 797 -37.81 63.57 -70.25
C ILE A 797 -38.15 64.41 -71.49
N SER A 798 -38.77 63.80 -72.50
CA SER A 798 -39.23 64.51 -73.71
C SER A 798 -40.73 64.82 -73.64
N VAL A 799 -41.11 66.05 -74.00
CA VAL A 799 -42.49 66.54 -74.18
C VAL A 799 -42.63 67.24 -75.54
N ALA A 800 -43.86 67.55 -75.96
CA ALA A 800 -44.11 68.31 -77.19
C ALA A 800 -43.51 69.74 -77.15
N SER A 801 -43.19 70.31 -78.32
CA SER A 801 -42.63 71.66 -78.40
C SER A 801 -43.57 72.72 -77.85
N GLY A 802 -43.07 73.55 -76.94
CA GLY A 802 -43.84 74.56 -76.19
C GLY A 802 -44.34 74.08 -74.82
N TRP A 803 -44.29 72.79 -74.53
CA TRP A 803 -44.62 72.22 -73.22
C TRP A 803 -43.38 72.16 -72.33
N SER A 804 -43.59 72.08 -71.02
CA SER A 804 -42.55 71.82 -70.02
C SER A 804 -42.81 70.48 -69.30
N ALA A 805 -41.86 70.01 -68.48
CA ALA A 805 -41.98 68.76 -67.74
C ALA A 805 -41.82 69.02 -66.24
N LYS A 806 -42.81 68.57 -65.46
CA LYS A 806 -42.75 68.49 -64.00
C LYS A 806 -42.26 67.09 -63.62
N LEU A 807 -41.17 67.00 -62.87
CA LEU A 807 -40.67 65.74 -62.33
C LEU A 807 -40.91 65.68 -60.82
N GLU A 808 -41.45 64.56 -60.35
CA GLU A 808 -41.62 64.23 -58.94
C GLU A 808 -40.86 62.95 -58.63
N LEU A 809 -40.05 62.97 -57.57
CA LEU A 809 -39.31 61.81 -57.07
C LEU A 809 -39.83 61.50 -55.66
N ASN A 810 -40.38 60.30 -55.48
CA ASN A 810 -41.00 59.85 -54.23
C ASN A 810 -42.06 60.83 -53.70
N GLY A 811 -42.92 61.34 -54.59
CA GLY A 811 -43.99 62.29 -54.27
C GLY A 811 -43.52 63.72 -53.95
N LYS A 812 -42.22 64.03 -54.06
CA LYS A 812 -41.69 65.40 -53.94
C LYS A 812 -41.31 65.94 -55.31
N ARG A 813 -41.81 67.13 -55.66
CA ARG A 813 -41.39 67.85 -56.88
C ARG A 813 -39.89 68.12 -56.86
N VAL A 814 -39.20 67.63 -57.88
CA VAL A 814 -37.81 67.99 -58.20
C VAL A 814 -37.79 69.44 -58.64
N SER A 815 -36.84 70.23 -58.14
CA SER A 815 -36.71 71.63 -58.54
C SER A 815 -36.28 71.72 -60.00
N ASP A 816 -36.88 72.64 -60.76
CA ASP A 816 -36.49 72.96 -62.12
C ASP A 816 -35.00 73.39 -62.23
N LYS A 817 -34.37 73.80 -61.11
CA LYS A 817 -32.91 74.01 -61.00
C LYS A 817 -32.06 72.76 -61.23
N SER A 818 -32.64 71.57 -61.08
CA SER A 818 -31.98 70.28 -61.39
C SER A 818 -31.96 69.96 -62.89
N ILE A 819 -32.57 70.78 -63.75
CA ILE A 819 -32.48 70.62 -65.21
C ILE A 819 -31.08 71.09 -65.65
N GLY A 820 -30.17 70.15 -65.89
CA GLY A 820 -28.80 70.42 -66.32
C GLY A 820 -28.72 70.88 -67.78
N THR A 821 -29.56 70.30 -68.64
CA THR A 821 -29.67 70.70 -70.05
C THR A 821 -31.11 70.63 -70.55
N THR A 822 -31.47 71.57 -71.41
CA THR A 822 -32.75 71.55 -72.15
C THR A 822 -32.43 71.53 -73.64
N ARG A 823 -32.88 70.49 -74.34
CA ARG A 823 -32.62 70.28 -75.77
C ARG A 823 -33.91 70.33 -76.56
N LYS A 824 -34.03 71.34 -77.44
CA LYS A 824 -35.13 71.42 -78.42
C LYS A 824 -34.77 70.61 -79.67
N ASP A 825 -35.69 69.81 -80.17
CA ASP A 825 -35.60 69.13 -81.47
C ASP A 825 -36.76 69.61 -82.37
N PRO A 826 -36.51 70.59 -83.25
CA PRO A 826 -37.53 71.11 -84.17
C PRO A 826 -38.04 70.07 -85.16
N GLY A 827 -37.22 69.09 -85.56
CA GLY A 827 -37.59 68.08 -86.56
C GLY A 827 -38.65 67.13 -86.04
N ASN A 828 -38.50 66.68 -84.78
CA ASN A 828 -39.48 65.83 -84.10
C ASN A 828 -40.58 66.62 -83.37
N LYS A 829 -40.51 67.97 -83.35
CA LYS A 829 -41.41 68.88 -82.61
C LYS A 829 -41.48 68.60 -81.10
N ILE A 830 -40.33 68.35 -80.47
CA ILE A 830 -40.22 68.02 -79.04
C ILE A 830 -39.17 68.87 -78.31
N VAL A 831 -39.26 68.91 -76.99
CA VAL A 831 -38.22 69.43 -76.08
C VAL A 831 -37.91 68.35 -75.05
N THR A 832 -36.62 68.10 -74.83
CA THR A 832 -36.13 67.18 -73.81
C THR A 832 -35.49 67.95 -72.68
N PHE A 833 -35.88 67.65 -71.44
CA PHE A 833 -35.32 68.19 -70.21
C PHE A 833 -34.51 67.09 -69.52
N SER A 834 -33.22 67.34 -69.30
CA SER A 834 -32.31 66.42 -68.62
C SER A 834 -32.18 66.82 -67.15
N PHE A 835 -32.93 66.17 -66.28
CA PHE A 835 -32.81 66.35 -64.83
C PHE A 835 -31.56 65.61 -64.35
N VAL A 836 -30.67 66.28 -63.60
CA VAL A 836 -29.40 65.73 -63.12
C VAL A 836 -29.28 65.84 -61.60
N GLY A 837 -28.44 64.99 -60.99
CA GLY A 837 -28.27 64.96 -59.54
C GLY A 837 -29.49 64.43 -58.79
N LEU A 838 -30.26 63.55 -59.43
CA LEU A 838 -31.43 62.90 -58.82
C LEU A 838 -30.95 61.84 -57.82
N GLY A 839 -30.93 62.20 -56.54
CA GLY A 839 -30.56 61.30 -55.45
C GLY A 839 -31.62 60.23 -55.23
N LEU A 840 -31.36 59.01 -55.70
CA LEU A 840 -32.20 57.85 -55.42
C LEU A 840 -31.88 57.33 -54.01
N LYS A 841 -32.92 56.91 -53.28
CA LYS A 841 -32.74 56.17 -52.03
C LYS A 841 -32.52 54.68 -52.32
N PRO A 842 -31.82 53.94 -51.45
CA PRO A 842 -31.86 52.48 -51.46
C PRO A 842 -33.30 51.94 -51.54
N GLY A 843 -33.55 51.04 -52.49
CA GLY A 843 -34.86 50.44 -52.73
C GLY A 843 -35.68 51.11 -53.84
N PRO A 844 -36.99 50.82 -53.92
CA PRO A 844 -37.87 51.38 -54.93
C PRO A 844 -38.01 52.90 -54.78
N ASN A 845 -37.81 53.63 -55.87
CA ASN A 845 -38.10 55.06 -55.97
C ASN A 845 -39.16 55.29 -57.04
N LYS A 846 -40.28 55.91 -56.66
CA LYS A 846 -41.33 56.31 -57.60
C LYS A 846 -40.92 57.58 -58.32
N VAL A 847 -40.79 57.50 -59.63
CA VAL A 847 -40.45 58.61 -60.52
C VAL A 847 -41.69 58.94 -61.33
N ARG A 848 -42.33 60.07 -61.04
CA ARG A 848 -43.50 60.55 -61.79
C ARG A 848 -43.14 61.79 -62.57
N ALA A 849 -43.11 61.67 -63.90
CA ALA A 849 -43.03 62.81 -64.80
C ALA A 849 -44.45 63.20 -65.24
N THR A 850 -44.74 64.50 -65.37
CA THR A 850 -46.01 65.04 -65.85
C THR A 850 -45.75 66.13 -66.88
N ALA A 851 -46.46 66.10 -68.02
CA ALA A 851 -46.36 67.15 -69.03
C ALA A 851 -47.12 68.40 -68.57
N LEU A 852 -46.57 69.59 -68.79
CA LEU A 852 -47.19 70.87 -68.45
C LEU A 852 -47.40 71.70 -69.71
N SER A 853 -48.62 72.21 -69.89
CA SER A 853 -48.98 73.10 -71.00
C SER A 853 -48.32 74.49 -70.85
N PRO A 854 -48.32 75.34 -71.90
CA PRO A 854 -47.79 76.71 -71.81
C PRO A 854 -48.45 77.58 -70.72
N ASP A 855 -49.72 77.31 -70.43
CA ASP A 855 -50.54 77.91 -69.37
C ASP A 855 -50.47 77.16 -68.03
N SER A 856 -49.51 76.23 -67.89
CA SER A 856 -49.21 75.46 -66.66
C SER A 856 -50.31 74.50 -66.18
N THR A 857 -51.19 74.05 -67.07
CA THR A 857 -52.12 72.93 -66.77
C THR A 857 -51.41 71.59 -66.89
N GLU A 858 -51.76 70.62 -66.05
CA GLU A 858 -51.20 69.26 -66.09
C GLU A 858 -51.84 68.42 -67.20
N GLY A 859 -51.01 67.86 -68.07
CA GLY A 859 -51.37 66.84 -69.06
C GLY A 859 -51.24 65.42 -68.50
N ASN A 860 -50.96 64.46 -69.39
CA ASN A 860 -50.69 63.09 -69.00
C ASN A 860 -49.39 62.98 -68.20
N PHE A 861 -49.29 61.93 -67.40
CA PHE A 861 -48.13 61.60 -66.60
C PHE A 861 -47.62 60.19 -66.92
N THR A 862 -46.35 59.93 -66.64
CA THR A 862 -45.77 58.60 -66.62
C THR A 862 -45.12 58.40 -65.26
N GLU A 863 -45.56 57.37 -64.55
CA GLU A 863 -44.92 56.90 -63.31
C GLU A 863 -44.16 55.61 -63.62
N ILE A 864 -42.90 55.53 -63.17
CA ILE A 864 -42.06 54.33 -63.19
C ILE A 864 -41.41 54.14 -61.83
N GLU A 865 -41.15 52.89 -61.44
CA GLU A 865 -40.38 52.54 -60.26
C GLU A 865 -38.93 52.24 -60.64
N VAL A 866 -37.98 52.96 -60.04
CA VAL A 866 -36.53 52.80 -60.27
C VAL A 866 -35.85 52.42 -58.96
N PHE A 867 -35.16 51.28 -58.96
CA PHE A 867 -34.48 50.76 -57.78
C PHE A 867 -33.12 51.41 -57.60
N GLY A 868 -32.92 52.12 -56.49
CA GLY A 868 -31.60 52.53 -56.04
C GLY A 868 -30.92 51.36 -55.32
N ARG A 869 -29.68 51.03 -55.69
CA ARG A 869 -28.93 49.91 -55.10
C ARG A 869 -28.77 50.09 -53.60
N GLY A 870 -29.11 49.06 -52.83
CA GLY A 870 -28.96 49.07 -51.37
C GLY A 870 -27.60 48.59 -50.86
N PRO A 871 -27.35 48.69 -49.54
CA PRO A 871 -26.23 48.02 -48.90
C PRO A 871 -26.39 46.49 -49.01
N ILE A 872 -25.28 45.77 -48.84
CA ILE A 872 -25.24 44.31 -48.88
C ILE A 872 -26.23 43.73 -47.86
N LYS A 873 -27.13 42.87 -48.34
CA LYS A 873 -28.07 42.10 -47.51
C LYS A 873 -27.81 40.60 -47.58
N ASP A 874 -27.33 40.12 -48.73
CA ASP A 874 -26.97 38.72 -48.97
C ASP A 874 -25.65 38.62 -49.74
N LEU A 875 -24.90 37.54 -49.51
CA LEU A 875 -23.60 37.26 -50.10
C LEU A 875 -23.54 35.82 -50.59
N GLU A 876 -22.99 35.60 -51.78
CA GLU A 876 -22.74 34.27 -52.34
C GLU A 876 -21.29 34.16 -52.83
N ILE A 877 -20.62 33.04 -52.53
CA ILE A 877 -19.31 32.70 -53.10
C ILE A 877 -19.46 31.47 -54.00
N SER A 878 -19.16 31.64 -55.28
CA SER A 878 -19.26 30.58 -56.28
C SER A 878 -17.91 30.30 -56.95
N SER A 879 -17.70 29.05 -57.36
CA SER A 879 -16.56 28.64 -58.18
C SER A 879 -16.97 27.53 -59.16
N ALA A 880 -16.38 27.58 -60.36
CA ALA A 880 -16.53 26.53 -61.37
C ALA A 880 -15.78 25.24 -60.99
N ARG A 881 -14.75 25.32 -60.15
CA ARG A 881 -13.97 24.17 -59.67
C ARG A 881 -14.15 24.04 -58.16
N LYS A 882 -14.73 22.91 -57.71
CA LYS A 882 -14.85 22.57 -56.29
C LYS A 882 -13.69 21.70 -55.77
N GLU A 883 -12.78 21.30 -56.66
CA GLU A 883 -11.63 20.45 -56.37
C GLU A 883 -10.38 20.99 -57.08
N LEU A 884 -9.30 21.15 -56.32
CA LEU A 884 -7.95 21.51 -56.77
C LEU A 884 -6.96 20.42 -56.32
N GLN A 885 -5.88 20.23 -57.05
CA GLN A 885 -4.78 19.37 -56.61
C GLN A 885 -3.87 20.12 -55.63
N ALA A 886 -3.43 19.43 -54.58
CA ALA A 886 -2.57 19.97 -53.52
C ALA A 886 -1.10 20.12 -53.95
N SER A 887 -0.86 20.83 -55.06
CA SER A 887 0.44 21.06 -55.68
C SER A 887 1.12 22.37 -55.26
N GLY A 888 0.42 23.22 -54.51
CA GLY A 888 0.86 24.61 -54.27
C GLY A 888 0.72 25.54 -55.49
N ARG A 889 0.12 25.06 -56.60
CA ARG A 889 0.12 25.74 -57.91
C ARG A 889 -1.19 25.63 -58.71
N ASP A 890 -2.05 24.67 -58.37
CA ASP A 890 -3.36 24.51 -59.02
C ASP A 890 -4.33 25.58 -58.49
N SER A 891 -5.18 26.13 -59.36
CA SER A 891 -5.98 27.31 -59.03
C SER A 891 -7.44 27.25 -59.49
N ALA A 892 -8.28 27.97 -58.75
CA ALA A 892 -9.70 28.19 -59.04
C ALA A 892 -10.04 29.67 -58.93
N LYS A 893 -10.75 30.18 -59.94
CA LYS A 893 -11.39 31.49 -59.88
C LYS A 893 -12.64 31.42 -59.00
N LEU A 894 -12.73 32.34 -58.05
CA LEU A 894 -13.89 32.59 -57.20
C LEU A 894 -14.63 33.84 -57.69
N ILE A 895 -15.95 33.80 -57.59
CA ILE A 895 -16.84 34.94 -57.85
C ILE A 895 -17.62 35.19 -56.56
N VAL A 896 -17.48 36.40 -56.02
CA VAL A 896 -18.25 36.88 -54.87
C VAL A 896 -19.36 37.78 -55.40
N SER A 897 -20.61 37.39 -55.15
CA SER A 897 -21.80 38.15 -55.55
C SER A 897 -22.48 38.73 -54.32
N ALA A 898 -22.87 39.99 -54.36
CA ALA A 898 -23.57 40.68 -53.29
C ALA A 898 -24.91 41.23 -53.76
N LEU A 899 -25.97 40.90 -53.04
CA LEU A 899 -27.34 41.33 -53.33
C LEU A 899 -27.86 42.25 -52.22
N ASP A 900 -28.67 43.23 -52.61
CA ASP A 900 -29.39 44.10 -51.69
C ASP A 900 -30.72 43.45 -51.23
N ALA A 901 -31.44 44.14 -50.36
CA ALA A 901 -32.68 43.65 -49.77
C ALA A 901 -33.83 43.44 -50.78
N TRP A 902 -33.65 43.84 -52.05
CA TRP A 902 -34.63 43.68 -53.13
C TRP A 902 -34.15 42.68 -54.20
N GLY A 903 -33.05 41.96 -53.95
CA GLY A 903 -32.49 40.97 -54.88
C GLY A 903 -31.71 41.57 -56.05
N ASN A 904 -31.41 42.88 -55.99
CA ASN A 904 -30.62 43.57 -57.01
C ASN A 904 -29.14 43.62 -56.60
N PRO A 905 -28.18 43.89 -57.52
CA PRO A 905 -26.77 43.95 -57.16
C PRO A 905 -26.48 45.07 -56.16
N ALA A 906 -26.01 44.71 -54.96
CA ALA A 906 -25.74 45.64 -53.85
C ALA A 906 -24.72 46.72 -54.26
N GLN A 907 -24.80 47.90 -53.65
CA GLN A 907 -23.97 49.07 -53.93
C GLN A 907 -22.45 48.74 -53.91
N ASP A 908 -21.70 49.36 -54.83
CA ASP A 908 -20.24 49.19 -54.92
C ASP A 908 -19.56 49.50 -53.58
N SER A 909 -18.78 48.54 -53.11
CA SER A 909 -18.24 48.43 -51.75
C SER A 909 -17.08 47.42 -51.77
N SER A 910 -16.59 46.98 -50.61
CA SER A 910 -15.49 46.01 -50.55
C SER A 910 -15.72 44.96 -49.49
N VAL A 911 -15.56 43.69 -49.84
CA VAL A 911 -15.74 42.55 -48.95
C VAL A 911 -14.37 41.99 -48.57
N MET A 912 -14.18 41.64 -47.30
CA MET A 912 -12.99 40.88 -46.86
C MET A 912 -13.23 39.42 -47.23
N ILE A 913 -12.28 38.79 -47.93
CA ILE A 913 -12.28 37.34 -48.16
C ILE A 913 -11.05 36.70 -47.49
N GLN A 914 -11.29 35.67 -46.69
CA GLN A 914 -10.26 34.88 -46.03
C GLN A 914 -10.36 33.40 -46.39
N THR A 915 -9.24 32.69 -46.27
CA THR A 915 -9.23 31.23 -46.42
C THR A 915 -8.43 30.51 -45.33
N SER A 916 -8.95 29.36 -44.89
CA SER A 916 -8.29 28.48 -43.92
C SER A 916 -7.11 27.69 -44.52
N ALA A 917 -7.09 27.48 -45.84
CA ALA A 917 -6.03 26.77 -46.55
C ALA A 917 -5.91 27.26 -47.99
N GLY A 918 -4.70 27.22 -48.54
CA GLY A 918 -4.38 27.88 -49.81
C GLY A 918 -4.10 29.37 -49.61
N ARG A 919 -3.98 30.09 -50.73
CA ARG A 919 -3.66 31.53 -50.78
C ARG A 919 -4.35 32.19 -51.97
N PHE A 920 -4.72 33.46 -51.84
CA PHE A 920 -5.27 34.27 -52.94
C PHE A 920 -4.16 35.03 -53.68
N LEU A 921 -4.29 35.15 -55.00
CA LEU A 921 -3.47 36.04 -55.83
C LEU A 921 -4.02 37.48 -55.78
N ASP A 922 -3.19 38.50 -55.51
CA ASP A 922 -3.65 39.89 -55.41
C ASP A 922 -4.05 40.49 -56.79
N PRO A 923 -5.33 40.84 -57.02
CA PRO A 923 -5.79 41.30 -58.32
C PRO A 923 -5.43 42.76 -58.62
N ASN A 924 -4.87 43.52 -57.67
CA ASN A 924 -4.65 44.97 -57.81
C ASN A 924 -3.23 45.36 -58.29
N GLN A 925 -2.31 44.41 -58.49
CA GLN A 925 -0.97 44.75 -59.01
C GLN A 925 -0.96 45.04 -60.52
N ASP A 926 -1.86 44.42 -61.29
CA ASP A 926 -2.06 44.66 -62.74
C ASP A 926 -2.41 46.12 -63.09
N GLU A 927 -2.83 46.94 -62.11
CA GLU A 927 -3.05 48.38 -62.28
C GLU A 927 -1.84 49.23 -61.86
N LYS A 928 -0.97 48.74 -60.96
CA LYS A 928 0.24 49.47 -60.55
C LYS A 928 1.36 49.38 -61.57
N GLU A 929 1.59 48.22 -62.19
CA GLU A 929 2.62 48.08 -63.25
C GLU A 929 2.30 48.94 -64.50
N LYS A 930 1.02 49.28 -64.72
CA LYS A 930 0.59 50.19 -65.80
C LYS A 930 1.00 51.65 -65.60
N ILE A 931 1.44 52.03 -64.40
CA ILE A 931 1.78 53.44 -64.08
C ILE A 931 3.27 53.73 -64.37
N ASP A 932 4.18 52.77 -64.19
CA ASP A 932 5.65 53.01 -64.34
C ASP A 932 6.28 52.54 -65.66
N SER A 933 5.58 51.79 -66.52
CA SER A 933 6.17 51.21 -67.75
C SER A 933 5.74 51.91 -69.05
N LYS A 934 6.19 53.15 -69.26
CA LYS A 934 6.06 53.86 -70.56
C LYS A 934 7.07 53.37 -71.63
N SER A 935 7.12 52.07 -71.94
CA SER A 935 7.68 51.63 -73.23
C SER A 935 7.19 50.24 -73.69
N THR A 936 7.16 50.07 -75.01
CA THR A 936 7.03 48.81 -75.76
C THR A 936 5.66 48.11 -75.76
N LYS A 937 5.06 48.01 -76.96
CA LYS A 937 3.81 47.28 -77.21
C LYS A 937 4.06 45.76 -77.20
N GLY A 938 3.63 45.08 -76.14
CA GLY A 938 3.47 43.61 -76.11
C GLY A 938 2.01 43.19 -76.32
N VAL A 939 1.77 42.09 -77.02
CA VAL A 939 0.41 41.61 -77.33
C VAL A 939 -0.17 40.83 -76.14
N PHE A 940 -1.25 41.33 -75.55
CA PHE A 940 -2.05 40.58 -74.57
C PHE A 940 -2.71 39.37 -75.23
N ASN A 941 -2.24 38.17 -74.87
CA ASN A 941 -2.88 36.91 -75.24
C ASN A 941 -3.88 36.53 -74.14
N SER A 942 -5.15 36.91 -74.29
CA SER A 942 -6.22 36.71 -73.30
C SER A 942 -6.75 35.26 -73.23
N ASN A 943 -5.86 34.28 -73.33
CA ASN A 943 -6.16 32.85 -73.38
C ASN A 943 -5.28 32.06 -72.39
N LEU A 944 -5.44 32.35 -71.09
CA LEU A 944 -5.03 31.39 -70.06
C LEU A 944 -6.10 30.30 -69.99
N ASN A 945 -5.78 29.12 -70.55
CA ASN A 945 -6.58 27.92 -70.30
C ASN A 945 -6.47 27.58 -68.80
N PRO A 946 -7.58 27.29 -68.09
CA PRO A 946 -7.60 26.99 -66.66
C PRO A 946 -6.96 25.63 -66.29
N THR A 947 -6.21 25.03 -67.20
CA THR A 947 -5.43 23.78 -67.04
C THR A 947 -3.92 24.00 -66.97
N LYS A 948 -3.42 25.23 -67.17
CA LYS A 948 -2.03 25.58 -66.84
C LYS A 948 -2.01 26.39 -65.55
N GLY A 949 -1.41 25.82 -64.50
CA GLY A 949 -1.27 26.46 -63.20
C GLY A 949 -0.34 27.67 -63.20
N ILE A 950 -0.26 28.32 -62.05
CA ILE A 950 0.38 29.62 -61.86
C ILE A 950 1.92 29.50 -61.93
N THR A 951 2.59 30.49 -62.53
CA THR A 951 4.05 30.47 -62.69
C THR A 951 4.77 30.79 -61.37
N SER A 952 6.01 30.32 -61.22
CA SER A 952 6.83 30.53 -60.01
C SER A 952 7.00 32.00 -59.63
N GLU A 953 6.97 32.91 -60.61
CA GLU A 953 7.13 34.35 -60.42
C GLU A 953 5.90 34.99 -59.74
N GLN A 954 4.70 34.43 -59.96
CA GLN A 954 3.44 34.94 -59.42
C GLN A 954 3.13 34.44 -57.99
N VAL A 955 3.90 33.47 -57.46
CA VAL A 955 3.68 32.90 -56.11
C VAL A 955 4.04 33.90 -54.99
N ASN A 956 4.87 34.90 -55.28
CA ASN A 956 5.32 35.90 -54.31
C ASN A 956 4.21 36.84 -53.80
N ASP A 957 3.19 37.14 -54.60
CA ASP A 957 2.15 38.13 -54.29
C ASP A 957 0.85 37.50 -53.76
N THR A 958 1.00 36.53 -52.85
CA THR A 958 -0.10 35.67 -52.40
C THR A 958 -0.44 35.88 -50.92
N LYS A 959 -1.73 36.00 -50.59
CA LYS A 959 -2.23 36.36 -49.24
C LYS A 959 -3.35 35.42 -48.78
N ARG A 960 -3.47 35.16 -47.48
CA ARG A 960 -4.59 34.36 -46.92
C ARG A 960 -5.86 35.17 -46.60
N GLU A 961 -5.71 36.48 -46.50
CA GLU A 961 -6.79 37.45 -46.31
C GLU A 961 -6.58 38.57 -47.34
N ILE A 962 -7.65 38.97 -48.05
CA ILE A 962 -7.60 40.07 -49.00
C ILE A 962 -8.95 40.80 -49.09
N ARG A 963 -8.89 42.11 -49.32
CA ARG A 963 -10.07 42.94 -49.58
C ARG A 963 -10.38 42.92 -51.08
N VAL A 964 -11.56 42.44 -51.46
CA VAL A 964 -12.04 42.41 -52.84
C VAL A 964 -13.04 43.54 -53.04
N ASN A 965 -12.77 44.42 -54.00
CA ASN A 965 -13.71 45.47 -54.39
C ASN A 965 -14.85 44.87 -55.24
N LEU A 966 -16.09 45.26 -54.95
CA LEU A 966 -17.27 44.87 -55.70
C LEU A 966 -17.62 45.97 -56.72
N VAL A 967 -17.77 45.58 -57.98
CA VAL A 967 -18.23 46.45 -59.07
C VAL A 967 -19.52 45.88 -59.63
N ASN A 968 -20.60 46.68 -59.63
CA ASN A 968 -21.97 46.20 -59.89
C ASN A 968 -22.34 44.99 -59.02
N GLY A 969 -21.94 45.01 -57.74
CA GLY A 969 -22.23 43.95 -56.77
C GLY A 969 -21.44 42.64 -56.97
N VAL A 970 -20.42 42.61 -57.83
CA VAL A 970 -19.61 41.41 -58.10
C VAL A 970 -18.12 41.68 -57.91
N GLY A 971 -17.44 40.77 -57.20
CA GLY A 971 -15.99 40.72 -57.03
C GLY A 971 -15.42 39.41 -57.59
N GLN A 972 -14.16 39.43 -58.01
CA GLN A 972 -13.46 38.26 -58.56
C GLN A 972 -12.07 38.13 -57.94
N ILE A 973 -11.68 36.90 -57.57
CA ILE A 973 -10.39 36.59 -56.95
C ILE A 973 -9.96 35.17 -57.37
N GLU A 974 -8.67 34.86 -57.33
CA GLU A 974 -8.16 33.52 -57.66
C GLU A 974 -7.53 32.87 -56.42
N LEU A 975 -8.01 31.66 -56.08
CA LEU A 975 -7.50 30.81 -55.01
C LEU A 975 -6.49 29.82 -55.59
N ILE A 976 -5.32 29.76 -54.97
CA ILE A 976 -4.24 28.79 -55.22
C ILE A 976 -4.29 27.72 -54.12
N SER A 977 -4.13 26.45 -54.50
CA SER A 977 -4.03 25.35 -53.55
C SER A 977 -2.77 25.44 -52.67
N ASP A 978 -2.81 24.81 -51.49
CA ASP A 978 -1.60 24.53 -50.70
C ASP A 978 -0.94 23.22 -51.16
N ASN A 979 0.28 22.94 -50.68
CA ASN A 979 0.97 21.65 -50.90
C ASN A 979 0.38 20.47 -50.08
N LYS A 980 -0.65 20.71 -49.25
CA LYS A 980 -1.27 19.72 -48.36
C LYS A 980 -2.73 19.49 -48.74
N THR A 981 -3.14 18.23 -48.78
CA THR A 981 -4.55 17.84 -49.00
C THR A 981 -5.42 18.25 -47.81
N GLY A 982 -6.64 18.72 -48.06
CA GLY A 982 -7.56 19.20 -47.02
C GLY A 982 -8.73 20.00 -47.59
N VAL A 983 -9.51 20.64 -46.73
CA VAL A 983 -10.59 21.56 -47.13
C VAL A 983 -10.13 23.00 -46.94
N ALA A 984 -10.17 23.79 -48.01
CA ALA A 984 -10.12 25.24 -47.94
C ALA A 984 -11.54 25.76 -47.69
N LYS A 985 -11.82 26.15 -46.45
CA LYS A 985 -12.97 27.02 -46.16
C LYS A 985 -12.62 28.41 -46.63
N ILE A 986 -13.52 29.02 -47.39
CA ILE A 986 -13.43 30.40 -47.83
C ILE A 986 -14.63 31.14 -47.24
N GLU A 987 -14.34 32.22 -46.53
CA GLU A 987 -15.35 33.11 -45.94
C GLU A 987 -15.23 34.50 -46.55
N ALA A 988 -16.34 35.10 -46.93
CA ALA A 988 -16.42 36.47 -47.41
C ALA A 988 -17.38 37.28 -46.52
N ALA A 989 -16.92 38.38 -45.94
CA ALA A 989 -17.68 39.17 -44.96
C ALA A 989 -17.50 40.70 -45.10
N ASP A 990 -18.58 41.42 -44.83
CA ASP A 990 -18.64 42.90 -44.71
C ASP A 990 -18.97 43.33 -43.26
N GLY A 991 -18.57 42.51 -42.28
CA GLY A 991 -18.78 42.75 -40.84
C GLY A 991 -20.23 42.64 -40.34
N LYS A 992 -21.24 42.59 -41.22
CA LYS A 992 -22.67 42.40 -40.88
C LYS A 992 -23.32 41.19 -41.56
N VAL A 993 -22.81 40.80 -42.71
CA VAL A 993 -23.23 39.65 -43.51
C VAL A 993 -21.97 38.88 -43.87
N ALA A 994 -22.05 37.56 -43.83
CA ALA A 994 -20.97 36.65 -44.19
C ALA A 994 -21.51 35.51 -45.04
N ALA A 995 -20.67 34.98 -45.93
CA ALA A 995 -20.93 33.80 -46.73
C ALA A 995 -19.74 32.84 -46.65
N GLU A 996 -20.01 31.54 -46.62
CA GLU A 996 -18.99 30.48 -46.59
C GLU A 996 -19.11 29.57 -47.81
N THR A 997 -17.97 29.08 -48.31
CA THR A 997 -17.91 27.99 -49.29
C THR A 997 -16.69 27.12 -49.05
N GLU A 998 -16.71 25.88 -49.54
CA GLU A 998 -15.64 24.90 -49.34
C GLU A 998 -15.08 24.41 -50.69
N ILE A 999 -13.74 24.43 -50.81
CA ILE A 999 -13.00 23.84 -51.93
C ILE A 999 -12.09 22.73 -51.40
N GLN A 1000 -12.15 21.56 -52.03
CA GLN A 1000 -11.35 20.41 -51.65
C GLN A 1000 -9.97 20.45 -52.33
N PHE A 1001 -8.90 20.27 -51.56
CA PHE A 1001 -7.57 19.97 -52.08
C PHE A 1001 -7.34 18.46 -52.05
N THR A 1002 -7.27 17.84 -53.24
CA THR A 1002 -7.03 16.41 -53.48
C THR A 1002 -5.53 16.14 -53.73
N SER A 1003 -5.10 14.88 -53.73
CA SER A 1003 -3.67 14.54 -53.91
C SER A 1003 -3.16 14.98 -55.30
N GLU A 1004 -1.94 15.53 -55.35
CA GLU A 1004 -1.24 15.93 -56.58
C GLU A 1004 -1.01 14.71 -57.49
N ILE A 1005 -1.61 14.73 -58.68
CA ILE A 1005 -1.43 13.69 -59.71
C ILE A 1005 -0.10 13.99 -60.41
N ARG A 1006 0.82 13.02 -60.40
CA ARG A 1006 2.22 13.24 -60.79
C ARG A 1006 2.91 11.99 -61.32
N PRO A 1007 3.93 12.15 -62.20
CA PRO A 1007 4.87 11.09 -62.50
C PRO A 1007 5.52 10.51 -61.24
N SER A 1008 5.93 9.24 -61.32
CA SER A 1008 6.65 8.56 -60.25
C SER A 1008 7.97 9.26 -59.92
N PHE A 1009 8.18 9.52 -58.63
CA PHE A 1009 9.39 10.09 -58.04
C PHE A 1009 9.88 9.18 -56.90
N LEU A 1010 11.19 8.93 -56.84
CA LEU A 1010 11.83 8.08 -55.84
C LEU A 1010 13.12 8.76 -55.37
N ALA A 1011 13.25 8.99 -54.07
CA ALA A 1011 14.49 9.41 -53.42
C ALA A 1011 14.89 8.35 -52.39
N GLY A 1012 16.12 7.82 -52.46
CA GLY A 1012 16.50 6.70 -51.60
C GLY A 1012 18.00 6.56 -51.37
N LEU A 1013 18.32 5.89 -50.28
CA LEU A 1013 19.64 5.60 -49.76
C LEU A 1013 19.73 4.10 -49.44
N ALA A 1014 20.83 3.47 -49.86
CA ALA A 1014 21.21 2.14 -49.41
C ALA A 1014 22.68 2.16 -48.97
N GLU A 1015 22.94 1.77 -47.73
CA GLU A 1015 24.27 1.72 -47.13
C GLU A 1015 24.58 0.31 -46.65
N LEU A 1016 25.79 -0.15 -46.93
CA LEU A 1016 26.32 -1.41 -46.43
C LEU A 1016 27.67 -1.14 -45.76
N THR A 1017 27.75 -1.38 -44.46
CA THR A 1017 28.98 -1.26 -43.66
C THR A 1017 29.44 -2.66 -43.27
N ILE A 1018 30.74 -2.94 -43.47
CA ILE A 1018 31.35 -4.24 -43.17
C ILE A 1018 32.63 -3.99 -42.35
N GLY A 1019 32.79 -4.73 -41.25
CA GLY A 1019 33.97 -4.71 -40.38
C GLY A 1019 33.77 -3.96 -39.06
N LYS A 1020 34.22 -4.55 -37.94
CA LYS A 1020 34.09 -3.99 -36.58
C LYS A 1020 34.86 -2.68 -36.36
N ALA A 1021 35.93 -2.46 -37.12
CA ALA A 1021 36.75 -1.24 -37.06
C ALA A 1021 36.20 -0.08 -37.92
N ALA A 1022 35.07 -0.25 -38.61
CA ALA A 1022 34.46 0.82 -39.37
C ALA A 1022 33.97 1.95 -38.42
N PRO A 1023 34.30 3.23 -38.66
CA PRO A 1023 33.97 4.32 -37.74
C PRO A 1023 32.48 4.45 -37.41
N GLU A 1024 31.60 4.07 -38.35
CA GLU A 1024 30.14 4.08 -38.15
C GLU A 1024 29.64 2.98 -37.20
N MET A 1025 30.39 1.88 -37.04
CA MET A 1025 30.08 0.80 -36.09
C MET A 1025 30.57 1.18 -34.69
N PHE A 1026 31.80 1.72 -34.61
CA PHE A 1026 32.42 2.18 -33.36
C PHE A 1026 31.61 3.30 -32.70
N ASN A 1027 31.27 4.36 -33.44
CA ASN A 1027 30.51 5.51 -32.91
C ASN A 1027 29.06 5.19 -32.49
N ARG A 1028 28.54 4.01 -32.87
CA ARG A 1028 27.18 3.55 -32.55
C ARG A 1028 27.13 2.39 -31.52
N ASN A 1029 28.27 1.93 -30.98
CA ASN A 1029 28.34 0.78 -30.05
C ASN A 1029 27.62 -0.49 -30.55
N VAL A 1030 27.81 -0.84 -31.83
CA VAL A 1030 27.18 -2.04 -32.44
C VAL A 1030 28.21 -3.16 -32.59
N GLU A 1031 28.06 -4.25 -31.84
CA GLU A 1031 28.99 -5.41 -31.87
C GLU A 1031 28.98 -6.23 -33.18
N GLN A 1032 28.06 -5.91 -34.09
CA GLN A 1032 27.84 -6.64 -35.34
C GLN A 1032 28.99 -6.44 -36.33
N THR A 1033 29.20 -7.43 -37.22
CA THR A 1033 30.27 -7.39 -38.23
C THR A 1033 29.80 -6.78 -39.57
N VAL A 1034 28.49 -6.76 -39.82
CA VAL A 1034 27.85 -6.25 -41.04
C VAL A 1034 26.60 -5.47 -40.64
N ARG A 1035 26.38 -4.32 -41.27
CA ARG A 1035 25.22 -3.44 -41.04
C ARG A 1035 24.69 -2.93 -42.36
N ALA A 1036 23.39 -3.09 -42.60
CA ALA A 1036 22.70 -2.55 -43.76
C ALA A 1036 21.67 -1.49 -43.35
N HIS A 1037 21.66 -0.37 -44.06
CA HIS A 1037 20.59 0.64 -44.00
C HIS A 1037 19.95 0.76 -45.37
N VAL A 1038 18.63 0.68 -45.44
CA VAL A 1038 17.86 1.05 -46.62
C VAL A 1038 16.78 2.03 -46.18
N GLN A 1039 16.75 3.20 -46.82
CA GLN A 1039 15.75 4.23 -46.58
C GLN A 1039 15.29 4.79 -47.93
N PHE A 1040 13.99 4.91 -48.17
CA PHE A 1040 13.49 5.56 -49.38
C PHE A 1040 12.12 6.21 -49.19
N PHE A 1041 11.84 7.19 -50.03
CA PHE A 1041 10.56 7.86 -50.21
C PHE A 1041 10.17 7.78 -51.69
N TYR A 1042 8.94 7.35 -51.96
CA TYR A 1042 8.33 7.22 -53.27
C TYR A 1042 6.98 7.94 -53.29
N ARG A 1043 6.70 8.67 -54.38
CA ARG A 1043 5.38 9.24 -54.65
C ARG A 1043 5.08 9.26 -56.15
N GLY A 1044 3.93 8.75 -56.57
CA GLY A 1044 3.55 8.72 -57.98
C GLY A 1044 2.13 8.21 -58.24
N SER A 1045 1.61 8.50 -59.43
CA SER A 1045 0.39 7.87 -59.93
C SER A 1045 0.61 6.37 -60.23
N ILE A 1046 -0.32 5.51 -59.81
CA ILE A 1046 -0.26 4.06 -60.02
C ILE A 1046 -1.57 3.49 -60.58
N PHE A 1047 -1.45 2.49 -61.47
CA PHE A 1047 -2.54 1.85 -62.23
C PHE A 1047 -3.32 2.77 -63.20
N ASP A 1048 -3.81 3.93 -62.74
CA ASP A 1048 -4.48 4.95 -63.53
C ASP A 1048 -4.01 6.37 -63.11
N GLU A 1049 -4.36 7.39 -63.87
CA GLU A 1049 -3.99 8.80 -63.57
C GLU A 1049 -4.72 9.40 -62.35
N LYS A 1050 -5.61 8.65 -61.68
CA LYS A 1050 -6.46 9.13 -60.58
C LYS A 1050 -6.10 8.52 -59.22
N ASN A 1051 -5.23 7.51 -59.17
CA ASN A 1051 -4.72 6.95 -57.93
C ASN A 1051 -3.28 7.37 -57.70
N VAL A 1052 -2.98 7.88 -56.50
CA VAL A 1052 -1.62 8.25 -56.10
C VAL A 1052 -1.17 7.35 -54.95
N LEU A 1053 0.00 6.73 -55.09
CA LEU A 1053 0.67 6.02 -54.01
C LEU A 1053 1.80 6.88 -53.46
N THR A 1054 1.82 7.06 -52.15
CA THR A 1054 2.95 7.58 -51.37
C THR A 1054 3.45 6.44 -50.48
N LEU A 1055 4.75 6.13 -50.54
CA LEU A 1055 5.37 5.03 -49.82
C LEU A 1055 6.71 5.49 -49.27
N ALA A 1056 6.99 5.25 -47.99
CA ALA A 1056 8.33 5.39 -47.44
C ALA A 1056 8.73 4.16 -46.63
N TYR A 1057 10.03 3.89 -46.59
CA TYR A 1057 10.62 2.81 -45.83
C TYR A 1057 11.90 3.29 -45.13
N ASP A 1058 12.14 2.82 -43.91
CA ASP A 1058 13.42 3.00 -43.21
C ASP A 1058 13.77 1.75 -42.40
N SER A 1059 14.84 1.04 -42.78
CA SER A 1059 15.27 -0.18 -42.09
C SER A 1059 15.87 0.07 -40.71
N GLN A 1060 16.29 1.31 -40.40
CA GLN A 1060 16.80 1.69 -39.07
C GLN A 1060 15.69 2.04 -38.07
N GLN A 1061 14.46 2.31 -38.51
CA GLN A 1061 13.36 2.46 -37.57
C GLN A 1061 12.99 1.11 -36.92
N PRO A 1062 12.70 1.07 -35.61
CA PRO A 1062 12.22 -0.14 -34.95
C PRO A 1062 10.80 -0.49 -35.42
N LEU A 1063 10.48 -1.79 -35.47
CA LEU A 1063 9.09 -2.23 -35.58
C LEU A 1063 8.38 -2.00 -34.24
N ASN A 1064 7.15 -1.47 -34.29
CA ASN A 1064 6.20 -1.36 -33.17
C ASN A 1064 6.57 -0.43 -31.99
N ARG A 1065 7.49 0.55 -32.14
CA ARG A 1065 7.86 1.46 -31.04
C ARG A 1065 7.01 2.74 -31.00
N ILE A 1066 5.71 2.60 -30.70
CA ILE A 1066 4.75 3.73 -30.63
C ILE A 1066 4.85 4.50 -29.27
N GLY A 1067 5.60 3.95 -28.30
CA GLY A 1067 5.79 4.46 -26.94
C GLY A 1067 7.25 4.61 -26.51
N GLY A 1068 8.16 4.89 -27.45
CA GLY A 1068 9.51 5.33 -27.11
C GLY A 1068 9.51 6.72 -26.45
N ARG A 1069 10.48 7.00 -25.56
CA ARG A 1069 10.76 8.37 -25.09
C ARG A 1069 11.22 9.30 -26.23
N ASP A 1070 11.62 8.72 -27.37
CA ASP A 1070 11.94 9.42 -28.63
C ASP A 1070 10.66 9.73 -29.45
N ARG A 1071 9.55 10.16 -28.83
CA ARG A 1071 8.40 10.68 -29.60
C ARG A 1071 8.83 11.98 -30.26
N LEU A 1072 9.07 11.94 -31.58
CA LEU A 1072 9.29 13.11 -32.45
C LEU A 1072 8.14 14.14 -32.39
N PHE A 1073 7.01 13.72 -31.80
CA PHE A 1073 5.79 14.50 -31.57
C PHE A 1073 5.73 15.22 -30.20
N GLN A 1074 6.77 15.11 -29.37
CA GLN A 1074 7.01 16.02 -28.26
C GLN A 1074 8.38 16.69 -28.44
N LEU A 1075 8.45 17.61 -29.41
CA LEU A 1075 9.35 18.76 -29.26
C LEU A 1075 8.92 19.49 -27.99
N ASN A 1076 9.71 19.35 -26.93
CA ASN A 1076 9.66 20.25 -25.78
C ASN A 1076 9.72 21.69 -26.33
N PRO A 1077 8.90 22.65 -25.85
CA PRO A 1077 9.03 24.05 -26.27
C PRO A 1077 10.43 24.63 -26.03
N LEU A 1078 11.21 24.05 -25.12
CA LEU A 1078 12.62 24.37 -24.87
C LEU A 1078 13.60 23.72 -25.87
N ASP A 1079 13.19 22.66 -26.57
CA ASP A 1079 13.94 22.02 -27.68
C ASP A 1079 13.62 22.64 -29.05
N GLN A 1080 13.05 23.86 -29.07
CA GLN A 1080 12.88 24.62 -30.31
C GLN A 1080 14.26 24.95 -30.91
N LEU A 1081 14.67 24.14 -31.88
CA LEU A 1081 15.79 24.42 -32.78
C LEU A 1081 15.63 25.84 -33.34
N TYR A 1082 16.63 26.69 -33.08
CA TYR A 1082 16.63 28.08 -33.48
C TYR A 1082 16.20 28.24 -34.94
N PRO A 1083 15.18 29.08 -35.24
CA PRO A 1083 14.89 29.44 -36.62
C PRO A 1083 16.12 30.11 -37.22
N LEU A 1084 16.51 29.68 -38.43
CA LEU A 1084 17.65 30.27 -39.12
C LEU A 1084 17.23 31.68 -39.58
N PHE A 1085 17.84 32.69 -38.99
CA PHE A 1085 17.49 34.09 -39.25
C PHE A 1085 17.60 34.40 -40.76
N GLY A 1086 16.46 34.75 -41.37
CA GLY A 1086 16.38 35.17 -42.76
C GLY A 1086 15.89 34.13 -43.77
N ASP A 1087 15.57 32.89 -43.36
CA ASP A 1087 14.86 31.93 -44.21
C ASP A 1087 13.36 31.91 -43.89
N SER A 1088 12.50 31.82 -44.91
CA SER A 1088 11.04 31.71 -44.77
C SER A 1088 10.52 30.44 -45.46
N SER A 1089 11.37 29.40 -45.52
CA SER A 1089 11.06 28.16 -46.22
C SER A 1089 9.99 27.36 -45.47
N THR A 1090 9.05 26.78 -46.21
CA THR A 1090 7.93 26.02 -45.62
C THR A 1090 8.25 24.53 -45.63
N ARG A 1091 8.25 23.92 -44.44
CA ARG A 1091 8.60 22.51 -44.23
C ARG A 1091 7.34 21.67 -44.08
N PHE A 1092 7.34 20.45 -44.62
CA PHE A 1092 6.25 19.50 -44.52
C PHE A 1092 6.79 18.10 -44.23
N GLN A 1093 5.93 17.24 -43.70
CA GLN A 1093 6.19 15.81 -43.58
C GLN A 1093 5.15 15.08 -44.42
N GLU A 1094 5.58 14.41 -45.50
CA GLU A 1094 4.64 13.63 -46.33
C GLU A 1094 4.35 12.27 -45.68
N THR A 1095 5.36 11.72 -44.98
CA THR A 1095 5.31 10.39 -44.39
C THR A 1095 5.63 10.45 -42.90
N GLU A 1096 4.60 10.70 -42.09
CA GLU A 1096 4.62 10.54 -40.63
C GLU A 1096 4.40 9.05 -40.30
N SER A 1097 5.41 8.37 -39.75
CA SER A 1097 5.30 6.98 -39.26
C SER A 1097 6.37 6.70 -38.20
N ASN A 1098 5.96 6.13 -37.04
CA ASN A 1098 6.86 5.50 -36.06
C ASN A 1098 7.09 4.00 -36.36
N SER A 1099 6.95 3.59 -37.62
CA SER A 1099 7.18 2.23 -38.09
C SER A 1099 8.07 2.25 -39.33
N LYS A 1100 8.72 1.12 -39.61
CA LYS A 1100 9.58 0.91 -40.79
C LYS A 1100 8.91 1.27 -42.12
N VAL A 1101 7.59 1.32 -42.19
CA VAL A 1101 6.81 1.60 -43.39
C VAL A 1101 5.84 2.75 -43.13
N TYR A 1102 5.75 3.66 -44.09
CA TYR A 1102 4.57 4.49 -44.34
C TYR A 1102 4.01 4.11 -45.71
N ALA A 1103 2.71 3.91 -45.83
CA ALA A 1103 2.05 3.73 -47.12
C ALA A 1103 0.73 4.48 -47.14
N ARG A 1104 0.44 5.23 -48.20
CA ARG A 1104 -0.85 5.91 -48.42
C ARG A 1104 -1.26 5.82 -49.88
N PHE A 1105 -2.48 5.37 -50.11
CA PHE A 1105 -3.12 5.27 -51.41
C PHE A 1105 -4.31 6.23 -51.45
N ASP A 1106 -4.23 7.28 -52.28
CA ASP A 1106 -5.26 8.27 -52.48
C ASP A 1106 -6.02 8.02 -53.80
N ARG A 1107 -7.36 8.12 -53.77
CA ARG A 1107 -8.24 8.12 -54.94
C ARG A 1107 -9.31 9.21 -54.79
N GLY A 1108 -9.02 10.39 -55.36
CA GLY A 1108 -9.87 11.58 -55.22
C GLY A 1108 -9.91 12.07 -53.77
N ARG A 1109 -11.09 11.94 -53.12
CA ARG A 1109 -11.29 12.27 -51.70
C ARG A 1109 -11.08 11.09 -50.74
N SER A 1110 -11.16 9.86 -51.27
CA SER A 1110 -11.01 8.65 -50.48
C SER A 1110 -9.54 8.25 -50.39
N TYR A 1111 -9.10 7.75 -49.25
CA TYR A 1111 -7.73 7.25 -49.07
C TYR A 1111 -7.67 6.08 -48.08
N ALA A 1112 -6.65 5.24 -48.23
CA ALA A 1112 -6.25 4.23 -47.26
C ALA A 1112 -4.77 4.42 -46.93
N MET A 1113 -4.42 4.36 -45.65
CA MET A 1113 -3.03 4.51 -45.21
C MET A 1113 -2.65 3.57 -44.08
N PHE A 1114 -1.35 3.26 -44.02
CA PHE A 1114 -0.64 2.73 -42.86
C PHE A 1114 0.48 3.71 -42.48
N GLY A 1115 0.47 4.21 -41.25
CA GLY A 1115 1.40 5.23 -40.77
C GLY A 1115 0.83 5.93 -39.53
N ASP A 1116 1.39 7.07 -39.16
CA ASP A 1116 0.86 7.89 -38.06
C ASP A 1116 -0.41 8.63 -38.50
N PHE A 1117 -1.44 8.59 -37.67
CA PHE A 1117 -2.69 9.31 -37.87
C PHE A 1117 -3.25 9.84 -36.55
N GLU A 1118 -4.00 10.93 -36.61
CA GLU A 1118 -4.82 11.42 -35.50
C GLU A 1118 -6.17 10.69 -35.46
N SER A 1119 -6.57 10.28 -34.25
CA SER A 1119 -7.85 9.61 -33.93
C SER A 1119 -9.09 10.45 -34.27
N GLY A 1120 -8.96 11.79 -34.32
CA GLY A 1120 -10.01 12.70 -34.79
C GLY A 1120 -11.20 12.88 -33.84
N LEU A 1121 -11.07 12.54 -32.55
CA LEU A 1121 -12.13 12.69 -31.54
C LEU A 1121 -12.03 13.99 -30.71
N GLU A 1122 -11.02 14.82 -30.96
CA GLU A 1122 -10.69 16.04 -30.17
C GLU A 1122 -11.87 17.00 -29.99
N ASN A 1123 -12.66 17.22 -31.05
CA ASN A 1123 -13.74 18.20 -31.05
C ASN A 1123 -15.13 17.64 -30.64
N LYS A 1124 -15.22 16.42 -30.08
CA LYS A 1124 -16.49 15.85 -29.61
C LYS A 1124 -16.66 16.04 -28.09
N ARG A 1125 -17.64 16.88 -27.71
CA ARG A 1125 -18.02 17.28 -26.32
C ARG A 1125 -18.12 16.16 -25.27
N LEU A 1126 -18.31 14.91 -25.67
CA LEU A 1126 -18.53 13.77 -24.78
C LEU A 1126 -17.28 12.90 -24.58
N VAL A 1127 -16.35 12.86 -25.53
CA VAL A 1127 -15.15 12.00 -25.51
C VAL A 1127 -14.02 12.70 -26.28
N GLY A 1128 -13.51 13.82 -25.73
CA GLY A 1128 -12.37 14.53 -26.30
C GLY A 1128 -11.09 13.69 -26.15
N TYR A 1129 -10.70 12.98 -27.22
CA TYR A 1129 -9.53 12.08 -27.23
C TYR A 1129 -8.67 12.27 -28.49
N GLY A 1130 -7.69 13.17 -28.38
CA GLY A 1130 -6.67 13.41 -29.40
C GLY A 1130 -5.42 12.58 -29.15
N ARG A 1131 -5.22 11.51 -29.92
CA ARG A 1131 -3.97 10.74 -29.88
C ARG A 1131 -3.48 10.48 -31.30
N ARG A 1132 -2.18 10.73 -31.52
CA ARG A 1132 -1.44 10.28 -32.70
C ARG A 1132 -1.05 8.82 -32.51
N LEU A 1133 -1.43 7.99 -33.47
CA LEU A 1133 -1.32 6.53 -33.42
C LEU A 1133 -0.72 6.02 -34.73
N THR A 1134 0.22 5.09 -34.65
CA THR A 1134 0.75 4.40 -35.85
C THR A 1134 -0.10 3.17 -36.14
N GLY A 1135 -0.70 3.09 -37.33
CA GLY A 1135 -1.54 1.96 -37.72
C GLY A 1135 -2.30 2.20 -39.02
N GLY A 1136 -3.41 1.48 -39.21
CA GLY A 1136 -4.26 1.60 -40.40
C GLY A 1136 -5.35 2.66 -40.26
N LYS A 1137 -5.56 3.47 -41.29
CA LYS A 1137 -6.69 4.40 -41.43
C LYS A 1137 -7.27 4.31 -42.84
N VAL A 1138 -8.58 4.09 -42.92
CA VAL A 1138 -9.35 4.09 -44.18
C VAL A 1138 -10.39 5.19 -44.09
N HIS A 1139 -10.43 6.05 -45.10
CA HIS A 1139 -11.37 7.15 -45.23
C HIS A 1139 -12.03 7.09 -46.60
N LEU A 1140 -13.36 6.94 -46.63
CA LEU A 1140 -14.17 6.92 -47.83
C LEU A 1140 -15.09 8.14 -47.81
N GLU A 1141 -15.02 8.99 -48.83
CA GLU A 1141 -15.87 10.17 -48.99
C GLU A 1141 -16.43 10.26 -50.40
N ASN A 1142 -17.72 10.62 -50.52
CA ASN A 1142 -18.38 10.89 -51.80
C ASN A 1142 -18.37 12.39 -52.17
N SER A 1143 -18.78 12.73 -53.38
CA SER A 1143 -18.84 14.13 -53.87
C SER A 1143 -19.89 15.01 -53.18
N ARG A 1144 -20.64 14.50 -52.20
CA ARG A 1144 -21.62 15.24 -51.37
C ARG A 1144 -21.08 15.56 -49.98
N GLY A 1145 -19.91 15.05 -49.59
CA GLY A 1145 -19.38 15.17 -48.24
C GLY A 1145 -19.99 14.19 -47.23
N ASP A 1146 -20.63 13.10 -47.69
CA ASP A 1146 -20.91 11.96 -46.82
C ASP A 1146 -19.62 11.12 -46.70
N SER A 1147 -19.21 10.79 -45.47
CA SER A 1147 -17.93 10.13 -45.21
C SER A 1147 -18.03 8.97 -44.21
N ILE A 1148 -17.18 7.96 -44.37
CA ILE A 1148 -16.94 6.89 -43.41
C ILE A 1148 -15.43 6.80 -43.17
N THR A 1149 -15.02 6.89 -41.92
CA THR A 1149 -13.63 6.75 -41.48
C THR A 1149 -13.54 5.59 -40.50
N VAL A 1150 -12.60 4.68 -40.72
CA VAL A 1150 -12.26 3.60 -39.78
C VAL A 1150 -10.76 3.66 -39.50
N THR A 1151 -10.37 3.55 -38.24
CA THR A 1151 -8.98 3.50 -37.80
C THR A 1151 -8.72 2.28 -36.93
N GLY A 1152 -7.53 1.70 -37.02
CA GLY A 1152 -7.07 0.63 -36.15
C GLY A 1152 -5.57 0.73 -35.88
N ALA A 1153 -5.18 0.77 -34.62
CA ALA A 1153 -3.79 0.75 -34.19
C ALA A 1153 -3.63 -0.10 -32.92
N ARG A 1154 -2.43 -0.64 -32.71
CA ARG A 1154 -2.05 -1.31 -31.46
C ARG A 1154 -0.73 -0.70 -30.95
N PRO A 1155 -0.78 0.44 -30.25
CA PRO A 1155 0.35 0.93 -29.46
C PRO A 1155 0.81 -0.09 -28.40
N ASP A 1156 1.95 0.19 -27.81
CA ASP A 1156 2.55 -0.41 -26.61
C ASP A 1156 2.07 0.27 -25.30
N THR A 1157 1.12 1.22 -25.41
CA THR A 1157 0.51 1.92 -24.28
C THR A 1157 -1.02 2.01 -24.43
N ALA A 1158 -1.72 1.63 -23.37
CA ALA A 1158 -3.16 1.77 -23.24
C ALA A 1158 -3.53 3.10 -22.58
N PHE A 1159 -4.76 3.56 -22.78
CA PHE A 1159 -5.29 4.78 -22.15
C PHE A 1159 -6.20 4.42 -20.98
N ALA A 1160 -6.01 5.08 -19.85
CA ALA A 1160 -6.88 5.00 -18.70
C ALA A 1160 -7.54 6.36 -18.40
N ARG A 1161 -8.85 6.33 -18.13
CA ARG A 1161 -9.56 7.40 -17.43
C ARG A 1161 -10.09 6.84 -16.12
N GLN A 1162 -9.70 7.45 -15.01
CA GLN A 1162 -10.12 7.07 -13.67
C GLN A 1162 -10.80 8.28 -13.00
N VAL A 1163 -11.92 8.02 -12.33
CA VAL A 1163 -12.62 9.01 -11.51
C VAL A 1163 -12.45 8.59 -10.06
N ILE A 1164 -11.83 9.46 -9.26
CA ILE A 1164 -11.62 9.28 -7.83
C ILE A 1164 -12.52 10.27 -7.08
N PRO A 1165 -13.28 9.85 -6.07
CA PRO A 1165 -14.07 10.79 -5.26
C PRO A 1165 -13.16 11.77 -4.50
N GLY A 1166 -13.60 13.02 -4.33
CA GLY A 1166 -12.92 13.95 -3.42
C GLY A 1166 -12.98 13.46 -1.96
N GLY A 1167 -12.04 13.90 -1.13
CA GLY A 1167 -11.91 13.49 0.27
C GLY A 1167 -10.75 12.52 0.56
N SER A 1168 -9.90 12.19 -0.42
CA SER A 1168 -8.70 11.38 -0.19
C SER A 1168 -7.68 12.09 0.71
N LEU A 1169 -6.99 11.31 1.56
CA LEU A 1169 -6.02 11.77 2.57
C LEU A 1169 -4.65 12.14 1.96
N GLY A 1170 -4.64 12.91 0.87
CA GLY A 1170 -3.41 13.36 0.20
C GLY A 1170 -2.71 12.32 -0.68
N VAL A 1171 -3.05 11.04 -0.58
CA VAL A 1171 -2.53 9.97 -1.48
C VAL A 1171 -3.67 9.35 -2.28
N VAL A 1172 -3.45 9.15 -3.58
CA VAL A 1172 -4.41 8.54 -4.52
C VAL A 1172 -3.69 7.51 -5.38
N GLN A 1173 -4.15 6.26 -5.34
CA GLN A 1173 -3.61 5.19 -6.18
C GLN A 1173 -4.32 5.15 -7.54
N LEU A 1174 -3.55 5.21 -8.62
CA LEU A 1174 -4.04 4.94 -9.96
C LEU A 1174 -4.16 3.43 -10.22
N ARG A 1175 -5.13 3.04 -11.06
CA ARG A 1175 -5.46 1.65 -11.38
C ARG A 1175 -4.29 0.90 -12.04
N PHE A 1176 -3.40 1.60 -12.74
CA PHE A 1176 -2.28 1.01 -13.45
C PHE A 1176 -0.99 1.81 -13.16
N GLY A 1177 0.11 1.07 -12.93
CA GLY A 1177 1.48 1.60 -12.92
C GLY A 1177 2.08 1.71 -14.32
N ASP A 1178 3.40 1.85 -14.42
CA ASP A 1178 4.14 2.07 -15.68
C ASP A 1178 3.53 3.14 -16.59
N ILE A 1179 3.16 4.27 -15.98
CA ILE A 1179 2.58 5.44 -16.60
C ILE A 1179 3.61 6.14 -17.48
N MET A 1180 3.20 6.52 -18.68
CA MET A 1180 4.01 7.35 -19.58
C MET A 1180 4.16 8.75 -18.96
N GLN A 1181 5.36 9.04 -18.47
CA GLN A 1181 5.70 10.30 -17.80
C GLN A 1181 5.33 11.53 -18.66
N GLY A 1182 4.49 12.42 -18.13
CA GLY A 1182 3.99 13.61 -18.82
C GLY A 1182 2.75 13.34 -19.70
N SER A 1183 2.18 12.14 -19.66
CA SER A 1183 0.86 11.85 -20.25
C SER A 1183 -0.29 12.08 -19.28
N GLU A 1184 0.02 12.20 -17.99
CA GLU A 1184 -0.98 12.41 -16.95
C GLU A 1184 -1.60 13.81 -17.00
N VAL A 1185 -2.93 13.85 -16.99
CA VAL A 1185 -3.71 15.07 -16.77
C VAL A 1185 -4.69 14.76 -15.64
N LEU A 1186 -4.52 15.47 -14.53
CA LEU A 1186 -5.44 15.43 -13.40
C LEU A 1186 -6.30 16.70 -13.46
N ALA A 1187 -7.61 16.55 -13.28
CA ALA A 1187 -8.52 17.68 -13.14
C ALA A 1187 -9.53 17.44 -12.01
N ILE A 1188 -9.88 18.48 -11.26
CA ILE A 1188 -11.04 18.45 -10.37
C ILE A 1188 -12.26 18.83 -11.18
N GLU A 1189 -13.22 17.91 -11.33
CA GLU A 1189 -14.53 18.15 -11.92
C GLU A 1189 -15.57 18.31 -10.79
N THR A 1190 -16.21 19.49 -10.73
CA THR A 1190 -17.35 19.76 -9.86
C THR A 1190 -18.63 19.51 -10.65
N ARG A 1191 -19.51 18.62 -10.17
CA ARG A 1191 -20.74 18.20 -10.88
C ARG A 1191 -21.99 18.66 -10.16
N ASP A 1192 -22.95 19.20 -10.92
CA ASP A 1192 -24.20 19.74 -10.39
C ASP A 1192 -24.97 18.65 -9.61
N ARG A 1193 -25.33 18.95 -8.36
CA ARG A 1193 -25.99 17.99 -7.46
C ARG A 1193 -27.36 17.49 -7.95
N ARG A 1194 -28.03 18.21 -8.85
CA ARG A 1194 -29.35 17.85 -9.43
C ARG A 1194 -29.21 17.24 -10.83
N ASN A 1195 -28.16 17.58 -11.56
CA ASN A 1195 -27.83 16.99 -12.85
C ASN A 1195 -26.35 16.56 -12.91
N PRO A 1196 -26.01 15.33 -12.47
CA PRO A 1196 -24.63 14.84 -12.43
C PRO A 1196 -23.92 14.76 -13.79
N GLU A 1197 -24.63 14.91 -14.91
CA GLU A 1197 -24.03 15.01 -16.26
C GLU A 1197 -23.47 16.41 -16.54
N LEU A 1198 -23.94 17.44 -15.82
CA LEU A 1198 -23.51 18.82 -15.97
C LEU A 1198 -22.27 19.10 -15.11
N ILE A 1199 -21.15 19.36 -15.76
CA ILE A 1199 -19.92 19.84 -15.12
C ILE A 1199 -20.07 21.35 -14.88
N VAL A 1200 -20.09 21.75 -13.61
CA VAL A 1200 -20.19 23.16 -13.15
C VAL A 1200 -18.85 23.86 -13.31
N SER A 1201 -17.76 23.20 -12.93
CA SER A 1201 -16.39 23.68 -13.09
C SER A 1201 -15.41 22.52 -13.30
N ARG A 1202 -14.31 22.80 -14.02
CA ARG A 1202 -13.22 21.86 -14.26
C ARG A 1202 -11.88 22.57 -14.13
N GLU A 1203 -11.13 22.24 -13.10
CA GLU A 1203 -9.82 22.83 -12.80
C GLU A 1203 -8.73 21.80 -13.10
N ILE A 1204 -7.74 22.14 -13.95
CA ILE A 1204 -6.61 21.25 -14.26
C ILE A 1204 -5.51 21.47 -13.22
N LEU A 1205 -4.99 20.38 -12.66
CA LEU A 1205 -3.92 20.40 -11.66
C LEU A 1205 -2.54 20.38 -12.33
N SER A 1206 -1.59 21.10 -11.76
CA SER A 1206 -0.21 21.20 -12.24
C SER A 1206 0.74 20.29 -11.46
N ARG A 1207 1.58 19.53 -12.18
CA ARG A 1207 2.58 18.64 -11.57
C ARG A 1207 3.62 19.46 -10.80
N SER A 1208 4.01 18.94 -9.63
CA SER A 1208 4.91 19.54 -8.64
C SER A 1208 4.47 20.89 -8.06
N VAL A 1209 3.23 21.32 -8.32
CA VAL A 1209 2.57 22.46 -7.68
C VAL A 1209 1.33 21.99 -6.91
N ASP A 1210 0.43 21.26 -7.57
CA ASP A 1210 -0.79 20.71 -6.97
C ASP A 1210 -0.66 19.23 -6.59
N TYR A 1211 0.23 18.49 -7.26
CA TYR A 1211 0.47 17.05 -7.00
C TYR A 1211 1.85 16.57 -7.50
N ASN A 1212 2.38 15.53 -6.88
CA ASN A 1212 3.46 14.70 -7.42
C ASN A 1212 2.92 13.31 -7.82
N ILE A 1213 3.65 12.60 -8.68
CA ILE A 1213 3.26 11.27 -9.14
C ILE A 1213 4.50 10.38 -9.31
N ASP A 1214 4.46 9.19 -8.72
CA ASP A 1214 5.33 8.08 -9.09
C ASP A 1214 4.72 7.35 -10.28
N THR A 1215 5.37 7.47 -11.43
CA THR A 1215 4.92 6.87 -12.68
C THR A 1215 5.12 5.36 -12.73
N SER A 1216 5.96 4.77 -11.89
CA SER A 1216 6.17 3.32 -11.85
C SER A 1216 5.04 2.61 -11.09
N THR A 1217 4.71 3.08 -9.89
CA THR A 1217 3.63 2.51 -9.06
C THR A 1217 2.24 3.05 -9.40
N GLY A 1218 2.14 4.22 -10.03
CA GLY A 1218 0.87 4.92 -10.24
C GLY A 1218 0.38 5.70 -9.02
N THR A 1219 1.23 5.90 -8.00
CA THR A 1219 0.87 6.64 -6.78
C THR A 1219 0.91 8.15 -7.02
N ILE A 1220 -0.21 8.84 -6.79
CA ILE A 1220 -0.30 10.31 -6.77
C ILE A 1220 -0.23 10.79 -5.31
N PHE A 1221 0.60 11.81 -5.06
CA PHE A 1221 0.64 12.58 -3.83
C PHE A 1221 0.10 13.98 -4.09
N LEU A 1222 -1.12 14.28 -3.65
CA LEU A 1222 -1.73 15.61 -3.74
C LEU A 1222 -1.06 16.55 -2.74
N LEU A 1223 -0.57 17.70 -3.23
CA LEU A 1223 0.05 18.75 -2.41
C LEU A 1223 -0.99 19.70 -1.78
N ARG A 1224 -2.27 19.53 -2.15
CA ARG A 1224 -3.43 20.24 -1.60
C ARG A 1224 -4.59 19.29 -1.34
N GLN A 1225 -5.36 19.53 -0.29
CA GLN A 1225 -6.54 18.72 0.03
C GLN A 1225 -7.69 19.02 -0.95
N VAL A 1226 -8.34 17.97 -1.46
CA VAL A 1226 -9.54 18.09 -2.32
C VAL A 1226 -10.77 17.65 -1.53
N PRO A 1227 -11.67 18.56 -1.11
CA PRO A 1227 -12.86 18.19 -0.35
C PRO A 1227 -13.88 17.46 -1.24
N THR A 1228 -14.65 16.53 -0.67
CA THR A 1228 -15.68 15.75 -1.39
C THR A 1228 -16.79 16.62 -2.00
N PHE A 1229 -17.11 17.75 -1.37
CA PHE A 1229 -18.13 18.69 -1.82
C PHE A 1229 -17.58 20.11 -1.91
N ASP A 1230 -18.15 20.93 -2.79
CA ASP A 1230 -17.95 22.38 -2.78
C ASP A 1230 -18.85 23.07 -1.73
N ARG A 1231 -18.86 24.41 -1.72
CA ARG A 1231 -19.68 25.21 -0.79
C ARG A 1231 -21.19 25.09 -1.01
N ASP A 1232 -21.63 24.68 -2.20
CA ASP A 1232 -23.03 24.58 -2.61
C ASP A 1232 -23.55 23.12 -2.57
N LEU A 1233 -22.72 22.20 -2.04
CA LEU A 1233 -22.95 20.76 -1.95
C LEU A 1233 -22.98 20.04 -3.32
N ASN A 1234 -22.25 20.57 -4.30
CA ASN A 1234 -21.94 19.87 -5.55
C ASN A 1234 -20.79 18.88 -5.32
N LEU A 1235 -20.80 17.77 -6.05
CA LEU A 1235 -19.80 16.70 -5.87
C LEU A 1235 -18.49 17.05 -6.60
N ASN A 1236 -17.38 17.05 -5.87
CA ASN A 1236 -16.04 17.17 -6.44
C ASN A 1236 -15.45 15.77 -6.71
N GLN A 1237 -14.90 15.59 -7.90
CA GLN A 1237 -14.21 14.35 -8.29
C GLN A 1237 -12.87 14.68 -8.95
N ILE A 1238 -11.83 13.91 -8.60
CA ILE A 1238 -10.55 13.98 -9.30
C ILE A 1238 -10.63 13.04 -10.51
N VAL A 1239 -10.53 13.60 -11.70
CA VAL A 1239 -10.48 12.87 -12.96
C VAL A 1239 -9.03 12.81 -13.41
N ALA A 1240 -8.44 11.63 -13.37
CA ALA A 1240 -7.12 11.35 -13.89
C ALA A 1240 -7.24 10.67 -15.27
N THR A 1241 -6.58 11.22 -16.28
CA THR A 1241 -6.40 10.61 -17.60
C THR A 1241 -4.93 10.44 -17.89
N TYR A 1242 -4.49 9.25 -18.29
CA TYR A 1242 -3.07 8.91 -18.47
C TYR A 1242 -2.88 7.77 -19.48
N GLU A 1243 -1.71 7.69 -20.12
CA GLU A 1243 -1.25 6.51 -20.86
C GLU A 1243 -0.40 5.63 -19.93
N TYR A 1244 -0.56 4.31 -19.99
CA TYR A 1244 0.28 3.34 -19.26
C TYR A 1244 0.77 2.24 -20.21
N ARG A 1245 1.95 1.65 -19.95
CA ARG A 1245 2.48 0.57 -20.79
C ARG A 1245 1.56 -0.66 -20.71
N SER A 1246 1.19 -1.20 -21.88
CA SER A 1246 0.38 -2.41 -21.98
C SER A 1246 0.67 -3.12 -23.29
N GLU A 1247 1.10 -4.37 -23.21
CA GLU A 1247 1.31 -5.24 -24.37
C GLU A 1247 0.07 -6.09 -24.70
N GLY A 1248 -0.95 -6.07 -23.83
CA GLY A 1248 -2.20 -6.82 -23.99
C GLY A 1248 -3.15 -6.22 -25.04
N PHE A 1249 -4.33 -6.84 -25.21
CA PHE A 1249 -5.37 -6.32 -26.11
C PHE A 1249 -5.92 -4.94 -25.70
N GLU A 1250 -5.80 -4.56 -24.42
CA GLU A 1250 -6.23 -3.26 -23.88
C GLU A 1250 -5.53 -2.05 -24.52
N SER A 1251 -4.38 -2.28 -25.17
CA SER A 1251 -3.67 -1.28 -25.97
C SER A 1251 -4.29 -1.03 -27.35
N SER A 1252 -5.19 -1.90 -27.83
CA SER A 1252 -5.71 -1.82 -29.20
C SER A 1252 -6.78 -0.73 -29.33
N VAL A 1253 -6.53 0.25 -30.18
CA VAL A 1253 -7.44 1.39 -30.43
C VAL A 1253 -8.10 1.22 -31.79
N TYR A 1254 -9.43 1.08 -31.77
CA TYR A 1254 -10.26 1.08 -32.97
C TYR A 1254 -11.24 2.25 -32.90
N THR A 1255 -11.39 3.01 -33.98
CA THR A 1255 -12.44 4.05 -34.08
C THR A 1255 -13.19 3.91 -35.40
N ALA A 1256 -14.47 4.23 -35.37
CA ALA A 1256 -15.31 4.35 -36.55
C ALA A 1256 -16.13 5.63 -36.44
N ASN A 1257 -16.12 6.43 -37.50
CA ASN A 1257 -16.85 7.70 -37.58
C ASN A 1257 -17.55 7.77 -38.95
N ALA A 1258 -18.85 8.00 -38.96
CA ALA A 1258 -19.65 8.07 -40.19
C ALA A 1258 -20.49 9.34 -40.17
N ASN A 1259 -20.47 10.11 -41.25
CA ASN A 1259 -21.14 11.41 -41.35
C ASN A 1259 -22.02 11.44 -42.60
N LYS A 1260 -23.27 11.88 -42.46
CA LYS A 1260 -24.27 11.92 -43.53
C LYS A 1260 -25.07 13.22 -43.53
N HIS A 1261 -25.21 13.83 -44.70
CA HIS A 1261 -25.95 15.08 -44.90
C HIS A 1261 -27.34 14.82 -45.51
N PHE A 1262 -28.39 15.22 -44.80
CA PHE A 1262 -29.78 15.14 -45.23
C PHE A 1262 -30.24 16.51 -45.75
N ARG A 1263 -29.97 16.80 -47.03
CA ARG A 1263 -30.25 18.10 -47.67
C ARG A 1263 -31.69 18.60 -47.51
N SER A 1264 -32.68 17.70 -47.47
CA SER A 1264 -34.11 18.07 -47.31
C SER A 1264 -34.50 18.51 -45.89
N LEU A 1265 -33.64 18.27 -44.90
CA LEU A 1265 -33.89 18.57 -43.49
C LEU A 1265 -32.88 19.59 -42.91
N GLY A 1266 -31.90 20.03 -43.71
CA GLY A 1266 -30.76 20.81 -43.21
C GLY A 1266 -29.89 20.07 -42.18
N LEU A 1267 -30.08 18.76 -42.02
CA LEU A 1267 -29.55 17.98 -40.90
C LEU A 1267 -28.29 17.21 -41.28
N ARG A 1268 -27.24 17.33 -40.46
CA ARG A 1268 -26.00 16.56 -40.54
C ARG A 1268 -25.92 15.63 -39.34
N LEU A 1269 -25.71 14.33 -39.57
CA LEU A 1269 -25.69 13.30 -38.53
C LEU A 1269 -24.38 12.52 -38.58
N GLY A 1270 -23.72 12.33 -37.43
CA GLY A 1270 -22.45 11.59 -37.29
C GLY A 1270 -21.77 11.79 -35.94
#